data_AF-A0A0D3FXX2-F1
#
_entry.id   AF-A0A0D3FXX2-F1
#
_cell.length_a   1.000
_cell.length_b   1.000
_cell.length_c   1.000
_cell.angle_alpha   90.00
_cell.angle_beta   90.00
_cell.angle_gamma   90.00
#
_symmetry.space_group_name_H-M   'P 1'
#
loop_
_entity.id
_entity.type
_entity.pdbx_description
1 polymer ?
#
loop_
_entity_poly.entity_id
_entity_poly.type
_entity_poly.pdbx_seq_one_letter_code
_entity_poly.pdbx_strand_id
1 'polypeptide(L)'
;MHGSGTPMAGSAAPGGSDPGAYLEGNKSLSNWDVFTHLPGNIKDGSNGDIADDHYHRYEEDVELMNSLGVNAYRFSISWSRILPKGRFGGVNPAGIDFYNKLIDSLLLKGIQPFVTLTHYDIPQELEDRYGAWLNAEIQSDFGHFADVCFGAFGDRIKYWTTFNEPNVAVRHGYMLGTYPPSRCSPPFGHCARGGDSDAEPYVAAHNVILSHATAIEIYKRKYQSKQRGMIGMVLYSTWYEPLRDVPEDRLATERALAFETPWFLDPLVYGDYPPEMRQILGGRLPSFSPEDRRKLRYKLDFIGVNHYTTLYAWDCMFSACPQGQETQHALAAVTGESNGLPIGTPTAMPTFYVVPDGIEKMVKYFMRRYNNLPMFITENGYAQGGDSYTDAEDWIDDEDRIEYLEGYLTKLAKVISAESSESSARAKRVRERVVRAVVGGSVEMAVAAATRIAVVVVVLALAVLAPAARGLRRDDFPPGFLFGAATSAYQIEGAYLDDNKGLNNWDVFTHLQGGRLGGVNSAGIAFYNRLINALLQKGIQPFVTLNHFDIPHELETRYGGWLGAAIREEFEYYSDVCFNAFGDRVRFWTTFNEPNLSTRHQYILGEFPPNHCSPPFGNCSSGDSRREPYAAAHNILLSHAAAFTPEEKKLLQNNKVDFIGINHYTAIYAKDCIYSPCTLDTYEGNALVYAIGRRNGKIIGKPTALHGYFVVPEAMEKVVMYVNDRYRNTTIYITENGYSQHSDTSMEDLINDVERVNYMHDYLKYLSSAIRKGANVGGYFAWSIVDNFEWVYGYTVKFGLYQVDFDTQERIPRMSAKWYRDFLTSSSLTDGLQIEGAYLDDNKGLNNWDVFTHTQGGRFGGVNSAGIAFYNRLIDALLQKGIQPFVTLNHFDIPQELEIRYGGWLGAGIREEFGYYSDVCFKAFGDRVRFWTTFNEPNLITKFQFMLGAYPPNRCSPPFGCCNSGDSRREPYTAAHNILLSHAAAVHNYKTNYQAKQGGSIGIVVAMKWYEPLTNSTEDVRAARRALAFEVDWFLDPIFFGEYPREMREILSSNLPKFTPEEKKLLQNKVDFIGINQYTAIYAKDCIYSPCALNTYEGNALVYTTGVRNGAKIGKPTAFSTYFVVPESIESAVMYVNGRYKDTTIYITENGYSQHSDTNMEDLINDVERVNYLQGYLKYLSSAVRKGANVGGYFMWSLIDNFEWVFGYTIKFGLYHVDFDTQERIPKMSAKWYRDFLTGSNTYTGKYIIYVKERVYDETVN
;
A
#
# COMPACT_ATOMS: atom_id res chain seq x y z
N MET A 1 2.27 -0.15 -20.27
CA MET A 1 2.78 -0.65 -21.56
C MET A 1 2.52 -2.15 -21.62
N HIS A 2 3.16 -2.94 -22.50
CA HIS A 2 3.09 -4.40 -22.33
C HIS A 2 3.71 -4.71 -20.99
N GLY A 3 3.00 -5.49 -20.18
CA GLY A 3 3.56 -5.92 -18.93
C GLY A 3 4.76 -6.82 -19.11
N SER A 4 4.82 -7.45 -20.30
CA SER A 4 5.82 -8.42 -20.68
C SER A 4 7.16 -7.89 -20.23
N GLY A 5 7.81 -8.50 -19.25
CA GLY A 5 8.14 -9.92 -19.23
C GLY A 5 8.92 -10.40 -20.38
N THR A 6 9.10 -9.48 -21.32
CA THR A 6 9.86 -9.60 -22.50
C THR A 6 10.10 -8.21 -23.15
N PRO A 7 11.26 -7.55 -23.04
CA PRO A 7 11.73 -6.42 -23.86
C PRO A 7 12.35 -6.87 -25.20
N MET A 8 11.62 -6.74 -26.31
CA MET A 8 12.12 -6.96 -27.69
C MET A 8 12.93 -5.71 -27.92
N ALA A 9 14.20 -5.67 -27.53
CA ALA A 9 14.88 -4.37 -27.41
C ALA A 9 14.24 -3.50 -26.30
N GLY A 10 14.69 -2.27 -26.06
CA GLY A 10 15.52 -1.47 -26.95
C GLY A 10 15.98 -0.15 -26.38
N SER A 11 16.19 0.82 -27.28
CA SER A 11 16.86 2.10 -27.03
C SER A 11 18.12 2.02 -26.15
N ALA A 12 19.16 1.34 -26.63
CA ALA A 12 20.51 1.57 -26.10
C ALA A 12 21.11 2.84 -26.71
N ALA A 13 21.63 3.75 -25.88
CA ALA A 13 22.45 4.88 -26.33
C ALA A 13 23.93 4.45 -26.51
N PRO A 14 24.67 4.98 -27.50
CA PRO A 14 25.96 4.43 -27.90
C PRO A 14 27.12 4.84 -26.96
N GLY A 15 27.60 3.92 -26.12
CA GLY A 15 28.71 4.20 -25.19
C GLY A 15 29.27 3.05 -24.33
N GLY A 16 29.17 1.78 -24.76
CA GLY A 16 29.66 0.59 -24.03
C GLY A 16 30.30 -0.46 -24.95
N SER A 17 30.82 -1.57 -24.40
CA SER A 17 31.46 -2.66 -25.16
C SER A 17 31.40 -4.02 -24.42
N ASP A 18 30.82 -5.13 -24.90
CA ASP A 18 30.70 -5.57 -26.32
C ASP A 18 29.37 -6.33 -26.72
N PRO A 19 29.16 -7.67 -26.65
CA PRO A 19 28.19 -8.31 -27.58
C PRO A 19 26.71 -8.56 -27.17
N GLY A 20 26.30 -8.52 -25.90
CA GLY A 20 24.88 -8.68 -25.49
C GLY A 20 24.26 -10.10 -25.42
N ALA A 21 23.11 -10.20 -24.74
CA ALA A 21 22.40 -11.40 -24.28
C ALA A 21 21.81 -12.32 -25.37
N TYR A 22 21.44 -11.81 -26.54
CA TYR A 22 20.68 -12.57 -27.55
C TYR A 22 21.44 -13.73 -28.22
N LEU A 23 22.77 -13.79 -28.12
CA LEU A 23 23.57 -14.95 -28.52
C LEU A 23 24.36 -15.49 -27.33
N GLU A 24 23.72 -15.50 -26.17
CA GLU A 24 24.27 -16.12 -24.96
C GLU A 24 23.79 -17.55 -24.74
N GLY A 25 24.11 -18.22 -23.63
CA GLY A 25 23.67 -19.59 -23.27
C GLY A 25 23.32 -20.54 -24.41
N ASN A 26 24.23 -20.83 -25.37
CA ASN A 26 23.94 -21.73 -26.51
C ASN A 26 22.63 -21.41 -27.32
N LYS A 27 22.16 -20.16 -27.27
CA LYS A 27 21.08 -19.58 -28.10
C LYS A 27 21.36 -19.77 -29.60
N SER A 28 20.38 -20.34 -30.26
CA SER A 28 20.19 -20.25 -31.71
C SER A 28 19.37 -18.99 -31.92
N LEU A 29 19.37 -18.41 -33.12
CA LEU A 29 18.53 -17.22 -33.31
C LEU A 29 17.05 -17.56 -33.13
N SER A 30 16.30 -16.64 -32.52
CA SER A 30 14.84 -16.61 -32.62
C SER A 30 14.41 -16.00 -33.95
N ASN A 31 13.14 -16.18 -34.30
CA ASN A 31 12.49 -15.37 -35.32
C ASN A 31 12.60 -13.86 -35.03
N TRP A 32 12.69 -13.48 -33.76
CA TRP A 32 12.82 -12.10 -33.29
C TRP A 32 14.20 -11.49 -33.43
N ASP A 33 15.23 -12.27 -33.13
CA ASP A 33 16.62 -11.87 -33.31
C ASP A 33 16.84 -11.56 -34.80
N VAL A 34 16.39 -12.46 -35.69
CA VAL A 34 16.51 -12.28 -37.15
C VAL A 34 15.67 -11.11 -37.66
N PHE A 35 14.48 -10.87 -37.11
CA PHE A 35 13.61 -9.79 -37.58
C PHE A 35 14.13 -8.40 -37.17
N THR A 36 14.58 -8.23 -35.93
CA THR A 36 15.11 -6.94 -35.42
C THR A 36 16.41 -6.54 -36.11
N HIS A 37 17.28 -7.50 -36.44
CA HIS A 37 18.54 -7.26 -37.17
C HIS A 37 18.36 -6.82 -38.64
N LEU A 38 17.15 -6.85 -39.22
CA LEU A 38 16.91 -6.46 -40.60
C LEU A 38 16.58 -4.94 -40.68
N PRO A 39 17.39 -4.12 -41.39
CA PRO A 39 17.22 -2.68 -41.41
C PRO A 39 15.83 -2.23 -41.88
N GLY A 40 15.20 -1.34 -41.09
CA GLY A 40 13.88 -0.78 -41.37
C GLY A 40 12.69 -1.51 -40.74
N ASN A 41 12.92 -2.64 -40.08
CA ASN A 41 11.85 -3.36 -39.35
C ASN A 41 11.50 -2.70 -37.99
N ILE A 42 12.49 -2.11 -37.31
CA ILE A 42 12.31 -1.32 -36.08
C ILE A 42 12.44 0.17 -36.41
N LYS A 43 11.59 1.00 -35.79
CA LYS A 43 11.34 2.41 -36.18
C LYS A 43 12.57 3.33 -36.08
N ASP A 44 13.43 3.09 -35.09
CA ASP A 44 14.69 3.81 -34.86
C ASP A 44 15.93 3.00 -35.30
N GLY A 45 15.76 1.71 -35.61
CA GLY A 45 16.83 0.78 -35.94
C GLY A 45 17.48 0.07 -34.74
N SER A 46 16.90 0.15 -33.53
CA SER A 46 17.36 -0.62 -32.36
C SER A 46 16.98 -2.11 -32.44
N ASN A 47 17.58 -2.97 -31.60
CA ASN A 47 17.37 -4.42 -31.60
C ASN A 47 17.41 -5.06 -30.20
N GLY A 48 16.90 -6.30 -30.11
CA GLY A 48 16.75 -7.07 -28.87
C GLY A 48 18.00 -7.79 -28.42
N ASP A 49 19.17 -7.23 -28.71
CA ASP A 49 20.45 -7.87 -28.39
C ASP A 49 20.80 -7.77 -26.91
N ILE A 50 20.38 -6.64 -26.33
CA ILE A 50 20.57 -6.22 -24.95
C ILE A 50 19.18 -5.99 -24.37
N ALA A 51 18.48 -4.94 -24.82
CA ALA A 51 17.19 -4.48 -24.32
C ALA A 51 17.32 -3.67 -23.00
N ASP A 52 16.38 -3.76 -22.04
CA ASP A 52 16.66 -3.27 -20.67
C ASP A 52 17.78 -4.11 -20.00
N ASP A 53 17.83 -5.40 -20.37
CA ASP A 53 18.89 -6.42 -20.41
C ASP A 53 18.53 -7.74 -19.71
N HIS A 54 19.23 -8.83 -20.06
CA HIS A 54 18.87 -10.17 -19.63
C HIS A 54 19.98 -11.23 -19.60
N TYR A 55 21.27 -10.84 -19.44
CA TYR A 55 22.37 -11.79 -19.15
C TYR A 55 23.59 -11.21 -18.36
N HIS A 56 23.65 -9.91 -18.00
CA HIS A 56 24.95 -9.23 -17.66
C HIS A 56 25.10 -8.48 -16.33
N ARG A 57 24.32 -8.78 -15.29
CA ARG A 57 24.45 -8.12 -13.98
C ARG A 57 24.05 -9.01 -12.77
N TYR A 58 23.27 -10.08 -12.98
CA TYR A 58 22.15 -10.54 -12.14
C TYR A 58 22.03 -9.98 -10.71
N GLU A 59 22.06 -10.84 -9.62
CA GLU A 59 22.82 -10.96 -6.84
C GLU A 59 22.68 -9.88 -5.64
N GLU A 60 23.01 -8.58 -5.76
CA GLU A 60 22.18 -7.51 -5.22
C GLU A 60 21.20 -6.90 -6.26
N ASP A 61 21.64 -6.39 -7.42
CA ASP A 61 20.81 -5.77 -8.47
C ASP A 61 19.96 -6.64 -9.40
N VAL A 62 19.14 -7.56 -8.86
CA VAL A 62 18.03 -8.28 -9.58
C VAL A 62 16.42 -8.35 -9.19
N GLU A 63 15.02 -7.72 -7.42
CA GLU A 63 13.58 -7.59 -6.92
C GLU A 63 12.67 -6.34 -7.22
N LEU A 64 12.43 -5.88 -8.47
CA LEU A 64 11.56 -4.72 -8.82
C LEU A 64 10.20 -4.84 -8.07
N MET A 65 9.76 -6.08 -7.94
CA MET A 65 8.47 -6.52 -7.45
C MET A 65 8.29 -6.68 -5.93
N ASN A 66 9.33 -7.03 -5.18
CA ASN A 66 9.15 -7.47 -3.79
C ASN A 66 9.09 -6.26 -2.86
N SER A 67 9.69 -5.16 -3.33
CA SER A 67 9.44 -3.81 -2.87
C SER A 67 8.04 -3.37 -3.23
N LEU A 68 7.66 -3.58 -4.49
CA LEU A 68 6.29 -3.55 -4.96
C LEU A 68 5.38 -4.42 -4.05
N GLY A 69 5.92 -5.32 -3.22
CA GLY A 69 5.17 -6.32 -2.45
C GLY A 69 4.16 -7.01 -3.35
N VAL A 70 4.42 -7.03 -4.66
CA VAL A 70 3.41 -7.45 -5.61
C VAL A 70 3.43 -8.93 -5.54
N ASN A 71 2.26 -9.39 -5.14
CA ASN A 71 1.93 -10.75 -4.90
C ASN A 71 1.91 -11.58 -6.21
N ALA A 72 2.65 -11.17 -7.27
CA ALA A 72 3.78 -11.87 -7.92
C ALA A 72 4.44 -11.28 -9.26
N TYR A 73 5.39 -11.98 -9.95
CA TYR A 73 6.16 -11.77 -11.27
C TYR A 73 5.96 -12.73 -12.50
N ARG A 74 5.18 -12.39 -13.57
CA ARG A 74 4.83 -13.31 -14.72
C ARG A 74 5.79 -13.45 -15.89
N PHE A 75 6.46 -14.59 -16.05
CA PHE A 75 7.56 -14.65 -17.02
C PHE A 75 7.18 -15.33 -18.29
N SER A 76 7.88 -14.91 -19.32
CA SER A 76 8.08 -15.72 -20.49
C SER A 76 8.93 -16.95 -20.18
N ILE A 77 9.06 -17.77 -21.21
CA ILE A 77 10.37 -18.24 -21.63
C ILE A 77 10.47 -17.69 -23.08
N SER A 78 11.47 -17.96 -23.90
CA SER A 78 11.41 -17.60 -25.35
C SER A 78 11.82 -18.85 -26.16
N TRP A 79 11.62 -18.99 -27.47
CA TRP A 79 11.65 -20.30 -28.18
C TRP A 79 12.86 -20.49 -29.13
N SER A 80 14.03 -19.95 -28.82
CA SER A 80 15.40 -19.99 -29.41
C SER A 80 16.69 -20.34 -28.54
N ARG A 81 16.69 -20.86 -27.30
CA ARG A 81 17.85 -21.15 -26.39
C ARG A 81 17.92 -22.50 -25.59
N ILE A 82 16.89 -23.34 -25.45
CA ILE A 82 16.96 -24.81 -25.11
C ILE A 82 16.99 -25.85 -26.23
N LEU A 83 15.93 -26.13 -26.99
CA LEU A 83 15.91 -27.06 -28.13
C LEU A 83 16.48 -26.44 -29.44
N PRO A 84 17.81 -26.40 -29.70
CA PRO A 84 18.47 -25.51 -30.70
C PRO A 84 17.93 -25.61 -32.10
N LYS A 85 17.34 -26.76 -32.38
CA LYS A 85 16.96 -27.24 -33.68
C LYS A 85 15.59 -27.89 -33.53
N GLY A 86 14.70 -27.29 -32.72
CA GLY A 86 13.55 -27.99 -32.15
C GLY A 86 13.94 -29.33 -31.53
N ARG A 87 13.08 -30.33 -31.66
CA ARG A 87 13.32 -31.73 -31.25
C ARG A 87 14.46 -32.43 -32.01
N PHE A 88 15.07 -31.76 -32.99
CA PHE A 88 16.23 -32.25 -33.74
C PHE A 88 17.57 -31.88 -33.06
N GLY A 89 17.52 -31.24 -31.89
CA GLY A 89 18.66 -30.98 -31.02
C GLY A 89 18.50 -31.61 -29.64
N GLY A 90 19.54 -31.53 -28.80
CA GLY A 90 19.44 -31.86 -27.38
C GLY A 90 18.91 -30.68 -26.57
N VAL A 91 18.40 -31.00 -25.37
CA VAL A 91 18.13 -30.03 -24.31
C VAL A 91 19.45 -29.36 -23.87
N ASN A 92 19.42 -28.07 -23.54
CA ASN A 92 20.60 -27.25 -23.23
C ASN A 92 20.79 -27.04 -21.71
N PRO A 93 21.95 -27.38 -21.10
CA PRO A 93 22.03 -27.50 -19.64
C PRO A 93 22.26 -26.19 -18.86
N ALA A 94 22.77 -25.11 -19.45
CA ALA A 94 23.15 -23.89 -18.72
C ALA A 94 21.97 -22.96 -18.43
N GLY A 95 20.81 -23.57 -18.18
CA GLY A 95 19.66 -23.29 -19.01
C GLY A 95 18.45 -24.16 -18.76
N ILE A 96 18.76 -25.39 -18.39
CA ILE A 96 18.25 -26.04 -17.19
C ILE A 96 18.61 -25.25 -15.92
N ASP A 97 19.89 -24.84 -15.78
CA ASP A 97 20.50 -24.15 -14.62
C ASP A 97 20.73 -22.61 -14.69
N PHE A 98 20.14 -21.91 -15.67
CA PHE A 98 19.49 -20.53 -15.63
C PHE A 98 17.91 -20.29 -14.98
N TYR A 99 15.94 -21.53 -14.89
CA TYR A 99 14.79 -22.23 -14.09
C TYR A 99 14.92 -22.79 -12.67
N ASN A 100 15.86 -23.67 -12.48
CA ASN A 100 16.46 -24.01 -11.24
C ASN A 100 17.10 -22.72 -10.65
N LYS A 101 18.40 -22.66 -10.41
CA LYS A 101 19.18 -21.60 -9.71
C LYS A 101 18.71 -20.16 -9.49
N LEU A 102 18.36 -19.44 -10.54
CA LEU A 102 17.42 -18.32 -10.43
C LEU A 102 16.06 -18.96 -10.00
N ILE A 103 14.90 -19.20 -10.66
CA ILE A 103 13.64 -19.73 -10.00
C ILE A 103 13.68 -20.71 -8.77
N ASP A 104 14.69 -21.51 -8.44
CA ASP A 104 15.15 -21.78 -7.03
C ASP A 104 15.11 -20.58 -6.09
N SER A 105 14.88 -19.48 -6.74
CA SER A 105 14.72 -18.16 -6.39
C SER A 105 13.45 -17.46 -7.06
N LEU A 106 12.14 -17.91 -7.24
CA LEU A 106 10.71 -17.20 -7.23
C LEU A 106 9.79 -16.87 -5.96
N LEU A 107 9.95 -17.48 -4.78
CA LEU A 107 9.15 -17.78 -3.60
C LEU A 107 9.83 -17.76 -2.23
N LEU A 108 11.11 -18.17 -2.07
CA LEU A 108 11.88 -18.10 -0.82
C LEU A 108 11.57 -16.78 -0.09
N LYS A 109 11.39 -15.68 -0.86
CA LYS A 109 10.61 -14.52 -0.44
C LYS A 109 9.57 -14.05 -1.44
N GLY A 110 8.61 -14.95 -1.62
CA GLY A 110 7.19 -14.65 -1.49
C GLY A 110 6.26 -15.25 -2.56
N ILE A 111 6.74 -15.55 -3.78
CA ILE A 111 6.09 -14.96 -4.94
C ILE A 111 5.73 -15.88 -6.16
N GLN A 112 4.44 -16.13 -6.45
CA GLN A 112 4.08 -17.33 -7.22
C GLN A 112 3.99 -17.08 -8.72
N PRO A 113 4.82 -17.76 -9.53
CA PRO A 113 4.70 -17.84 -10.99
C PRO A 113 3.30 -18.10 -11.58
N PHE A 114 3.08 -17.41 -12.69
CA PHE A 114 2.20 -17.62 -13.85
C PHE A 114 3.17 -17.28 -15.04
N VAL A 115 3.11 -18.03 -16.14
CA VAL A 115 4.31 -18.64 -16.75
C VAL A 115 3.97 -18.73 -18.26
N THR A 116 4.69 -18.19 -19.29
CA THR A 116 4.23 -18.03 -20.74
C THR A 116 5.17 -18.42 -22.01
N LEU A 117 4.82 -19.33 -23.05
CA LEU A 117 5.38 -20.42 -24.14
C LEU A 117 5.68 -20.06 -25.60
N THR A 118 5.28 -18.91 -26.02
CA THR A 118 5.67 -18.33 -27.28
C THR A 118 5.01 -17.02 -27.09
N HIS A 119 5.76 -16.12 -26.49
CA HIS A 119 5.45 -14.73 -26.65
C HIS A 119 5.96 -14.35 -28.05
N TYR A 120 5.34 -14.95 -29.07
CA TYR A 120 5.69 -14.94 -30.52
C TYR A 120 7.00 -15.61 -30.90
N ASP A 121 7.93 -15.72 -29.96
CA ASP A 121 9.18 -16.40 -30.16
C ASP A 121 9.01 -17.83 -30.66
N ILE A 122 9.85 -18.19 -31.62
CA ILE A 122 10.06 -19.54 -32.15
C ILE A 122 11.55 -19.66 -32.51
N PRO A 123 12.11 -20.88 -32.67
CA PRO A 123 13.50 -20.99 -33.06
C PRO A 123 13.52 -20.67 -34.54
N GLN A 124 14.43 -19.80 -34.97
CA GLN A 124 14.56 -19.53 -36.40
C GLN A 124 14.75 -20.84 -37.18
N GLU A 125 15.39 -21.86 -36.58
CA GLU A 125 15.54 -23.17 -37.20
C GLU A 125 14.22 -23.91 -37.49
N LEU A 126 13.10 -23.64 -36.80
CA LEU A 126 11.79 -24.24 -37.17
C LEU A 126 11.07 -23.44 -38.28
N GLU A 127 11.31 -22.12 -38.35
CA GLU A 127 10.91 -21.32 -39.50
C GLU A 127 11.71 -21.76 -40.75
N ASP A 128 13.04 -21.86 -40.64
CA ASP A 128 13.95 -22.27 -41.72
C ASP A 128 13.74 -23.72 -42.18
N ARG A 129 13.41 -24.64 -41.27
CA ARG A 129 13.19 -26.06 -41.61
C ARG A 129 11.88 -26.32 -42.32
N TYR A 130 10.79 -25.66 -41.91
CA TYR A 130 9.45 -26.00 -42.40
C TYR A 130 8.38 -24.90 -42.33
N GLY A 131 8.74 -23.65 -42.03
CA GLY A 131 7.79 -22.52 -41.92
C GLY A 131 6.98 -22.48 -40.62
N ALA A 132 7.53 -23.06 -39.54
CA ALA A 132 6.96 -23.09 -38.19
C ALA A 132 5.43 -23.22 -38.14
N TRP A 133 4.70 -22.16 -37.77
CA TRP A 133 3.24 -22.18 -37.56
C TRP A 133 2.43 -22.53 -38.80
N LEU A 134 3.00 -22.43 -40.01
CA LEU A 134 2.33 -22.85 -41.24
C LEU A 134 2.34 -24.38 -41.44
N ASN A 135 3.01 -25.15 -40.58
CA ASN A 135 3.18 -26.59 -40.71
C ASN A 135 2.73 -27.37 -39.46
N ALA A 136 2.00 -28.47 -39.65
CA ALA A 136 1.55 -29.34 -38.56
C ALA A 136 2.68 -30.04 -37.79
N GLU A 137 3.90 -30.12 -38.34
CA GLU A 137 5.09 -30.56 -37.60
C GLU A 137 5.34 -29.69 -36.35
N ILE A 138 4.94 -28.41 -36.36
CA ILE A 138 5.03 -27.54 -35.18
C ILE A 138 4.22 -28.08 -34.00
N GLN A 139 3.14 -28.82 -34.23
CA GLN A 139 2.36 -29.46 -33.15
C GLN A 139 3.12 -30.59 -32.46
N SER A 140 4.12 -31.16 -33.12
CA SER A 140 4.98 -32.23 -32.61
C SER A 140 6.35 -31.73 -32.17
N ASP A 141 6.84 -30.61 -32.69
CA ASP A 141 7.96 -29.88 -32.07
C ASP A 141 7.50 -29.24 -30.78
N PHE A 142 6.44 -28.43 -30.80
CA PHE A 142 5.70 -27.94 -29.62
C PHE A 142 5.13 -29.08 -28.77
N GLY A 143 4.90 -30.25 -29.38
CA GLY A 143 4.47 -31.50 -28.74
C GLY A 143 5.61 -32.42 -28.31
N HIS A 144 6.87 -32.05 -28.53
CA HIS A 144 8.07 -32.73 -28.01
C HIS A 144 8.78 -31.89 -26.97
N PHE A 145 8.85 -30.58 -27.22
CA PHE A 145 8.60 -29.49 -26.27
C PHE A 145 7.54 -30.04 -25.30
N ALA A 146 6.22 -29.93 -25.43
CA ALA A 146 5.34 -31.10 -25.21
C ALA A 146 5.71 -32.31 -24.29
N ASP A 147 5.64 -33.53 -24.86
CA ASP A 147 5.68 -34.83 -24.14
C ASP A 147 7.05 -35.24 -23.65
N VAL A 148 8.07 -35.23 -24.50
CA VAL A 148 9.42 -35.63 -24.03
C VAL A 148 9.99 -34.56 -23.10
N CYS A 149 9.44 -33.34 -23.15
CA CYS A 149 9.55 -32.35 -22.10
C CYS A 149 8.30 -32.38 -21.14
N PHE A 150 7.85 -33.53 -20.56
CA PHE A 150 6.86 -33.63 -19.45
C PHE A 150 7.16 -34.22 -17.97
N GLY A 151 8.41 -34.43 -17.45
CA GLY A 151 8.99 -34.35 -16.02
C GLY A 151 10.49 -33.83 -15.65
N ALA A 152 10.97 -32.53 -15.51
CA ALA A 152 12.42 -31.99 -15.46
C ALA A 152 12.94 -30.57 -14.90
N PHE A 153 12.63 -29.29 -15.33
CA PHE A 153 12.55 -27.86 -14.72
C PHE A 153 11.23 -26.85 -14.73
N GLY A 154 10.04 -27.23 -14.16
CA GLY A 154 8.57 -26.96 -13.90
C GLY A 154 7.71 -28.19 -13.23
N ASP A 155 7.61 -28.45 -11.89
CA ASP A 155 6.83 -29.45 -11.02
C ASP A 155 6.47 -29.00 -9.57
N ARG A 156 7.00 -27.84 -9.16
CA ARG A 156 6.82 -27.15 -7.89
C ARG A 156 5.37 -26.70 -7.70
N ILE A 157 4.34 -27.46 -8.10
CA ILE A 157 3.43 -26.89 -9.12
C ILE A 157 2.05 -26.32 -8.60
N LYS A 158 1.74 -24.98 -8.68
CA LYS A 158 0.37 -24.36 -8.60
C LYS A 158 -0.23 -23.35 -9.69
N TYR A 159 0.38 -22.76 -10.77
CA TYR A 159 -0.26 -21.93 -11.87
C TYR A 159 0.58 -21.68 -13.26
N TRP A 160 0.32 -22.23 -14.51
CA TRP A 160 1.10 -22.10 -15.87
C TRP A 160 0.39 -22.07 -17.26
N THR A 161 0.92 -21.58 -18.41
CA THR A 161 0.09 -21.12 -19.60
C THR A 161 0.00 -21.97 -20.90
N THR A 162 -0.58 -21.50 -22.03
CA THR A 162 -0.61 -22.23 -23.34
C THR A 162 -0.35 -21.45 -24.64
N PHE A 163 -0.82 -20.20 -24.82
CA PHE A 163 -0.55 -19.30 -25.97
C PHE A 163 -0.77 -17.84 -25.59
N ASN A 164 0.29 -17.07 -25.45
CA ASN A 164 0.23 -15.65 -25.31
C ASN A 164 -0.12 -15.14 -26.67
N GLU A 165 -1.09 -14.24 -26.70
CA GLU A 165 -1.06 -13.26 -27.75
C GLU A 165 -1.17 -13.79 -29.21
N PRO A 166 -1.64 -15.04 -29.51
CA PRO A 166 -1.57 -15.57 -30.85
C PRO A 166 -2.64 -15.07 -31.81
N ASN A 167 -3.76 -14.47 -31.39
CA ASN A 167 -4.78 -13.95 -32.32
C ASN A 167 -4.19 -12.77 -33.10
N VAL A 168 -3.68 -11.76 -32.42
CA VAL A 168 -2.92 -10.69 -33.02
C VAL A 168 -1.51 -11.17 -33.43
N ALA A 169 -0.90 -12.22 -32.82
CA ALA A 169 0.35 -12.77 -33.37
C ALA A 169 0.20 -13.32 -34.78
N VAL A 170 -0.87 -14.06 -34.98
CA VAL A 170 -1.27 -14.56 -36.27
C VAL A 170 -1.61 -13.40 -37.21
N ARG A 171 -2.14 -12.27 -36.71
CA ARG A 171 -2.37 -11.06 -37.51
C ARG A 171 -1.07 -10.37 -37.94
N HIS A 172 -0.23 -9.78 -37.08
CA HIS A 172 0.97 -9.09 -37.63
C HIS A 172 2.14 -10.01 -38.00
N GLY A 173 2.11 -11.31 -37.69
CA GLY A 173 3.06 -12.29 -38.26
C GLY A 173 2.72 -12.69 -39.71
N TYR A 174 1.43 -12.92 -40.01
CA TYR A 174 0.96 -13.54 -41.26
C TYR A 174 -0.15 -12.78 -42.03
N MET A 175 -0.74 -11.72 -41.48
CA MET A 175 -1.72 -10.84 -42.14
C MET A 175 -1.12 -9.46 -42.47
N LEU A 176 -0.70 -8.69 -41.47
CA LEU A 176 -0.06 -7.37 -41.64
C LEU A 176 1.46 -7.48 -41.87
N GLY A 177 2.08 -8.55 -41.37
CA GLY A 177 3.50 -8.85 -41.53
C GLY A 177 4.47 -7.85 -40.88
N THR A 178 4.02 -7.04 -39.92
CA THR A 178 4.89 -6.12 -39.16
C THR A 178 5.70 -6.81 -38.07
N TYR A 179 5.39 -8.07 -37.73
CA TYR A 179 6.18 -8.98 -36.88
C TYR A 179 6.75 -10.14 -37.73
N PRO A 180 7.78 -10.88 -37.28
CA PRO A 180 8.23 -12.12 -37.88
C PRO A 180 7.11 -13.18 -37.97
N PRO A 181 7.14 -14.04 -39.00
CA PRO A 181 8.17 -14.13 -40.04
C PRO A 181 8.11 -13.04 -41.11
N SER A 182 7.28 -12.00 -40.92
CA SER A 182 7.02 -10.88 -41.83
C SER A 182 6.43 -11.36 -43.14
N ARG A 183 5.24 -11.95 -43.01
CA ARG A 183 4.45 -12.48 -44.13
C ARG A 183 3.15 -11.70 -44.25
N CYS A 184 2.94 -11.14 -45.45
CA CYS A 184 1.75 -10.40 -45.79
C CYS A 184 1.61 -10.22 -47.30
N SER A 185 0.39 -9.93 -47.73
CA SER A 185 0.01 -9.51 -49.07
C SER A 185 -0.87 -8.24 -49.02
N PRO A 186 -0.92 -7.45 -50.11
CA PRO A 186 -1.84 -6.32 -50.20
C PRO A 186 -3.31 -6.78 -50.05
N PRO A 187 -4.20 -5.97 -49.44
CA PRO A 187 -4.00 -4.59 -48.99
C PRO A 187 -3.36 -4.46 -47.60
N PHE A 188 -3.11 -5.56 -46.89
CA PHE A 188 -2.70 -5.56 -45.49
C PHE A 188 -1.23 -5.15 -45.26
N GLY A 189 -0.36 -5.42 -46.24
CA GLY A 189 1.03 -4.96 -46.20
C GLY A 189 1.82 -5.28 -47.47
N HIS A 190 3.11 -4.91 -47.46
CA HIS A 190 4.04 -5.04 -48.59
C HIS A 190 5.33 -5.79 -48.19
N CYS A 191 5.19 -7.01 -47.69
CA CYS A 191 6.28 -7.79 -47.12
C CYS A 191 7.27 -8.33 -48.15
N ALA A 192 8.57 -8.14 -47.92
CA ALA A 192 9.64 -8.60 -48.81
C ALA A 192 9.73 -10.13 -48.97
N ARG A 193 9.30 -10.89 -47.95
CA ARG A 193 9.19 -12.37 -47.98
C ARG A 193 7.90 -12.88 -48.65
N GLY A 194 6.99 -11.97 -49.02
CA GLY A 194 5.62 -12.30 -49.41
C GLY A 194 4.82 -13.00 -48.30
N GLY A 195 3.58 -13.34 -48.61
CA GLY A 195 2.65 -14.04 -47.73
C GLY A 195 1.31 -14.22 -48.41
N ASP A 196 0.39 -14.89 -47.74
CA ASP A 196 -1.03 -14.93 -48.11
C ASP A 196 -1.85 -14.52 -46.90
N SER A 197 -2.11 -13.21 -46.78
CA SER A 197 -2.88 -12.64 -45.66
C SER A 197 -4.30 -13.19 -45.60
N ASP A 198 -4.85 -13.73 -46.71
CA ASP A 198 -6.18 -14.30 -46.75
C ASP A 198 -6.22 -15.73 -46.16
N ALA A 199 -5.12 -16.49 -46.19
CA ALA A 199 -5.07 -17.90 -45.79
C ALA A 199 -4.07 -18.23 -44.66
N GLU A 200 -2.83 -17.74 -44.72
CA GLU A 200 -1.76 -18.07 -43.76
C GLU A 200 -2.14 -17.79 -42.30
N PRO A 201 -2.86 -16.69 -41.96
CA PRO A 201 -3.37 -16.47 -40.62
C PRO A 201 -4.21 -17.64 -40.08
N TYR A 202 -5.13 -18.17 -40.88
CA TYR A 202 -6.04 -19.22 -40.42
C TYR A 202 -5.36 -20.59 -40.31
N VAL A 203 -4.28 -20.82 -41.08
CA VAL A 203 -3.41 -21.99 -40.91
C VAL A 203 -2.57 -21.87 -39.64
N ALA A 204 -1.93 -20.72 -39.42
CA ALA A 204 -1.12 -20.46 -38.22
C ALA A 204 -1.95 -20.59 -36.94
N ALA A 205 -3.13 -19.93 -36.87
CA ALA A 205 -4.06 -20.07 -35.75
C ALA A 205 -4.51 -21.53 -35.51
N HIS A 206 -4.70 -22.31 -36.57
CA HIS A 206 -5.10 -23.72 -36.44
C HIS A 206 -3.99 -24.58 -35.84
N ASN A 207 -2.76 -24.42 -36.32
CA ASN A 207 -1.61 -25.12 -35.73
C ASN A 207 -1.33 -24.63 -34.31
N VAL A 208 -1.46 -23.33 -34.02
CA VAL A 208 -1.46 -22.80 -32.64
C VAL A 208 -2.47 -23.53 -31.77
N ILE A 209 -3.75 -23.57 -32.17
CA ILE A 209 -4.84 -24.24 -31.42
C ILE A 209 -4.59 -25.75 -31.24
N LEU A 210 -3.81 -26.40 -32.10
CA LEU A 210 -3.53 -27.84 -32.03
C LEU A 210 -2.19 -28.21 -31.41
N SER A 211 -1.18 -27.36 -31.49
CA SER A 211 0.02 -27.36 -30.66
C SER A 211 -0.41 -27.28 -29.20
N HIS A 212 -1.22 -26.27 -28.91
CA HIS A 212 -2.02 -26.12 -27.70
C HIS A 212 -2.77 -27.40 -27.36
N ALA A 213 -3.64 -27.91 -28.26
CA ALA A 213 -4.44 -29.09 -27.97
C ALA A 213 -3.61 -30.37 -27.71
N THR A 214 -2.41 -30.46 -28.27
CA THR A 214 -1.47 -31.59 -28.08
C THR A 214 -0.84 -31.51 -26.70
N ALA A 215 -0.29 -30.34 -26.38
CA ALA A 215 0.35 -30.10 -25.11
C ALA A 215 -0.62 -30.22 -23.93
N ILE A 216 -1.94 -30.10 -24.16
CA ILE A 216 -2.92 -30.49 -23.18
C ILE A 216 -2.65 -31.90 -22.67
N GLU A 217 -2.57 -32.80 -23.63
CA GLU A 217 -3.11 -34.13 -23.43
C GLU A 217 -2.17 -34.87 -22.51
N ILE A 218 -0.89 -34.72 -22.80
CA ILE A 218 0.16 -35.23 -21.97
C ILE A 218 0.18 -34.46 -20.64
N TYR A 219 -0.13 -33.17 -20.62
CA TYR A 219 -0.27 -32.40 -19.39
C TYR A 219 -1.37 -32.99 -18.47
N LYS A 220 -2.50 -33.54 -18.99
CA LYS A 220 -3.47 -34.34 -18.18
C LYS A 220 -2.87 -35.66 -17.73
N ARG A 221 -2.30 -36.37 -18.71
CA ARG A 221 -2.12 -37.81 -18.63
C ARG A 221 -0.87 -38.22 -17.87
N LYS A 222 0.25 -37.50 -18.03
CA LYS A 222 1.51 -37.81 -17.37
C LYS A 222 1.37 -37.54 -15.87
N TYR A 223 1.42 -36.28 -15.45
CA TYR A 223 1.68 -35.95 -14.03
C TYR A 223 0.75 -34.92 -13.38
N GLN A 224 -0.44 -34.65 -13.96
CA GLN A 224 -1.51 -33.95 -13.21
C GLN A 224 -1.96 -34.66 -11.94
N SER A 225 -1.61 -35.94 -11.87
CA SER A 225 -1.65 -36.86 -10.73
C SER A 225 -0.69 -36.54 -9.60
N LYS A 226 0.38 -35.80 -9.86
CA LYS A 226 1.45 -35.53 -8.89
C LYS A 226 1.42 -34.08 -8.41
N GLN A 227 1.27 -33.14 -9.33
CA GLN A 227 1.79 -31.79 -9.11
C GLN A 227 0.73 -30.71 -8.70
N ARG A 228 -0.54 -30.93 -9.09
CA ARG A 228 -1.81 -30.36 -8.56
C ARG A 228 -2.41 -29.02 -9.11
N GLY A 229 -3.05 -29.03 -10.29
CA GLY A 229 -4.13 -28.06 -10.66
C GLY A 229 -4.88 -28.04 -12.06
N MET A 230 -5.37 -26.89 -12.56
CA MET A 230 -6.13 -26.52 -13.83
C MET A 230 -5.33 -25.82 -14.97
N ILE A 231 -5.77 -25.53 -16.23
CA ILE A 231 -4.92 -25.03 -17.41
C ILE A 231 -5.21 -24.02 -18.61
N GLY A 232 -6.36 -23.42 -18.97
CA GLY A 232 -6.31 -22.18 -19.82
C GLY A 232 -6.08 -22.18 -21.36
N MET A 233 -6.14 -20.99 -21.99
CA MET A 233 -5.56 -20.55 -23.30
C MET A 233 -5.87 -19.07 -23.54
N VAL A 234 -5.14 -18.37 -24.43
CA VAL A 234 -4.84 -16.97 -24.14
C VAL A 234 -4.71 -15.97 -25.34
N LEU A 235 -5.21 -14.70 -25.24
CA LEU A 235 -5.65 -13.79 -26.36
C LEU A 235 -6.39 -12.42 -26.04
N TYR A 236 -5.97 -11.27 -26.57
CA TYR A 236 -6.70 -10.02 -26.90
C TYR A 236 -8.15 -10.21 -27.26
N SER A 237 -8.91 -9.30 -26.68
CA SER A 237 -9.98 -8.63 -27.34
C SER A 237 -9.63 -7.14 -27.28
N THR A 238 -10.38 -6.36 -28.03
CA THR A 238 -10.84 -5.03 -27.75
C THR A 238 -12.31 -5.16 -27.34
N TRP A 239 -12.83 -4.24 -26.54
CA TRP A 239 -14.29 -4.16 -26.44
C TRP A 239 -14.80 -3.26 -27.56
N TYR A 240 -15.91 -3.64 -28.21
CA TYR A 240 -16.44 -2.90 -29.34
C TYR A 240 -17.83 -2.34 -29.03
N GLU A 241 -17.96 -1.01 -29.02
CA GLU A 241 -19.26 -0.34 -29.08
C GLU A 241 -19.69 -0.19 -30.55
N PRO A 242 -21.00 -0.21 -30.87
CA PRO A 242 -21.45 0.08 -32.22
C PRO A 242 -21.28 1.58 -32.53
N LEU A 243 -20.69 1.92 -33.68
CA LEU A 243 -20.43 3.32 -34.08
C LEU A 243 -21.72 4.14 -34.18
N ARG A 244 -22.81 3.49 -34.62
CA ARG A 244 -24.18 4.02 -34.68
C ARG A 244 -25.12 3.05 -33.97
N ASP A 245 -26.17 3.54 -33.33
CA ASP A 245 -27.21 2.65 -32.77
C ASP A 245 -28.13 2.09 -33.87
N VAL A 246 -27.60 1.13 -34.63
CA VAL A 246 -28.29 0.40 -35.70
C VAL A 246 -27.98 -1.10 -35.61
N PRO A 247 -28.89 -2.00 -36.05
CA PRO A 247 -28.67 -3.45 -35.98
C PRO A 247 -27.40 -3.92 -36.69
N GLU A 248 -27.03 -3.29 -37.79
CA GLU A 248 -25.89 -3.65 -38.62
C GLU A 248 -24.56 -3.46 -37.87
N ASP A 249 -24.37 -2.31 -37.21
CA ASP A 249 -23.18 -2.02 -36.41
C ASP A 249 -23.14 -2.87 -35.13
N ARG A 250 -24.31 -3.18 -34.54
CA ARG A 250 -24.42 -4.12 -33.42
C ARG A 250 -24.06 -5.55 -33.81
N LEU A 251 -24.33 -5.98 -35.05
CA LEU A 251 -23.83 -7.24 -35.60
C LEU A 251 -22.35 -7.14 -35.99
N ALA A 252 -21.85 -5.96 -36.35
CA ALA A 252 -20.44 -5.73 -36.64
C ALA A 252 -19.55 -5.85 -35.38
N THR A 253 -20.01 -5.40 -34.20
CA THR A 253 -19.29 -5.65 -32.94
C THR A 253 -19.25 -7.15 -32.60
N GLU A 254 -20.35 -7.89 -32.83
CA GLU A 254 -20.37 -9.34 -32.64
C GLU A 254 -19.40 -10.08 -33.58
N ARG A 255 -19.33 -9.68 -34.86
CA ARG A 255 -18.35 -10.23 -35.81
C ARG A 255 -16.92 -9.84 -35.47
N ALA A 256 -16.66 -8.59 -35.09
CA ALA A 256 -15.33 -8.15 -34.65
C ALA A 256 -14.86 -8.99 -33.46
N LEU A 257 -15.69 -9.13 -32.41
CA LEU A 257 -15.43 -10.04 -31.28
C LEU A 257 -15.20 -11.49 -31.75
N ALA A 258 -15.98 -12.00 -32.70
CA ALA A 258 -15.83 -13.39 -33.17
C ALA A 258 -14.45 -13.67 -33.81
N PHE A 259 -13.86 -12.67 -34.49
CA PHE A 259 -12.51 -12.71 -35.07
C PHE A 259 -11.41 -12.31 -34.06
N GLU A 260 -11.78 -12.06 -32.81
CA GLU A 260 -10.87 -11.84 -31.69
C GLU A 260 -10.92 -13.05 -30.75
N THR A 261 -11.45 -12.90 -29.53
CA THR A 261 -11.24 -13.89 -28.48
C THR A 261 -11.93 -15.24 -28.69
N PRO A 262 -13.24 -15.28 -29.07
CA PRO A 262 -13.91 -16.47 -29.59
C PRO A 262 -13.14 -17.29 -30.62
N TRP A 263 -12.37 -16.67 -31.54
CA TRP A 263 -11.64 -17.38 -32.62
C TRP A 263 -10.81 -18.55 -32.08
N PHE A 264 -10.06 -18.35 -30.99
CA PHE A 264 -9.32 -19.43 -30.32
C PHE A 264 -9.97 -19.86 -29.00
N LEU A 265 -11.20 -19.46 -28.64
CA LEU A 265 -11.89 -19.97 -27.43
C LEU A 265 -12.91 -21.04 -27.79
N ASP A 266 -13.76 -20.78 -28.77
CA ASP A 266 -14.82 -21.70 -29.16
C ASP A 266 -14.28 -23.08 -29.59
N PRO A 267 -13.13 -23.19 -30.32
CA PRO A 267 -12.48 -24.48 -30.58
C PRO A 267 -12.17 -25.27 -29.32
N LEU A 268 -11.88 -24.57 -28.24
CA LEU A 268 -11.49 -25.14 -26.97
C LEU A 268 -12.75 -25.47 -26.17
N VAL A 269 -13.68 -24.54 -26.02
CA VAL A 269 -14.87 -24.72 -25.18
C VAL A 269 -15.81 -25.73 -25.81
N TYR A 270 -16.10 -25.54 -27.10
CA TYR A 270 -17.16 -26.23 -27.82
C TYR A 270 -16.64 -27.25 -28.84
N GLY A 271 -15.36 -27.18 -29.24
CA GLY A 271 -14.74 -28.17 -30.16
C GLY A 271 -14.82 -27.81 -31.64
N ASP A 272 -15.17 -26.57 -31.98
CA ASP A 272 -15.11 -26.01 -33.35
C ASP A 272 -15.01 -24.47 -33.31
N TYR A 273 -14.65 -23.84 -34.43
CA TYR A 273 -14.54 -22.37 -34.54
C TYR A 273 -15.89 -21.64 -34.39
N PRO A 274 -15.88 -20.33 -34.09
CA PRO A 274 -17.10 -19.54 -33.99
C PRO A 274 -17.97 -19.65 -35.27
N PRO A 275 -19.30 -19.77 -35.14
CA PRO A 275 -20.20 -19.88 -36.30
C PRO A 275 -20.05 -18.75 -37.31
N GLU A 276 -19.77 -17.54 -36.83
CA GLU A 276 -19.57 -16.32 -37.63
C GLU A 276 -18.35 -16.46 -38.53
N MET A 277 -17.22 -16.94 -37.98
CA MET A 277 -16.00 -17.22 -38.75
C MET A 277 -16.22 -18.35 -39.76
N ARG A 278 -16.90 -19.43 -39.35
CA ARG A 278 -17.25 -20.56 -40.23
C ARG A 278 -18.12 -20.11 -41.41
N GLN A 279 -19.04 -19.18 -41.20
CA GLN A 279 -19.91 -18.62 -42.23
C GLN A 279 -19.16 -17.68 -43.20
N ILE A 280 -18.25 -16.85 -42.69
CA ILE A 280 -17.59 -15.79 -43.48
C ILE A 280 -16.37 -16.33 -44.24
N LEU A 281 -15.54 -17.15 -43.61
CA LEU A 281 -14.30 -17.67 -44.20
C LEU A 281 -14.51 -18.97 -44.98
N GLY A 282 -15.53 -19.75 -44.64
CA GLY A 282 -15.83 -21.03 -45.29
C GLY A 282 -14.61 -21.96 -45.35
N GLY A 283 -14.17 -22.28 -46.57
CA GLY A 283 -13.02 -23.15 -46.83
C GLY A 283 -11.65 -22.54 -46.50
N ARG A 284 -11.54 -21.23 -46.24
CA ARG A 284 -10.29 -20.58 -45.78
C ARG A 284 -9.97 -20.92 -44.31
N LEU A 285 -10.96 -21.35 -43.53
CA LEU A 285 -10.81 -21.67 -42.11
C LEU A 285 -10.67 -23.20 -41.93
N PRO A 286 -9.52 -23.72 -41.45
CA PRO A 286 -9.28 -25.16 -41.39
C PRO A 286 -10.29 -25.97 -40.55
N SER A 287 -10.35 -27.28 -40.78
CA SER A 287 -11.33 -28.19 -40.16
C SER A 287 -10.67 -29.17 -39.21
N PHE A 288 -11.05 -29.13 -37.92
CA PHE A 288 -10.58 -30.11 -36.93
C PHE A 288 -10.99 -31.54 -37.31
N SER A 289 -10.00 -32.41 -37.49
CA SER A 289 -10.18 -33.83 -37.78
C SER A 289 -10.74 -34.60 -36.57
N PRO A 290 -11.12 -35.89 -36.71
CA PRO A 290 -11.55 -36.70 -35.57
C PRO A 290 -10.51 -36.82 -34.45
N GLU A 291 -9.22 -36.74 -34.80
CA GLU A 291 -8.09 -36.80 -33.87
C GLU A 291 -7.86 -35.44 -33.19
N ASP A 292 -8.02 -34.34 -33.93
CA ASP A 292 -8.00 -32.99 -33.34
C ASP A 292 -9.15 -32.80 -32.35
N ARG A 293 -10.34 -33.32 -32.68
CA ARG A 293 -11.50 -33.39 -31.77
C ARG A 293 -11.33 -34.44 -30.65
N ARG A 294 -10.29 -35.27 -30.71
CA ARG A 294 -9.85 -36.10 -29.56
C ARG A 294 -8.98 -35.26 -28.62
N LYS A 295 -8.05 -34.47 -29.16
CA LYS A 295 -7.27 -33.47 -28.41
C LYS A 295 -8.17 -32.40 -27.77
N LEU A 296 -9.00 -31.68 -28.53
CA LEU A 296 -9.91 -30.61 -28.05
C LEU A 296 -11.05 -31.05 -27.10
N ARG A 297 -11.18 -32.36 -26.85
CA ARG A 297 -12.01 -32.88 -25.74
C ARG A 297 -11.35 -32.69 -24.39
N TYR A 298 -10.05 -32.46 -24.38
CA TYR A 298 -9.27 -32.13 -23.21
C TYR A 298 -9.40 -30.62 -22.89
N LYS A 299 -9.45 -30.19 -21.61
CA LYS A 299 -10.14 -28.94 -21.17
C LYS A 299 -9.34 -27.88 -20.35
N LEU A 300 -9.80 -26.61 -20.30
CA LEU A 300 -9.15 -25.33 -19.86
C LEU A 300 -10.03 -24.50 -18.92
N ASP A 301 -9.58 -24.22 -17.72
CA ASP A 301 -10.55 -24.26 -16.63
C ASP A 301 -10.96 -22.91 -16.03
N PHE A 302 -10.50 -21.81 -16.65
CA PHE A 302 -10.66 -20.39 -16.31
C PHE A 302 -10.09 -19.50 -17.48
N ILE A 303 -10.68 -18.34 -17.83
CA ILE A 303 -10.57 -17.73 -19.21
C ILE A 303 -10.26 -16.23 -19.25
N GLY A 304 -9.29 -15.81 -20.07
CA GLY A 304 -8.58 -14.56 -19.78
C GLY A 304 -8.94 -13.17 -20.24
N VAL A 305 -8.38 -12.23 -19.47
CA VAL A 305 -8.71 -10.83 -19.64
C VAL A 305 -7.65 -9.79 -19.15
N ASN A 306 -6.94 -9.22 -20.13
CA ASN A 306 -6.04 -8.07 -20.27
C ASN A 306 -6.75 -7.03 -21.17
N HIS A 307 -6.81 -5.75 -20.83
CA HIS A 307 -7.47 -4.75 -21.65
C HIS A 307 -6.58 -3.53 -21.82
N TYR A 308 -6.66 -2.91 -22.98
CA TYR A 308 -6.04 -1.60 -23.19
C TYR A 308 -7.04 -0.57 -23.71
N THR A 309 -8.01 -0.99 -24.52
CA THR A 309 -8.94 -0.05 -25.16
C THR A 309 -10.30 -0.64 -25.51
N THR A 310 -11.22 0.29 -25.76
CA THR A 310 -12.51 0.10 -26.42
C THR A 310 -12.47 0.87 -27.74
N LEU A 311 -13.02 0.32 -28.81
CA LEU A 311 -13.18 1.02 -30.09
C LEU A 311 -14.65 1.03 -30.52
N TYR A 312 -15.00 1.94 -31.42
CA TYR A 312 -16.24 1.80 -32.19
C TYR A 312 -16.03 0.82 -33.33
N ALA A 313 -17.05 0.01 -33.63
CA ALA A 313 -17.12 -0.84 -34.82
C ALA A 313 -18.36 -0.55 -35.67
N TRP A 314 -18.26 -0.67 -36.99
CA TRP A 314 -19.38 -0.52 -37.92
C TRP A 314 -19.41 -1.57 -39.03
N ASP A 315 -20.58 -1.74 -39.65
CA ASP A 315 -20.79 -2.73 -40.70
C ASP A 315 -20.13 -2.34 -42.03
N CYS A 316 -19.29 -3.24 -42.56
CA CYS A 316 -18.86 -3.24 -43.95
C CYS A 316 -19.10 -4.59 -44.65
N MET A 317 -20.16 -5.30 -44.23
CA MET A 317 -20.76 -6.41 -44.98
C MET A 317 -21.67 -5.87 -46.09
N PHE A 318 -22.33 -4.74 -45.84
CA PHE A 318 -23.22 -4.04 -46.78
C PHE A 318 -22.71 -2.64 -47.16
N SER A 319 -21.52 -2.26 -46.70
CA SER A 319 -20.81 -1.02 -47.05
C SER A 319 -19.36 -1.30 -47.42
N ALA A 320 -18.62 -0.32 -47.94
CA ALA A 320 -17.22 -0.51 -48.32
C ALA A 320 -16.31 -0.57 -47.08
N CYS A 321 -15.61 -1.69 -46.87
CA CYS A 321 -14.59 -1.78 -45.82
C CYS A 321 -13.40 -0.85 -46.16
N PRO A 322 -12.83 -0.14 -45.16
CA PRO A 322 -11.49 0.42 -45.28
C PRO A 322 -10.49 -0.70 -45.61
N GLN A 323 -9.65 -0.50 -46.62
CA GLN A 323 -8.67 -1.49 -47.02
C GLN A 323 -7.52 -1.55 -46.01
N GLY A 324 -7.12 -2.76 -45.62
CA GLY A 324 -5.96 -3.02 -44.77
C GLY A 324 -6.21 -2.96 -43.25
N GLN A 325 -7.44 -2.69 -42.79
CA GLN A 325 -7.79 -2.90 -41.38
C GLN A 325 -7.90 -4.41 -41.07
N GLU A 326 -7.35 -4.86 -39.94
CA GLU A 326 -7.43 -6.26 -39.48
C GLU A 326 -8.86 -6.82 -39.45
N THR A 327 -9.83 -5.99 -39.06
CA THR A 327 -11.25 -6.34 -38.95
C THR A 327 -11.95 -6.51 -40.30
N GLN A 328 -11.30 -6.17 -41.43
CA GLN A 328 -11.82 -6.34 -42.78
C GLN A 328 -12.28 -7.79 -43.04
N HIS A 329 -11.60 -8.80 -42.49
CA HIS A 329 -12.01 -10.21 -42.59
C HIS A 329 -13.27 -10.57 -41.78
N ALA A 330 -13.59 -9.81 -40.73
CA ALA A 330 -14.87 -9.90 -40.01
C ALA A 330 -16.01 -9.17 -40.75
N LEU A 331 -15.72 -8.57 -41.92
CA LEU A 331 -16.61 -7.64 -42.63
C LEU A 331 -17.09 -6.49 -41.72
N ALA A 332 -16.23 -6.08 -40.80
CA ALA A 332 -16.42 -4.97 -39.89
C ALA A 332 -15.23 -4.00 -40.03
N ALA A 333 -15.41 -2.78 -39.60
CA ALA A 333 -14.36 -1.76 -39.59
C ALA A 333 -14.38 -1.03 -38.24
N VAL A 334 -13.23 -0.52 -37.80
CA VAL A 334 -13.04 0.01 -36.44
C VAL A 334 -12.38 1.38 -36.40
N THR A 335 -12.72 2.17 -35.38
CA THR A 335 -12.24 3.55 -35.17
C THR A 335 -12.24 3.89 -33.68
N GLY A 336 -11.29 4.71 -33.26
CA GLY A 336 -11.30 5.36 -31.94
C GLY A 336 -12.19 6.60 -31.87
N GLU A 337 -12.65 7.12 -33.00
CA GLU A 337 -13.39 8.38 -33.10
C GLU A 337 -14.76 8.23 -33.75
N SER A 338 -15.74 8.97 -33.22
CA SER A 338 -17.06 9.17 -33.84
C SER A 338 -17.29 10.65 -34.07
N ASN A 339 -17.51 11.04 -35.34
CA ASN A 339 -17.67 12.43 -35.78
C ASN A 339 -16.50 13.37 -35.40
N GLY A 340 -15.27 12.85 -35.29
CA GLY A 340 -14.09 13.62 -34.87
C GLY A 340 -14.00 13.87 -33.36
N LEU A 341 -14.76 13.12 -32.55
CA LEU A 341 -14.62 13.05 -31.10
C LEU A 341 -14.11 11.65 -30.71
N PRO A 342 -13.04 11.52 -29.91
CA PRO A 342 -12.54 10.23 -29.48
C PRO A 342 -13.46 9.57 -28.45
N ILE A 343 -13.44 8.24 -28.40
CA ILE A 343 -14.23 7.39 -27.50
C ILE A 343 -13.80 7.52 -26.01
N GLY A 344 -12.59 8.02 -25.77
CA GLY A 344 -11.97 8.27 -24.47
C GLY A 344 -10.69 9.10 -24.64
N THR A 345 -9.92 9.32 -23.58
CA THR A 345 -8.64 10.03 -23.67
C THR A 345 -7.66 9.23 -24.53
N PRO A 346 -7.06 9.79 -25.62
CA PRO A 346 -6.04 9.08 -26.40
C PRO A 346 -4.76 8.89 -25.59
N THR A 347 -4.06 7.77 -25.81
CA THR A 347 -2.73 7.50 -25.23
C THR A 347 -1.63 7.69 -26.29
N ALA A 348 -0.35 7.53 -25.93
CA ALA A 348 0.76 7.56 -26.90
C ALA A 348 0.74 6.40 -27.91
N MET A 349 -0.03 5.32 -27.65
CA MET A 349 -0.34 4.31 -28.66
C MET A 349 -1.56 4.77 -29.48
N PRO A 350 -1.44 5.03 -30.81
CA PRO A 350 -2.48 5.72 -31.59
C PRO A 350 -3.85 5.01 -31.71
N THR A 351 -3.94 3.76 -31.28
CA THR A 351 -5.18 2.95 -31.27
C THR A 351 -5.74 2.74 -29.86
N PHE A 352 -5.03 3.15 -28.81
CA PHE A 352 -5.41 2.93 -27.42
C PHE A 352 -6.00 4.20 -26.80
N TYR A 353 -7.20 4.07 -26.25
CA TYR A 353 -7.97 5.13 -25.61
C TYR A 353 -8.42 4.68 -24.22
N VAL A 354 -8.39 5.59 -23.26
CA VAL A 354 -8.88 5.40 -21.91
C VAL A 354 -10.42 5.33 -21.93
N VAL A 355 -10.97 4.12 -22.02
CA VAL A 355 -12.42 3.86 -22.05
C VAL A 355 -12.86 2.88 -20.95
N PRO A 356 -12.80 3.30 -19.66
CA PRO A 356 -13.40 2.66 -18.50
C PRO A 356 -14.43 1.54 -18.76
N ASP A 357 -15.53 1.82 -19.48
CA ASP A 357 -16.66 0.90 -19.63
C ASP A 357 -16.36 -0.42 -20.33
N GLY A 358 -15.38 -0.46 -21.24
CA GLY A 358 -15.22 -1.59 -22.14
C GLY A 358 -14.93 -2.89 -21.42
N ILE A 359 -14.09 -2.83 -20.40
CA ILE A 359 -13.59 -3.98 -19.67
C ILE A 359 -14.67 -4.51 -18.69
N GLU A 360 -15.57 -3.65 -18.20
CA GLU A 360 -16.79 -4.05 -17.48
C GLU A 360 -17.66 -4.96 -18.35
N LYS A 361 -17.92 -4.50 -19.59
CA LYS A 361 -18.77 -5.17 -20.57
C LYS A 361 -18.10 -6.46 -21.08
N MET A 362 -16.79 -6.42 -21.28
CA MET A 362 -15.96 -7.53 -21.74
C MET A 362 -16.00 -8.73 -20.79
N VAL A 363 -15.70 -8.53 -19.51
CA VAL A 363 -15.68 -9.63 -18.56
C VAL A 363 -17.10 -10.15 -18.30
N LYS A 364 -18.11 -9.25 -18.22
CA LYS A 364 -19.52 -9.66 -18.22
C LYS A 364 -19.89 -10.51 -19.43
N TYR A 365 -19.30 -10.27 -20.61
CA TYR A 365 -19.49 -11.11 -21.80
C TYR A 365 -18.85 -12.50 -21.61
N PHE A 366 -17.62 -12.59 -21.09
CA PHE A 366 -16.96 -13.87 -20.84
C PHE A 366 -17.59 -14.71 -19.73
N MET A 367 -18.02 -14.10 -18.63
CA MET A 367 -18.83 -14.76 -17.60
C MET A 367 -20.07 -15.45 -18.19
N ARG A 368 -20.73 -14.79 -19.15
CA ARG A 368 -21.96 -15.29 -19.78
C ARG A 368 -21.68 -16.33 -20.87
N ARG A 369 -20.76 -16.07 -21.81
CA ARG A 369 -20.44 -17.01 -22.90
C ARG A 369 -19.84 -18.30 -22.35
N TYR A 370 -18.91 -18.19 -21.40
CA TYR A 370 -18.10 -19.31 -20.93
C TYR A 370 -18.43 -19.77 -19.50
N ASN A 371 -19.69 -19.61 -19.08
CA ASN A 371 -20.26 -20.19 -17.85
C ASN A 371 -19.43 -19.89 -16.58
N ASN A 372 -18.97 -18.65 -16.45
CA ASN A 372 -18.15 -18.14 -15.34
C ASN A 372 -16.98 -19.08 -14.95
N LEU A 373 -16.29 -19.63 -15.97
CA LEU A 373 -14.95 -20.19 -15.79
C LEU A 373 -14.05 -19.08 -15.17
N PRO A 374 -13.35 -19.33 -14.04
CA PRO A 374 -12.80 -18.28 -13.18
C PRO A 374 -11.96 -17.19 -13.88
N MET A 375 -11.83 -16.03 -13.22
CA MET A 375 -11.19 -14.87 -13.81
C MET A 375 -10.19 -14.13 -12.91
N PHE A 376 -9.00 -13.88 -13.47
CA PHE A 376 -7.90 -13.05 -12.99
C PHE A 376 -7.93 -11.68 -13.70
N ILE A 377 -6.82 -10.95 -13.76
CA ILE A 377 -6.66 -9.67 -14.45
C ILE A 377 -5.27 -9.67 -15.01
N THR A 378 -5.05 -9.21 -16.25
CA THR A 378 -3.88 -9.77 -16.89
C THR A 378 -3.03 -9.02 -17.94
N GLU A 379 -3.39 -7.84 -18.44
CA GLU A 379 -2.51 -6.77 -18.95
C GLU A 379 -3.39 -5.58 -19.21
N ASN A 380 -2.87 -4.42 -18.87
CA ASN A 380 -3.70 -3.35 -18.37
C ASN A 380 -2.63 -2.33 -17.98
N GLY A 381 -2.30 -1.43 -18.88
CA GLY A 381 -1.21 -0.50 -18.63
C GLY A 381 -1.30 0.67 -19.59
N TYR A 382 -0.95 1.86 -19.10
CA TYR A 382 -0.97 3.09 -19.89
C TYR A 382 0.15 3.06 -20.94
N ALA A 383 0.07 3.95 -21.92
CA ALA A 383 1.12 4.18 -22.90
C ALA A 383 1.48 5.66 -22.91
N GLN A 384 2.58 6.00 -22.23
CA GLN A 384 3.09 7.37 -22.14
C GLN A 384 4.02 7.71 -23.30
N GLY A 385 4.04 8.99 -23.71
CA GLY A 385 4.82 9.48 -24.85
C GLY A 385 6.16 10.10 -24.45
N GLY A 386 7.20 9.89 -25.26
CA GLY A 386 8.56 10.37 -24.98
C GLY A 386 8.73 11.89 -25.08
N ASP A 387 7.98 12.52 -25.97
CA ASP A 387 8.07 13.95 -26.26
C ASP A 387 7.18 14.82 -25.33
N SER A 388 6.55 14.22 -24.31
CA SER A 388 5.50 14.86 -23.49
C SER A 388 6.01 15.82 -22.43
N TYR A 389 7.22 15.59 -21.90
CA TYR A 389 7.76 16.26 -20.72
C TYR A 389 9.22 16.64 -20.91
N THR A 390 9.61 17.85 -20.47
CA THR A 390 10.96 18.40 -20.72
C THR A 390 11.92 18.26 -19.56
N ASP A 391 11.41 18.11 -18.34
CA ASP A 391 12.19 18.11 -17.11
C ASP A 391 11.98 16.78 -16.34
N ALA A 392 12.99 16.34 -15.60
CA ALA A 392 13.00 14.99 -15.01
C ALA A 392 11.98 14.79 -13.86
N GLU A 393 11.48 15.87 -13.28
CA GLU A 393 10.49 15.84 -12.19
C GLU A 393 9.10 15.47 -12.72
N ASP A 394 8.71 15.96 -13.92
CA ASP A 394 7.45 15.62 -14.61
C ASP A 394 7.30 14.11 -14.89
N TRP A 395 8.40 13.37 -14.97
CA TRP A 395 8.41 11.91 -15.20
C TRP A 395 8.11 11.09 -13.93
N ILE A 396 8.10 11.72 -12.76
CA ILE A 396 7.89 11.07 -11.46
C ILE A 396 6.42 11.26 -11.02
N ASP A 397 5.84 12.44 -11.25
CA ASP A 397 4.42 12.74 -11.00
C ASP A 397 3.51 12.23 -12.14
N ASP A 398 3.49 10.91 -12.36
CA ASP A 398 2.69 10.24 -13.39
C ASP A 398 1.18 10.18 -13.03
N GLU A 399 0.56 11.36 -12.85
CA GLU A 399 -0.87 11.50 -12.59
C GLU A 399 -1.73 10.83 -13.68
N ASP A 400 -1.23 10.81 -14.92
CA ASP A 400 -1.91 10.23 -16.08
C ASP A 400 -2.00 8.70 -15.99
N ARG A 401 -0.95 8.02 -15.48
CA ARG A 401 -0.99 6.59 -15.08
C ARG A 401 -1.58 6.38 -13.69
N ILE A 402 -1.92 7.41 -12.94
CA ILE A 402 -2.66 7.30 -11.66
C ILE A 402 -4.16 7.52 -11.87
N GLU A 403 -4.61 8.34 -12.82
CA GLU A 403 -5.98 8.28 -13.34
C GLU A 403 -6.13 7.09 -14.28
N TYR A 404 -5.11 6.74 -15.10
CA TYR A 404 -4.93 5.37 -15.62
C TYR A 404 -4.36 4.41 -14.54
N LEU A 405 -4.58 4.68 -13.24
CA LEU A 405 -4.70 3.68 -12.16
C LEU A 405 -5.96 3.93 -11.26
N GLU A 406 -6.90 4.82 -11.65
CA GLU A 406 -8.26 5.02 -11.10
C GLU A 406 -9.43 5.08 -12.16
N GLY A 407 -9.18 4.77 -13.45
CA GLY A 407 -9.96 5.02 -14.69
C GLY A 407 -10.40 3.83 -15.62
N TYR A 408 -9.76 2.65 -15.60
CA TYR A 408 -10.05 1.27 -16.13
C TYR A 408 -10.19 -0.18 -15.27
N LEU A 409 -10.39 -0.71 -13.95
CA LEU A 409 -10.68 -0.67 -12.37
C LEU A 409 -12.11 -0.45 -11.81
N THR A 410 -12.55 0.66 -11.22
CA THR A 410 -13.71 0.64 -10.31
C THR A 410 -14.96 -0.05 -10.84
N LYS A 411 -15.46 0.13 -12.06
CA LYS A 411 -16.56 -0.67 -12.63
C LYS A 411 -16.33 -2.20 -12.61
N LEU A 412 -15.13 -2.65 -12.27
CA LEU A 412 -14.84 -3.95 -11.69
C LEU A 412 -15.43 -4.29 -10.31
N ALA A 413 -15.18 -3.66 -9.12
CA ALA A 413 -15.50 -4.03 -7.65
C ALA A 413 -16.59 -5.03 -7.25
N LYS A 414 -17.39 -5.45 -8.18
CA LYS A 414 -18.58 -4.72 -8.61
C LYS A 414 -19.38 -5.66 -9.47
N VAL A 415 -18.73 -6.56 -10.19
CA VAL A 415 -19.34 -7.85 -10.46
C VAL A 415 -18.90 -8.93 -9.49
N ILE A 416 -17.72 -8.89 -8.85
CA ILE A 416 -17.51 -9.75 -7.66
C ILE A 416 -18.49 -9.35 -6.55
N SER A 417 -18.62 -8.05 -6.21
CA SER A 417 -19.59 -7.66 -5.18
C SER A 417 -21.05 -7.87 -5.62
N ALA A 418 -21.39 -7.66 -6.90
CA ALA A 418 -22.72 -7.99 -7.42
C ALA A 418 -23.04 -9.49 -7.39
N GLU A 419 -22.12 -10.34 -7.87
CA GLU A 419 -22.22 -11.80 -7.78
C GLU A 419 -22.34 -12.21 -6.32
N SER A 420 -21.63 -11.55 -5.39
CA SER A 420 -21.76 -11.80 -3.96
C SER A 420 -23.17 -11.52 -3.44
N SER A 421 -23.85 -10.48 -3.95
CA SER A 421 -25.21 -10.12 -3.51
C SER A 421 -26.29 -10.99 -4.15
N GLU A 422 -26.18 -11.33 -5.45
CA GLU A 422 -27.11 -12.26 -6.11
C GLU A 422 -26.93 -13.72 -5.65
N SER A 423 -25.70 -14.18 -5.47
CA SER A 423 -25.42 -15.52 -4.93
C SER A 423 -25.88 -15.65 -3.47
N SER A 424 -25.72 -14.61 -2.65
CA SER A 424 -26.30 -14.52 -1.30
C SER A 424 -27.85 -14.60 -1.34
N ALA A 425 -28.49 -13.85 -2.23
CA ALA A 425 -29.94 -13.91 -2.43
C ALA A 425 -30.42 -15.28 -2.96
N ARG A 426 -29.58 -16.01 -3.70
CA ARG A 426 -29.85 -17.39 -4.16
C ARG A 426 -29.72 -18.39 -3.01
N ALA A 427 -28.65 -18.29 -2.20
CA ALA A 427 -28.43 -19.13 -1.02
C ALA A 427 -29.52 -18.97 0.04
N LYS A 428 -29.99 -17.74 0.28
CA LYS A 428 -31.10 -17.43 1.21
C LYS A 428 -32.39 -18.14 0.81
N ARG A 429 -32.76 -18.08 -0.48
CA ARG A 429 -33.95 -18.76 -1.05
C ARG A 429 -33.85 -20.30 -0.99
N VAL A 430 -32.65 -20.87 -0.98
CA VAL A 430 -32.43 -22.31 -0.73
C VAL A 430 -32.62 -22.65 0.75
N ARG A 431 -32.04 -21.86 1.68
CA ARG A 431 -32.23 -22.02 3.13
C ARG A 431 -33.71 -22.00 3.53
N GLU A 432 -34.49 -21.06 3.00
CA GLU A 432 -35.93 -20.94 3.29
C GLU A 432 -36.76 -22.14 2.79
N ARG A 433 -36.34 -22.80 1.70
CA ARG A 433 -36.95 -24.08 1.25
C ARG A 433 -36.60 -25.24 2.17
N VAL A 434 -35.36 -25.34 2.66
CA VAL A 434 -34.93 -26.41 3.57
C VAL A 434 -35.61 -26.28 4.93
N VAL A 435 -35.73 -25.07 5.49
CA VAL A 435 -36.36 -24.85 6.80
C VAL A 435 -37.84 -25.30 6.82
N ARG A 436 -38.58 -25.11 5.71
CA ARG A 436 -39.97 -25.60 5.60
C ARG A 436 -40.11 -27.12 5.54
N ALA A 437 -39.04 -27.86 5.27
CA ALA A 437 -39.06 -29.33 5.17
C ALA A 437 -38.77 -30.05 6.51
N VAL A 438 -38.33 -29.33 7.54
CA VAL A 438 -37.78 -29.93 8.79
C VAL A 438 -38.68 -29.69 10.01
N VAL A 439 -39.58 -28.70 9.98
CA VAL A 439 -40.46 -28.37 11.14
C VAL A 439 -41.68 -29.31 11.17
N GLY A 440 -41.50 -30.50 11.75
CA GLY A 440 -42.56 -31.50 11.92
C GLY A 440 -42.18 -32.58 12.94
N GLY A 441 -42.16 -32.24 14.23
CA GLY A 441 -41.85 -33.18 15.32
C GLY A 441 -42.06 -32.57 16.70
N SER A 442 -42.82 -33.26 17.56
CA SER A 442 -43.39 -32.75 18.82
C SER A 442 -42.38 -32.33 19.90
N VAL A 443 -42.76 -31.36 20.72
CA VAL A 443 -42.04 -30.89 21.92
C VAL A 443 -42.67 -31.51 23.16
N GLU A 444 -41.93 -32.32 23.94
CA GLU A 444 -42.14 -32.55 25.39
C GLU A 444 -41.07 -33.50 25.98
N MET A 445 -39.92 -32.97 26.41
CA MET A 445 -39.01 -33.61 27.42
C MET A 445 -37.82 -32.74 27.88
N ALA A 446 -37.48 -31.66 27.17
CA ALA A 446 -36.18 -30.97 27.33
C ALA A 446 -36.01 -30.07 28.58
N VAL A 447 -37.08 -29.81 29.35
CA VAL A 447 -37.11 -28.73 30.36
C VAL A 447 -36.18 -28.98 31.56
N ALA A 448 -35.97 -30.24 31.97
CA ALA A 448 -35.10 -30.56 33.10
C ALA A 448 -33.59 -30.51 32.77
N ALA A 449 -33.22 -30.76 31.51
CA ALA A 449 -31.84 -30.61 31.05
C ALA A 449 -31.46 -29.12 30.90
N ALA A 450 -32.45 -28.27 30.58
CA ALA A 450 -32.26 -26.87 30.25
C ALA A 450 -31.53 -26.07 31.33
N THR A 451 -31.69 -26.32 32.63
CA THR A 451 -31.05 -25.48 33.67
C THR A 451 -29.56 -25.78 33.85
N ARG A 452 -29.13 -27.05 33.78
CA ARG A 452 -27.69 -27.39 33.84
C ARG A 452 -27.00 -27.15 32.51
N ILE A 453 -27.69 -27.39 31.40
CA ILE A 453 -27.21 -26.95 30.08
C ILE A 453 -27.17 -25.42 30.03
N ALA A 454 -28.10 -24.68 30.61
CA ALA A 454 -28.03 -23.20 30.63
C ALA A 454 -26.85 -22.68 31.43
N VAL A 455 -26.47 -23.27 32.58
CA VAL A 455 -25.23 -22.82 33.27
C VAL A 455 -23.99 -23.22 32.48
N VAL A 456 -23.92 -24.44 31.93
CA VAL A 456 -22.76 -24.86 31.13
C VAL A 456 -22.68 -24.14 29.79
N VAL A 457 -23.80 -23.76 29.18
CA VAL A 457 -23.88 -22.99 27.92
C VAL A 457 -23.86 -21.49 28.15
N VAL A 458 -24.19 -20.96 29.34
CA VAL A 458 -23.87 -19.55 29.69
C VAL A 458 -22.40 -19.42 30.08
N VAL A 459 -21.78 -20.41 30.74
CA VAL A 459 -20.33 -20.41 30.97
C VAL A 459 -19.56 -20.67 29.67
N LEU A 460 -19.99 -21.61 28.82
CA LEU A 460 -19.38 -21.80 27.50
C LEU A 460 -19.71 -20.66 26.53
N ALA A 461 -20.91 -20.06 26.56
CA ALA A 461 -21.19 -18.88 25.74
C ALA A 461 -20.46 -17.64 26.28
N LEU A 462 -20.25 -17.46 27.58
CA LEU A 462 -19.37 -16.39 28.08
C LEU A 462 -17.89 -16.66 27.78
N ALA A 463 -17.49 -17.93 27.60
CA ALA A 463 -16.18 -18.33 27.08
C ALA A 463 -16.08 -18.39 25.53
N VAL A 464 -17.18 -18.14 24.81
CA VAL A 464 -17.26 -18.12 23.32
C VAL A 464 -17.81 -16.78 22.79
N LEU A 465 -18.24 -15.88 23.68
CA LEU A 465 -18.63 -14.48 23.42
C LEU A 465 -17.67 -13.47 24.07
N ALA A 466 -16.52 -13.94 24.55
CA ALA A 466 -15.34 -13.13 24.86
C ALA A 466 -14.11 -13.81 24.25
N PRO A 467 -13.50 -13.22 23.21
CA PRO A 467 -12.26 -12.49 23.45
C PRO A 467 -12.10 -11.22 22.56
N ALA A 468 -11.20 -10.27 22.85
CA ALA A 468 -10.51 -9.94 24.10
C ALA A 468 -9.88 -8.53 23.94
N ALA A 469 -9.97 -7.69 24.99
CA ALA A 469 -9.22 -6.44 25.07
C ALA A 469 -7.87 -6.69 25.76
N ARG A 470 -6.90 -7.21 25.00
CA ARG A 470 -5.53 -7.52 25.44
C ARG A 470 -4.56 -7.10 24.35
N GLY A 471 -3.44 -6.46 24.71
CA GLY A 471 -2.37 -6.15 23.74
C GLY A 471 -1.82 -7.41 23.08
N LEU A 472 -1.34 -7.26 21.85
CA LEU A 472 -0.77 -8.34 21.06
C LEU A 472 0.53 -8.83 21.69
N ARG A 473 0.62 -10.12 22.01
CA ARG A 473 1.84 -10.75 22.52
C ARG A 473 2.10 -12.05 21.78
N ARG A 474 3.34 -12.56 21.86
CA ARG A 474 3.75 -13.84 21.26
C ARG A 474 2.87 -15.03 21.64
N ASP A 475 2.29 -15.01 22.85
CA ASP A 475 1.39 -16.05 23.38
C ASP A 475 -0.03 -16.05 22.75
N ASP A 476 -0.43 -14.95 22.09
CA ASP A 476 -1.75 -14.83 21.45
C ASP A 476 -1.77 -15.50 20.05
N PHE A 477 -0.73 -16.28 19.76
CA PHE A 477 -0.56 -17.20 18.63
C PHE A 477 -0.21 -18.61 19.15
N PRO A 478 -0.58 -19.70 18.46
CA PRO A 478 -0.34 -21.07 18.92
C PRO A 478 1.12 -21.39 19.28
N PRO A 479 1.39 -22.33 20.22
CA PRO A 479 2.77 -22.73 20.58
C PRO A 479 3.59 -23.36 19.43
N GLY A 480 2.93 -23.85 18.38
CA GLY A 480 3.57 -24.34 17.15
C GLY A 480 3.56 -23.34 15.99
N PHE A 481 3.12 -22.09 16.21
CA PHE A 481 3.04 -21.06 15.19
C PHE A 481 4.45 -20.54 14.87
N LEU A 482 4.84 -20.63 13.59
CA LEU A 482 6.14 -20.18 13.11
C LEU A 482 6.20 -18.65 13.04
N PHE A 483 7.34 -18.08 13.40
CA PHE A 483 7.69 -16.71 13.10
C PHE A 483 9.07 -16.66 12.47
N GLY A 484 9.22 -15.85 11.42
CA GLY A 484 10.52 -15.58 10.79
C GLY A 484 10.51 -14.25 10.04
N ALA A 485 11.58 -13.98 9.30
CA ALA A 485 11.58 -13.01 8.20
C ALA A 485 12.04 -13.78 6.96
N ALA A 486 11.38 -13.59 5.82
CA ALA A 486 11.72 -14.32 4.61
C ALA A 486 12.94 -13.70 3.91
N THR A 487 13.57 -14.44 2.99
CA THR A 487 14.70 -13.95 2.18
C THR A 487 14.92 -14.78 0.91
N SER A 488 15.91 -14.42 0.10
CA SER A 488 16.08 -14.74 -1.32
C SER A 488 17.41 -15.39 -1.68
N ALA A 489 17.57 -15.77 -2.95
CA ALA A 489 18.85 -15.69 -3.65
C ALA A 489 19.26 -14.24 -4.06
N TYR A 490 19.00 -13.70 -5.27
CA TYR A 490 19.62 -12.44 -5.75
C TYR A 490 19.23 -11.14 -5.05
N GLN A 491 18.32 -11.16 -4.07
CA GLN A 491 18.19 -9.99 -3.21
C GLN A 491 19.38 -9.90 -2.24
N ILE A 492 20.07 -11.01 -1.94
CA ILE A 492 21.05 -11.06 -0.84
C ILE A 492 22.32 -11.90 -1.06
N GLU A 493 22.50 -12.66 -2.15
CA GLU A 493 23.52 -13.72 -2.20
C GLU A 493 24.98 -13.27 -2.53
N GLY A 494 25.22 -12.16 -3.26
CA GLY A 494 26.49 -11.87 -4.00
C GLY A 494 26.90 -12.80 -5.20
N ALA A 495 27.35 -12.21 -6.33
CA ALA A 495 28.09 -12.81 -7.48
C ALA A 495 27.37 -13.62 -8.61
N TYR A 496 26.87 -12.92 -9.65
CA TYR A 496 26.11 -13.52 -10.77
C TYR A 496 26.81 -14.44 -11.78
N LEU A 497 28.12 -14.32 -11.92
CA LEU A 497 28.90 -15.11 -12.88
C LEU A 497 29.69 -16.26 -12.25
N ASP A 498 29.76 -16.30 -10.91
CA ASP A 498 30.66 -17.21 -10.19
C ASP A 498 30.15 -18.67 -10.15
N ASP A 499 30.96 -19.61 -9.66
CA ASP A 499 30.56 -21.03 -9.45
C ASP A 499 30.00 -21.79 -10.69
N ASN A 500 30.13 -21.27 -11.92
CA ASN A 500 29.39 -21.69 -13.13
C ASN A 500 27.89 -21.42 -12.99
N LYS A 501 27.54 -20.24 -12.49
CA LYS A 501 26.17 -19.77 -12.40
C LYS A 501 25.72 -19.38 -13.80
N GLY A 502 25.17 -20.36 -14.55
CA GLY A 502 24.46 -20.08 -15.79
C GLY A 502 23.43 -18.98 -15.50
N LEU A 503 23.52 -17.89 -16.26
CA LEU A 503 23.12 -16.50 -15.95
C LEU A 503 21.64 -16.30 -15.55
N ASN A 504 21.12 -15.10 -15.27
CA ASN A 504 20.04 -14.97 -14.27
C ASN A 504 18.94 -13.91 -14.71
N ASN A 505 17.82 -14.39 -15.31
CA ASN A 505 16.67 -13.73 -15.95
C ASN A 505 16.79 -12.23 -15.97
N TRP A 506 16.19 -11.56 -15.01
CA TRP A 506 15.96 -10.15 -14.80
C TRP A 506 16.87 -9.07 -15.38
N ASP A 507 18.01 -9.37 -15.98
CA ASP A 507 19.30 -9.61 -15.31
C ASP A 507 19.87 -8.32 -14.68
N VAL A 508 19.02 -7.37 -14.21
CA VAL A 508 19.37 -5.95 -14.25
C VAL A 508 19.12 -5.03 -13.04
N PHE A 509 20.16 -4.26 -12.73
CA PHE A 509 20.14 -2.79 -12.96
C PHE A 509 21.49 -2.16 -13.38
N THR A 510 22.63 -2.72 -12.99
CA THR A 510 23.98 -2.12 -13.11
C THR A 510 24.72 -2.34 -14.45
N HIS A 511 25.47 -3.42 -14.62
CA HIS A 511 26.66 -3.56 -15.49
C HIS A 511 26.50 -3.54 -17.04
N LEU A 512 25.94 -4.57 -17.70
CA LEU A 512 26.10 -4.89 -19.15
C LEU A 512 27.52 -5.41 -19.51
N GLN A 513 27.86 -6.01 -20.66
CA GLN A 513 27.21 -6.23 -21.98
C GLN A 513 27.86 -7.47 -22.69
N GLY A 514 27.34 -8.71 -22.53
CA GLY A 514 27.71 -9.96 -23.28
C GLY A 514 28.69 -10.99 -22.65
N GLY A 515 28.37 -12.31 -22.61
CA GLY A 515 29.29 -13.41 -22.22
C GLY A 515 28.79 -14.88 -21.96
N ARG A 516 28.70 -15.76 -22.97
CA ARG A 516 28.46 -17.25 -22.85
C ARG A 516 29.43 -17.96 -21.87
N LEU A 517 29.14 -19.06 -21.13
CA LEU A 517 28.10 -20.12 -21.11
C LEU A 517 28.33 -21.13 -19.92
N GLY A 518 27.33 -21.90 -19.47
CA GLY A 518 27.52 -23.36 -19.22
C GLY A 518 27.03 -24.06 -17.92
N GLY A 519 26.21 -25.12 -18.09
CA GLY A 519 26.20 -26.34 -17.25
C GLY A 519 25.28 -26.41 -16.01
N VAL A 520 24.96 -27.65 -15.59
CA VAL A 520 24.29 -27.95 -14.31
C VAL A 520 25.27 -27.74 -13.16
N ASN A 521 24.90 -26.91 -12.19
CA ASN A 521 25.83 -26.32 -11.24
C ASN A 521 25.88 -27.06 -9.90
N SER A 522 26.84 -27.97 -9.77
CA SER A 522 27.16 -28.67 -8.52
C SER A 522 27.66 -27.76 -7.38
N ALA A 523 28.16 -26.56 -7.69
CA ALA A 523 28.64 -25.60 -6.70
C ALA A 523 27.51 -24.75 -6.09
N GLY A 524 26.48 -24.39 -6.88
CA GLY A 524 25.21 -23.85 -6.40
C GLY A 524 24.43 -24.85 -5.53
N ILE A 525 24.38 -26.13 -5.93
CA ILE A 525 23.88 -27.21 -5.06
C ILE A 525 24.71 -27.30 -3.77
N ALA A 526 26.03 -27.07 -3.83
CA ALA A 526 26.87 -27.01 -2.63
C ALA A 526 26.63 -25.73 -1.80
N PHE A 527 26.29 -24.58 -2.41
CA PHE A 527 25.91 -23.35 -1.72
C PHE A 527 24.62 -23.54 -0.91
N TYR A 528 23.53 -23.98 -1.55
CA TYR A 528 22.27 -24.23 -0.83
C TYR A 528 22.42 -25.34 0.20
N ASN A 529 23.26 -26.35 -0.04
CA ASN A 529 23.62 -27.32 1.01
C ASN A 529 24.37 -26.68 2.19
N ARG A 530 25.28 -25.70 1.98
CA ARG A 530 25.91 -24.94 3.07
C ARG A 530 24.87 -24.12 3.83
N LEU A 531 24.02 -23.37 3.13
CA LEU A 531 22.99 -22.50 3.71
C LEU A 531 21.93 -23.29 4.50
N ILE A 532 21.30 -24.29 3.88
CA ILE A 532 20.27 -25.14 4.51
C ILE A 532 20.84 -25.88 5.72
N ASN A 533 22.06 -26.42 5.63
CA ASN A 533 22.71 -27.07 6.78
C ASN A 533 23.06 -26.05 7.88
N ALA A 534 23.45 -24.82 7.56
CA ALA A 534 23.72 -23.78 8.55
C ALA A 534 22.44 -23.35 9.28
N LEU A 535 21.34 -23.11 8.55
CA LEU A 535 20.02 -22.79 9.14
C LEU A 535 19.55 -23.91 10.08
N LEU A 536 19.62 -25.16 9.63
CA LEU A 536 19.23 -26.33 10.44
C LEU A 536 20.16 -26.56 11.65
N GLN A 537 21.47 -26.31 11.53
CA GLN A 537 22.39 -26.32 12.68
C GLN A 537 22.08 -25.23 13.71
N LYS A 538 21.43 -24.13 13.31
CA LYS A 538 20.92 -23.09 14.21
C LYS A 538 19.50 -23.38 14.74
N GLY A 539 18.90 -24.51 14.36
CA GLY A 539 17.52 -24.87 14.73
C GLY A 539 16.44 -24.07 13.98
N ILE A 540 16.83 -23.28 12.97
CA ILE A 540 15.91 -22.58 12.09
C ILE A 540 15.44 -23.58 11.03
N GLN A 541 14.16 -23.92 11.03
CA GLN A 541 13.59 -24.74 9.96
C GLN A 541 13.44 -23.84 8.72
N PRO A 542 14.21 -24.07 7.63
CA PRO A 542 14.02 -23.30 6.42
C PRO A 542 12.62 -23.60 5.86
N PHE A 543 11.86 -22.53 5.68
CA PHE A 543 10.64 -22.52 4.89
C PHE A 543 11.08 -22.33 3.45
N VAL A 544 11.56 -23.40 2.83
CA VAL A 544 11.90 -23.37 1.40
C VAL A 544 10.59 -23.50 0.66
N THR A 545 9.82 -22.42 0.68
CA THR A 545 9.27 -21.91 -0.56
C THR A 545 10.33 -22.12 -1.62
N LEU A 546 10.07 -23.04 -2.55
CA LEU A 546 11.03 -23.95 -3.18
C LEU A 546 12.22 -23.29 -3.93
N ASN A 547 12.27 -21.95 -3.95
CA ASN A 547 12.14 -21.21 -5.20
C ASN A 547 11.93 -19.63 -5.08
N HIS A 548 12.63 -18.53 -4.47
CA HIS A 548 12.72 -16.86 -4.36
C HIS A 548 11.89 -15.58 -4.91
N PHE A 549 12.15 -14.93 -6.09
CA PHE A 549 11.48 -14.04 -7.07
C PHE A 549 11.90 -14.05 -8.63
N ASP A 550 12.36 -15.12 -9.36
CA ASP A 550 13.08 -15.00 -10.70
C ASP A 550 13.29 -16.30 -11.64
N ILE A 551 14.10 -16.35 -12.76
CA ILE A 551 14.24 -17.47 -13.82
C ILE A 551 15.63 -17.96 -14.44
N PRO A 552 15.88 -19.29 -14.69
CA PRO A 552 16.35 -20.13 -16.59
C PRO A 552 16.54 -19.56 -18.03
N HIS A 553 16.72 -18.31 -18.46
CA HIS A 553 16.99 -17.86 -19.87
C HIS A 553 17.81 -18.72 -20.89
N GLU A 554 18.31 -19.94 -20.66
CA GLU A 554 18.28 -20.91 -21.78
C GLU A 554 16.91 -21.51 -22.07
N LEU A 555 16.11 -22.05 -21.14
CA LEU A 555 14.70 -22.27 -21.55
C LEU A 555 14.11 -20.90 -21.80
N GLU A 556 14.32 -19.88 -20.95
CA GLU A 556 13.73 -18.56 -21.21
C GLU A 556 14.33 -17.86 -22.41
N THR A 557 15.19 -18.56 -23.15
CA THR A 557 15.06 -18.43 -24.58
C THR A 557 14.88 -19.65 -25.48
N ARG A 558 14.80 -21.02 -25.25
CA ARG A 558 14.03 -22.05 -26.11
C ARG A 558 13.04 -22.97 -25.30
N TYR A 559 11.98 -22.48 -24.68
CA TYR A 559 10.68 -23.21 -24.68
C TYR A 559 9.48 -22.26 -24.72
N GLY A 560 9.74 -21.04 -25.18
CA GLY A 560 8.87 -19.88 -25.23
C GLY A 560 8.15 -19.43 -23.99
N GLY A 561 8.22 -20.24 -22.92
CA GLY A 561 7.40 -20.45 -21.72
C GLY A 561 7.77 -21.67 -20.90
N TRP A 562 7.57 -21.65 -19.59
CA TRP A 562 6.67 -20.85 -18.79
C TRP A 562 5.15 -20.99 -19.27
N LEU A 563 4.62 -20.76 -20.50
CA LEU A 563 3.31 -21.37 -20.95
C LEU A 563 3.70 -22.85 -21.24
N GLY A 564 4.98 -23.19 -21.10
CA GLY A 564 5.69 -24.35 -21.62
C GLY A 564 4.78 -25.52 -21.74
N ALA A 565 4.43 -25.78 -22.98
CA ALA A 565 4.02 -27.09 -23.39
C ALA A 565 5.20 -28.01 -23.08
N ALA A 566 6.45 -27.56 -23.21
CA ALA A 566 7.60 -28.29 -22.72
C ALA A 566 7.78 -28.32 -21.21
N ILE A 567 6.99 -27.53 -20.52
CA ILE A 567 7.29 -27.04 -19.19
C ILE A 567 6.87 -28.07 -18.12
N ARG A 568 7.13 -29.38 -18.33
CA ARG A 568 7.02 -30.36 -17.22
C ARG A 568 8.14 -31.40 -17.14
N GLU A 569 8.74 -31.91 -18.25
CA GLU A 569 10.16 -32.35 -18.51
C GLU A 569 10.69 -31.08 -19.11
N GLU A 570 10.26 -29.95 -18.55
CA GLU A 570 10.88 -29.53 -17.30
C GLU A 570 9.94 -29.31 -15.97
N PHE A 571 9.87 -29.76 -14.61
CA PHE A 571 10.64 -29.79 -13.19
C PHE A 571 10.40 -31.12 -12.49
N GLU A 572 9.67 -32.10 -13.03
CA GLU A 572 9.54 -33.32 -12.21
C GLU A 572 10.91 -33.93 -11.90
N TYR A 573 11.89 -33.80 -12.80
CA TYR A 573 13.32 -34.03 -12.54
C TYR A 573 14.07 -32.92 -11.77
N TYR A 574 13.52 -31.73 -11.49
CA TYR A 574 14.15 -30.70 -10.66
C TYR A 574 13.65 -30.67 -9.24
N SER A 575 12.35 -30.76 -8.96
CA SER A 575 12.01 -31.07 -7.58
C SER A 575 12.14 -32.56 -7.33
N ASP A 576 12.27 -33.45 -8.32
CA ASP A 576 13.06 -34.65 -8.04
C ASP A 576 14.52 -34.25 -7.74
N VAL A 577 15.27 -33.44 -8.50
CA VAL A 577 16.66 -33.05 -8.09
C VAL A 577 16.73 -32.39 -6.70
N CYS A 578 15.76 -31.60 -6.27
CA CYS A 578 15.81 -30.78 -5.05
C CYS A 578 14.97 -31.33 -3.88
N PHE A 579 13.96 -32.16 -4.12
CA PHE A 579 13.48 -33.11 -3.11
C PHE A 579 14.49 -34.26 -2.92
N ASN A 580 15.25 -34.69 -3.95
CA ASN A 580 16.38 -35.63 -3.76
C ASN A 580 17.60 -34.94 -3.12
N ALA A 581 17.90 -33.67 -3.43
CA ALA A 581 19.04 -32.97 -2.86
C ALA A 581 18.76 -32.40 -1.46
N PHE A 582 17.53 -31.94 -1.16
CA PHE A 582 17.21 -31.24 0.09
C PHE A 582 15.93 -31.72 0.80
N GLY A 583 15.13 -32.59 0.18
CA GLY A 583 13.81 -33.02 0.69
C GLY A 583 13.86 -33.92 1.93
N ASP A 584 15.04 -34.38 2.31
CA ASP A 584 15.31 -35.05 3.59
C ASP A 584 15.39 -34.08 4.77
N ARG A 585 15.62 -32.79 4.51
CA ARG A 585 16.00 -31.75 5.49
C ARG A 585 15.05 -30.55 5.51
N VAL A 586 14.44 -30.22 4.37
CA VAL A 586 13.41 -29.20 4.26
C VAL A 586 12.04 -29.81 4.56
N ARG A 587 11.29 -29.16 5.46
CA ARG A 587 9.98 -29.64 5.92
C ARG A 587 8.80 -28.85 5.34
N PHE A 588 8.98 -27.56 5.08
CA PHE A 588 7.94 -26.69 4.54
C PHE A 588 8.30 -26.35 3.10
N TRP A 589 7.77 -27.18 2.20
CA TRP A 589 7.88 -27.03 0.77
C TRP A 589 6.61 -26.35 0.24
N THR A 590 6.60 -25.03 0.31
CA THR A 590 5.64 -24.23 -0.45
C THR A 590 6.02 -24.40 -1.91
N THR A 591 5.22 -25.23 -2.59
CA THR A 591 5.28 -25.39 -4.04
C THR A 591 5.30 -24.03 -4.71
N PHE A 592 4.40 -23.14 -4.27
CA PHE A 592 4.53 -21.70 -4.40
C PHE A 592 3.82 -20.95 -3.25
N ASN A 593 3.84 -19.62 -3.31
CA ASN A 593 3.60 -18.61 -2.30
C ASN A 593 3.20 -17.34 -3.06
N GLU A 594 2.26 -16.50 -2.60
CA GLU A 594 1.59 -15.47 -3.43
C GLU A 594 1.18 -15.91 -4.85
N PRO A 595 0.29 -16.91 -4.97
CA PRO A 595 -0.44 -17.30 -6.16
C PRO A 595 -0.63 -16.42 -7.40
N ASN A 596 -0.63 -15.08 -7.36
CA ASN A 596 -1.66 -14.35 -8.11
C ASN A 596 -1.38 -12.90 -8.54
N LEU A 597 -0.13 -12.42 -8.55
CA LEU A 597 0.36 -11.31 -9.41
C LEU A 597 1.60 -11.65 -10.31
N SER A 598 2.28 -12.82 -10.26
CA SER A 598 3.26 -13.36 -11.27
C SER A 598 2.59 -13.81 -12.53
N THR A 599 1.51 -13.15 -12.72
CA THR A 599 0.23 -13.59 -13.13
C THR A 599 -0.50 -12.40 -13.70
N ARG A 600 0.07 -11.25 -13.39
CA ARG A 600 -0.19 -9.88 -13.66
C ARG A 600 1.22 -9.33 -13.97
N HIS A 601 1.58 -8.12 -13.55
CA HIS A 601 2.98 -7.65 -13.47
C HIS A 601 3.85 -7.85 -14.71
N GLN A 602 4.74 -8.83 -14.72
CA GLN A 602 5.61 -9.17 -15.84
C GLN A 602 4.87 -9.72 -17.04
N TYR A 603 3.55 -9.91 -16.99
CA TYR A 603 2.72 -9.26 -17.98
C TYR A 603 1.37 -8.96 -17.35
N ILE A 604 1.28 -7.75 -16.76
CA ILE A 604 0.22 -6.78 -16.97
C ILE A 604 0.72 -5.41 -17.48
N LEU A 605 1.68 -4.82 -16.73
CA LEU A 605 1.72 -3.37 -16.48
C LEU A 605 2.76 -2.61 -17.31
N GLY A 606 4.02 -3.02 -17.20
CA GLY A 606 5.14 -2.60 -18.06
C GLY A 606 6.25 -3.65 -18.02
N GLU A 607 6.38 -4.35 -16.91
CA GLU A 607 7.19 -3.66 -15.89
C GLU A 607 8.59 -4.33 -15.79
N PHE A 608 8.91 -5.37 -16.57
CA PHE A 608 9.97 -6.37 -16.27
C PHE A 608 10.43 -7.15 -17.56
N PRO A 609 11.39 -8.13 -17.62
CA PRO A 609 11.95 -8.67 -18.91
C PRO A 609 11.93 -10.23 -19.22
N PRO A 610 12.35 -10.92 -20.37
CA PRO A 610 13.14 -10.67 -21.67
C PRO A 610 12.50 -10.84 -23.11
N ASN A 611 12.79 -9.98 -24.09
CA ASN A 611 12.64 -10.21 -25.56
C ASN A 611 11.40 -9.86 -26.44
N HIS A 612 10.25 -9.26 -26.04
CA HIS A 612 9.05 -9.05 -26.90
C HIS A 612 8.16 -7.72 -26.76
N CYS A 613 8.67 -6.54 -26.33
CA CYS A 613 8.33 -5.16 -26.84
C CYS A 613 9.52 -4.14 -26.91
N SER A 614 9.58 -3.15 -27.86
CA SER A 614 10.76 -2.27 -28.16
C SER A 614 10.66 -0.76 -27.85
N PRO A 615 11.36 -0.27 -26.80
CA PRO A 615 11.78 1.13 -26.68
C PRO A 615 12.57 1.69 -27.89
N PRO A 616 12.52 3.01 -28.14
CA PRO A 616 11.77 4.00 -27.36
C PRO A 616 10.29 3.99 -27.74
N PHE A 617 9.96 3.91 -29.04
CA PHE A 617 8.58 3.94 -29.56
C PHE A 617 8.40 3.02 -30.78
N GLY A 618 8.73 1.73 -30.61
CA GLY A 618 8.79 0.70 -31.64
C GLY A 618 7.60 -0.26 -31.68
N ASN A 619 6.36 0.28 -31.76
CA ASN A 619 5.12 -0.40 -32.20
C ASN A 619 4.96 -1.88 -31.76
N CYS A 620 4.30 -2.14 -30.62
CA CYS A 620 4.11 -3.48 -30.02
C CYS A 620 3.19 -4.41 -30.82
N SER A 621 3.70 -4.73 -31.99
CA SER A 621 3.34 -5.81 -32.90
C SER A 621 4.13 -7.30 -32.95
N SER A 622 2.86 -7.79 -33.37
CA SER A 622 1.96 -8.96 -33.31
C SER A 622 1.66 -9.55 -31.94
N GLY A 623 1.10 -8.75 -31.02
CA GLY A 623 0.69 -9.17 -29.68
C GLY A 623 -0.80 -9.01 -29.35
N ASP A 624 -1.44 -10.09 -28.91
CA ASP A 624 -2.81 -10.17 -28.42
C ASP A 624 -3.02 -10.44 -26.91
N SER A 625 -2.99 -9.37 -26.11
CA SER A 625 -3.02 -9.39 -24.65
C SER A 625 -4.16 -10.24 -24.04
N ARG A 626 -5.41 -9.73 -24.08
CA ARG A 626 -6.58 -10.16 -23.27
C ARG A 626 -6.48 -11.48 -22.52
N ARG A 627 -6.42 -12.66 -23.09
CA ARG A 627 -6.36 -13.84 -22.25
C ARG A 627 -4.94 -14.04 -21.60
N GLU A 628 -3.79 -13.81 -22.25
CA GLU A 628 -2.38 -14.08 -21.83
C GLU A 628 -2.05 -14.85 -20.49
N PRO A 629 -2.09 -14.30 -19.27
CA PRO A 629 -1.96 -15.01 -18.01
C PRO A 629 -3.15 -15.87 -17.55
N TYR A 630 -4.09 -16.14 -18.41
CA TYR A 630 -5.14 -17.13 -18.20
C TYR A 630 -5.01 -18.38 -19.05
N ALA A 631 -3.79 -18.66 -19.41
CA ALA A 631 -3.36 -19.90 -18.90
C ALA A 631 -2.33 -19.66 -17.83
N ALA A 632 -1.88 -18.47 -17.51
CA ALA A 632 -0.89 -18.42 -16.46
C ALA A 632 -1.39 -18.85 -15.07
N ALA A 633 -2.67 -18.74 -14.65
CA ALA A 633 -3.15 -19.45 -13.42
C ALA A 633 -3.25 -20.98 -13.58
N HIS A 634 -2.69 -21.51 -14.64
CA HIS A 634 -3.29 -22.65 -15.29
C HIS A 634 -2.26 -23.79 -15.32
N ASN A 635 -1.77 -24.54 -16.32
CA ASN A 635 -0.81 -25.68 -16.21
C ASN A 635 -0.02 -25.91 -14.89
N ILE A 636 0.57 -24.93 -14.19
CA ILE A 636 1.22 -25.18 -12.89
C ILE A 636 0.17 -25.44 -11.79
N LEU A 637 -1.05 -25.02 -12.03
CA LEU A 637 -2.23 -25.80 -11.78
C LEU A 637 -2.15 -27.11 -12.71
N LEU A 638 -2.72 -27.42 -13.91
CA LEU A 638 -2.44 -28.58 -14.90
C LEU A 638 -3.52 -28.81 -16.09
N SER A 639 -3.09 -29.01 -17.38
CA SER A 639 -3.63 -29.44 -18.79
C SER A 639 -4.60 -28.80 -19.97
N HIS A 640 -4.20 -28.07 -21.05
CA HIS A 640 -4.85 -26.98 -21.93
C HIS A 640 -6.18 -26.94 -22.89
N ALA A 641 -7.52 -27.21 -22.75
CA ALA A 641 -8.57 -26.68 -23.79
C ALA A 641 -10.16 -26.64 -23.53
N ALA A 642 -10.69 -25.73 -22.70
CA ALA A 642 -12.03 -25.43 -22.09
C ALA A 642 -12.94 -26.34 -21.17
N ALA A 643 -12.83 -26.10 -19.85
CA ALA A 643 -13.58 -26.54 -18.66
C ALA A 643 -13.28 -27.93 -18.00
N PHE A 644 -12.10 -28.14 -17.41
CA PHE A 644 -11.48 -29.36 -16.80
C PHE A 644 -12.13 -30.70 -17.20
N THR A 645 -11.42 -31.63 -17.82
CA THR A 645 -11.91 -32.98 -18.06
C THR A 645 -12.14 -33.74 -16.75
N PRO A 646 -12.91 -34.83 -16.81
CA PRO A 646 -13.02 -35.78 -15.71
C PRO A 646 -11.68 -36.27 -15.17
N GLU A 647 -10.66 -36.51 -16.02
CA GLU A 647 -9.34 -36.99 -15.62
C GLU A 647 -8.69 -36.06 -14.58
N GLU A 648 -8.87 -34.75 -14.76
CA GLU A 648 -8.25 -33.68 -13.98
C GLU A 648 -9.02 -33.26 -12.74
N LYS A 649 -10.35 -33.09 -12.90
CA LYS A 649 -11.22 -32.75 -11.78
C LYS A 649 -10.96 -33.78 -10.68
N LYS A 650 -10.91 -35.07 -11.08
CA LYS A 650 -10.47 -36.21 -10.28
C LYS A 650 -9.03 -36.07 -9.76
N LEU A 651 -8.09 -35.66 -10.60
CA LEU A 651 -6.67 -35.50 -10.28
C LEU A 651 -6.33 -34.34 -9.33
N LEU A 652 -7.23 -33.36 -9.14
CA LEU A 652 -7.12 -32.34 -8.10
C LEU A 652 -7.92 -32.68 -6.86
N GLN A 653 -9.10 -33.24 -7.06
CA GLN A 653 -9.96 -33.69 -5.96
C GLN A 653 -9.28 -34.80 -5.16
N ASN A 654 -8.40 -35.59 -5.79
CA ASN A 654 -7.49 -36.55 -5.16
C ASN A 654 -6.28 -35.92 -4.44
N ASN A 655 -6.01 -34.62 -4.61
CA ASN A 655 -4.70 -34.01 -4.41
C ASN A 655 -4.80 -32.68 -3.66
N LYS A 656 -5.03 -32.77 -2.35
CA LYS A 656 -5.16 -31.61 -1.47
C LYS A 656 -3.80 -31.14 -0.98
N VAL A 657 -3.54 -29.84 -1.07
CA VAL A 657 -2.40 -29.21 -0.39
C VAL A 657 -2.57 -29.30 1.13
N ASP A 658 -1.46 -29.46 1.83
CA ASP A 658 -1.42 -29.63 3.29
C ASP A 658 -1.56 -28.28 4.03
N PHE A 659 -1.18 -27.20 3.36
CA PHE A 659 -1.38 -25.82 3.80
C PHE A 659 -1.45 -24.84 2.60
N ILE A 660 -1.75 -23.57 2.87
CA ILE A 660 -1.85 -22.46 1.94
C ILE A 660 -0.93 -21.33 2.42
N GLY A 661 0.01 -20.88 1.58
CA GLY A 661 0.70 -19.61 1.79
C GLY A 661 -0.20 -18.43 1.40
N ILE A 662 -0.21 -17.38 2.21
CA ILE A 662 -0.83 -16.09 1.92
C ILE A 662 0.21 -15.04 2.27
N ASN A 663 0.51 -14.13 1.37
CA ASN A 663 1.09 -12.85 1.78
C ASN A 663 0.02 -11.80 1.57
N HIS A 664 0.08 -10.74 2.37
CA HIS A 664 -1.01 -9.77 2.41
C HIS A 664 -0.47 -8.42 2.84
N TYR A 665 -0.26 -7.55 1.86
CA TYR A 665 0.37 -6.24 2.08
C TYR A 665 -0.61 -5.09 2.26
N THR A 666 -1.79 -5.18 1.65
CA THR A 666 -2.77 -4.09 1.65
C THR A 666 -4.20 -4.61 1.51
N ALA A 667 -5.16 -3.74 1.79
CA ALA A 667 -6.48 -3.83 1.18
C ALA A 667 -6.93 -2.48 0.68
N ILE A 668 -7.92 -2.57 -0.20
CA ILE A 668 -8.39 -1.54 -1.10
C ILE A 668 -9.91 -1.65 -1.20
N TYR A 669 -10.61 -0.58 -1.57
CA TYR A 669 -12.07 -0.57 -1.45
C TYR A 669 -12.79 -1.50 -2.45
N ALA A 670 -14.10 -1.65 -2.27
CA ALA A 670 -14.97 -2.24 -3.28
C ALA A 670 -16.40 -1.64 -3.20
N LYS A 671 -16.94 -1.19 -4.33
CA LYS A 671 -18.29 -0.60 -4.55
C LYS A 671 -19.15 -1.67 -5.35
N ASP A 672 -20.35 -1.41 -5.95
CA ASP A 672 -21.15 -2.48 -6.71
C ASP A 672 -21.68 -2.05 -8.14
N CYS A 673 -21.38 -2.74 -9.28
CA CYS A 673 -21.42 -2.31 -10.74
C CYS A 673 -21.57 -3.49 -11.76
N ILE A 674 -22.15 -4.65 -11.42
CA ILE A 674 -23.33 -4.96 -12.23
C ILE A 674 -24.34 -3.82 -12.03
N TYR A 675 -24.34 -3.17 -10.85
CA TYR A 675 -25.45 -2.33 -10.39
C TYR A 675 -25.29 -0.78 -10.26
N SER A 676 -24.10 -0.15 -10.07
CA SER A 676 -24.01 1.33 -9.73
C SER A 676 -22.79 2.10 -10.29
N PRO A 677 -22.90 3.00 -11.31
CA PRO A 677 -21.80 3.52 -12.17
C PRO A 677 -20.54 4.17 -11.54
N CYS A 678 -19.52 4.34 -12.39
CA CYS A 678 -18.13 3.99 -12.09
C CYS A 678 -17.11 4.55 -13.12
N THR A 679 -15.87 4.86 -12.72
CA THR A 679 -14.62 4.81 -13.56
C THR A 679 -14.07 3.37 -13.59
N LEU A 680 -13.00 3.02 -14.30
CA LEU A 680 -12.26 1.72 -14.14
C LEU A 680 -10.90 1.99 -13.22
N ASP A 681 -9.53 1.68 -13.12
CA ASP A 681 -8.23 1.05 -13.74
C ASP A 681 -7.52 -0.41 -13.74
N THR A 682 -6.22 -0.45 -13.97
CA THR A 682 -5.52 -1.52 -14.65
C THR A 682 -4.77 -2.52 -13.75
N TYR A 683 -5.47 -3.13 -12.77
CA TYR A 683 -4.79 -4.05 -11.83
C TYR A 683 -5.67 -5.15 -11.24
N GLU A 684 -6.73 -4.71 -10.57
CA GLU A 684 -8.00 -5.38 -10.62
C GLU A 684 -8.79 -4.73 -11.77
N GLY A 685 -8.40 -5.03 -13.01
CA GLY A 685 -9.13 -4.68 -14.24
C GLY A 685 -10.02 -5.79 -14.86
N ASN A 686 -9.94 -7.08 -14.47
CA ASN A 686 -10.82 -8.12 -15.03
C ASN A 686 -11.43 -9.28 -14.17
N ALA A 687 -11.18 -9.44 -12.87
CA ALA A 687 -11.98 -10.39 -12.06
C ALA A 687 -13.38 -9.85 -11.71
N LEU A 688 -13.56 -8.57 -12.02
CA LEU A 688 -14.48 -7.59 -11.50
C LEU A 688 -14.29 -7.28 -9.96
N VAL A 689 -13.07 -6.86 -9.47
CA VAL A 689 -12.87 -5.94 -8.27
C VAL A 689 -12.20 -4.51 -8.46
N TYR A 690 -12.46 -3.50 -7.59
CA TYR A 690 -12.04 -2.07 -7.71
C TYR A 690 -11.05 -1.71 -6.62
N ALA A 691 -9.82 -2.16 -6.77
CA ALA A 691 -8.74 -1.54 -6.04
C ALA A 691 -8.87 0.00 -6.11
N ILE A 692 -8.80 0.67 -4.97
CA ILE A 692 -8.72 2.12 -4.86
C ILE A 692 -8.34 2.44 -3.42
N GLY A 693 -7.56 3.50 -3.24
CA GLY A 693 -7.43 4.11 -1.93
C GLY A 693 -8.75 4.74 -1.48
N ARG A 694 -9.40 5.52 -2.34
CA ARG A 694 -10.41 6.52 -1.98
C ARG A 694 -11.86 6.05 -2.18
N ARG A 695 -12.71 6.25 -1.17
CA ARG A 695 -14.18 6.16 -1.28
C ARG A 695 -14.79 7.49 -0.84
N ASN A 696 -15.48 8.16 -1.76
CA ASN A 696 -16.03 9.51 -1.55
C ASN A 696 -14.93 10.52 -1.12
N GLY A 697 -13.77 10.50 -1.80
CA GLY A 697 -12.58 11.30 -1.49
C GLY A 697 -11.74 10.79 -0.30
N LYS A 698 -12.27 9.85 0.49
CA LYS A 698 -11.71 9.40 1.77
C LYS A 698 -10.92 8.10 1.61
N ILE A 699 -9.60 8.13 1.86
CA ILE A 699 -8.70 6.97 1.75
C ILE A 699 -9.09 5.82 2.70
N ILE A 700 -8.74 4.59 2.32
CA ILE A 700 -9.01 3.36 3.07
C ILE A 700 -8.04 3.15 4.24
N GLY A 701 -6.79 3.53 4.03
CA GLY A 701 -5.68 3.48 4.98
C GLY A 701 -4.63 4.51 4.60
N LYS A 702 -3.58 4.64 5.40
CA LYS A 702 -2.41 5.48 5.07
C LYS A 702 -1.67 4.86 3.86
N PRO A 703 -1.29 5.62 2.82
CA PRO A 703 -0.40 5.10 1.78
C PRO A 703 0.96 4.74 2.38
N THR A 704 1.57 3.70 1.87
CA THR A 704 2.98 3.40 2.10
C THR A 704 3.84 4.12 1.05
N ALA A 705 5.18 4.12 1.15
CA ALA A 705 6.03 4.62 0.05
C ALA A 705 5.76 3.92 -1.29
N LEU A 706 5.25 2.70 -1.23
CA LEU A 706 4.83 1.99 -2.41
C LEU A 706 3.47 2.45 -2.95
N HIS A 707 3.44 2.69 -4.25
CA HIS A 707 2.23 3.10 -4.94
C HIS A 707 1.10 2.07 -4.81
N GLY A 708 -0.12 2.55 -4.55
CA GLY A 708 -1.32 1.71 -4.41
C GLY A 708 -1.41 0.89 -3.12
N TYR A 709 -0.40 0.89 -2.26
CA TYR A 709 -0.39 0.09 -1.03
C TYR A 709 -0.78 0.94 0.17
N PHE A 710 -1.80 0.48 0.88
CA PHE A 710 -2.42 1.16 2.02
C PHE A 710 -2.39 0.30 3.29
N VAL A 711 -2.13 0.94 4.43
CA VAL A 711 -2.18 0.33 5.77
C VAL A 711 -3.64 0.09 6.18
N VAL A 712 -4.15 -1.12 5.92
CA VAL A 712 -5.55 -1.54 6.17
C VAL A 712 -5.57 -2.87 6.95
N PRO A 713 -5.11 -2.85 8.21
CA PRO A 713 -4.74 -4.06 8.92
C PRO A 713 -5.92 -4.99 9.22
N GLU A 714 -7.15 -4.47 9.29
CA GLU A 714 -8.33 -5.31 9.54
C GLU A 714 -8.73 -6.16 8.33
N ALA A 715 -8.07 -5.98 7.19
CA ALA A 715 -8.15 -6.92 6.07
C ALA A 715 -7.44 -8.25 6.32
N MET A 716 -6.41 -8.30 7.16
CA MET A 716 -5.72 -9.55 7.50
C MET A 716 -6.71 -10.56 8.12
N GLU A 717 -7.59 -10.09 9.00
CA GLU A 717 -8.66 -10.95 9.53
C GLU A 717 -9.63 -11.40 8.43
N LYS A 718 -10.07 -10.49 7.56
CA LYS A 718 -11.05 -10.77 6.50
C LYS A 718 -10.50 -11.78 5.49
N VAL A 719 -9.26 -11.62 5.04
CA VAL A 719 -8.58 -12.52 4.09
C VAL A 719 -8.39 -13.90 4.71
N VAL A 720 -7.87 -13.98 5.94
CA VAL A 720 -7.61 -15.26 6.61
C VAL A 720 -8.90 -16.01 6.94
N MET A 721 -9.94 -15.33 7.45
CA MET A 721 -11.24 -15.95 7.67
C MET A 721 -11.91 -16.37 6.36
N TYR A 722 -11.80 -15.55 5.30
CA TYR A 722 -12.31 -15.92 3.97
C TYR A 722 -11.63 -17.19 3.44
N VAL A 723 -10.29 -17.28 3.48
CA VAL A 723 -9.57 -18.49 3.07
C VAL A 723 -9.95 -19.69 3.95
N ASN A 724 -10.04 -19.51 5.26
CA ASN A 724 -10.40 -20.59 6.19
C ASN A 724 -11.80 -21.18 5.89
N ASP A 725 -12.82 -20.32 5.77
CA ASP A 725 -14.19 -20.74 5.45
C ASP A 725 -14.29 -21.30 4.02
N ARG A 726 -13.63 -20.66 3.06
CA ARG A 726 -13.69 -21.01 1.63
C ARG A 726 -12.99 -22.32 1.30
N TYR A 727 -11.96 -22.69 2.06
CA TYR A 727 -11.13 -23.88 1.86
C TYR A 727 -11.17 -24.85 3.06
N ARG A 728 -12.26 -24.83 3.84
CA ARG A 728 -12.60 -25.82 4.88
C ARG A 728 -11.50 -26.05 5.93
N ASN A 729 -10.97 -24.96 6.48
CA ASN A 729 -10.03 -25.01 7.61
C ASN A 729 -8.68 -25.68 7.29
N THR A 730 -8.28 -25.67 6.01
CA THR A 730 -6.91 -25.99 5.56
C THR A 730 -5.93 -25.02 6.22
N THR A 731 -4.75 -25.50 6.62
CA THR A 731 -3.77 -24.68 7.35
C THR A 731 -3.29 -23.51 6.49
N ILE A 732 -3.13 -22.33 7.10
CA ILE A 732 -2.68 -21.09 6.47
C ILE A 732 -1.32 -20.70 7.06
N TYR A 733 -0.40 -20.19 6.26
CA TYR A 733 0.77 -19.47 6.73
C TYR A 733 0.71 -18.07 6.14
N ILE A 734 0.85 -17.02 6.97
CA ILE A 734 1.13 -15.69 6.45
C ILE A 734 2.60 -15.68 6.05
N THR A 735 2.83 -16.02 4.81
CA THR A 735 4.16 -16.26 4.31
C THR A 735 4.96 -14.97 4.14
N GLU A 736 4.31 -13.80 4.01
CA GLU A 736 4.90 -12.45 4.16
C GLU A 736 3.88 -11.35 4.53
N ASN A 737 4.39 -10.30 5.19
CA ASN A 737 3.70 -9.04 5.49
C ASN A 737 4.75 -7.98 5.91
N GLY A 738 4.69 -6.76 5.36
CA GLY A 738 5.63 -5.67 5.67
C GLY A 738 5.33 -4.34 4.98
N TYR A 739 6.22 -3.35 5.14
CA TYR A 739 5.97 -1.94 4.81
C TYR A 739 7.16 -1.29 4.09
N SER A 740 6.89 -0.64 2.96
CA SER A 740 7.86 0.12 2.16
C SER A 740 8.21 1.49 2.76
N GLN A 741 9.47 1.88 2.71
CA GLN A 741 9.90 3.29 2.67
C GLN A 741 10.64 3.58 1.36
N HIS A 742 10.62 4.82 0.88
CA HIS A 742 11.51 5.25 -0.21
C HIS A 742 12.95 5.39 0.31
N SER A 743 13.95 5.65 -0.54
CA SER A 743 15.35 5.87 -0.11
C SER A 743 15.80 7.34 -0.06
N ASP A 744 14.98 8.26 -0.55
CA ASP A 744 15.14 9.72 -0.43
C ASP A 744 14.75 10.22 0.97
N THR A 745 13.81 9.51 1.58
CA THR A 745 13.61 9.33 3.02
C THR A 745 14.98 9.22 3.69
N SER A 746 15.26 10.07 4.67
CA SER A 746 16.64 10.29 5.12
C SER A 746 17.28 9.04 5.74
N MET A 747 18.61 8.98 5.80
CA MET A 747 19.32 7.91 6.53
C MET A 747 19.07 7.97 8.04
N GLU A 748 18.54 9.11 8.53
CA GLU A 748 17.71 9.13 9.74
C GLU A 748 16.44 8.30 9.44
N ASP A 749 15.36 8.87 8.86
CA ASP A 749 14.00 8.29 8.68
C ASP A 749 13.93 6.79 8.29
N LEU A 750 14.90 6.29 7.51
CA LEU A 750 15.01 4.87 7.18
C LEU A 750 15.23 3.99 8.44
N ILE A 751 16.07 4.38 9.39
CA ILE A 751 16.47 3.55 10.52
C ILE A 751 15.35 3.38 11.57
N ASN A 752 14.32 4.25 11.61
CA ASN A 752 13.01 3.91 12.17
C ASN A 752 11.92 4.25 11.16
N ASP A 753 11.74 3.27 10.31
CA ASP A 753 10.46 2.67 9.99
C ASP A 753 9.42 2.51 11.15
N VAL A 754 9.08 3.58 11.89
CA VAL A 754 7.98 3.63 12.89
C VAL A 754 6.68 3.15 12.27
N GLU A 755 6.45 3.53 11.02
CA GLU A 755 5.29 3.09 10.24
C GLU A 755 5.31 1.59 9.93
N ARG A 756 6.49 0.96 9.73
CA ARG A 756 6.63 -0.49 9.59
C ARG A 756 6.35 -1.22 10.89
N VAL A 757 6.78 -0.66 12.03
CA VAL A 757 6.44 -1.20 13.36
C VAL A 757 4.92 -1.18 13.59
N ASN A 758 4.28 -0.03 13.38
CA ASN A 758 2.83 0.12 13.51
C ASN A 758 2.07 -0.82 12.56
N TYR A 759 2.50 -0.87 11.30
CA TYR A 759 1.97 -1.78 10.28
C TYR A 759 2.05 -3.25 10.74
N MET A 760 3.24 -3.73 11.12
CA MET A 760 3.43 -5.13 11.51
C MET A 760 2.63 -5.49 12.76
N HIS A 761 2.58 -4.59 13.75
CA HIS A 761 1.76 -4.78 14.95
C HIS A 761 0.28 -4.99 14.61
N ASP A 762 -0.33 -4.10 13.82
CA ASP A 762 -1.76 -4.16 13.58
C ASP A 762 -2.18 -5.31 12.66
N TYR A 763 -1.43 -5.60 11.59
CA TYR A 763 -1.71 -6.76 10.74
C TYR A 763 -1.62 -8.07 11.55
N LEU A 764 -0.61 -8.21 12.43
CA LEU A 764 -0.53 -9.33 13.38
C LEU A 764 -1.70 -9.37 14.38
N LYS A 765 -2.18 -8.22 14.86
CA LYS A 765 -3.31 -8.13 15.80
C LYS A 765 -4.60 -8.71 15.19
N TYR A 766 -4.85 -8.42 13.92
CA TYR A 766 -5.98 -8.99 13.18
C TYR A 766 -5.76 -10.44 12.74
N LEU A 767 -4.52 -10.86 12.47
CA LEU A 767 -4.18 -12.27 12.25
C LEU A 767 -4.50 -13.14 13.49
N SER A 768 -4.05 -12.70 14.66
CA SER A 768 -4.37 -13.31 15.96
C SER A 768 -5.89 -13.34 16.22
N SER A 769 -6.62 -12.33 15.74
CA SER A 769 -8.08 -12.28 15.83
C SER A 769 -8.79 -13.31 14.93
N ALA A 770 -8.30 -13.55 13.71
CA ALA A 770 -8.79 -14.63 12.85
C ALA A 770 -8.56 -16.01 13.49
N ILE A 771 -7.38 -16.24 14.07
CA ILE A 771 -7.06 -17.49 14.78
C ILE A 771 -8.05 -17.72 15.93
N ARG A 772 -8.33 -16.69 16.74
CA ARG A 772 -9.36 -16.75 17.81
C ARG A 772 -10.78 -16.99 17.29
N LYS A 773 -11.09 -16.56 16.07
CA LYS A 773 -12.37 -16.83 15.37
C LYS A 773 -12.44 -18.22 14.72
N GLY A 774 -11.36 -19.01 14.85
CA GLY A 774 -11.29 -20.41 14.39
C GLY A 774 -10.45 -20.63 13.14
N ALA A 775 -9.71 -19.62 12.65
CA ALA A 775 -8.82 -19.81 11.50
C ALA A 775 -7.59 -20.65 11.86
N ASN A 776 -7.33 -21.67 11.04
CA ASN A 776 -6.18 -22.56 11.20
C ASN A 776 -4.92 -21.94 10.60
N VAL A 777 -4.28 -21.00 11.31
CA VAL A 777 -3.01 -20.38 10.88
C VAL A 777 -1.83 -20.98 11.66
N GLY A 778 -0.78 -21.37 10.94
CA GLY A 778 0.43 -22.01 11.44
C GLY A 778 1.70 -21.15 11.42
N GLY A 779 1.68 -19.93 10.88
CA GLY A 779 2.83 -19.02 10.95
C GLY A 779 2.63 -17.63 10.33
N TYR A 780 3.60 -16.76 10.56
CA TYR A 780 3.76 -15.42 9.99
C TYR A 780 5.24 -15.16 9.69
N PHE A 781 5.57 -14.54 8.56
CA PHE A 781 6.94 -14.07 8.29
C PHE A 781 6.92 -12.58 7.92
N ALA A 782 7.92 -11.84 8.42
CA ALA A 782 8.07 -10.42 8.19
C ALA A 782 8.77 -10.12 6.86
N TRP A 783 8.34 -9.01 6.23
CA TRP A 783 8.90 -8.49 5.00
C TRP A 783 9.67 -7.17 5.22
N SER A 784 10.99 -7.04 5.00
CA SER A 784 12.02 -8.00 4.53
C SER A 784 13.15 -8.19 5.56
N ILE A 785 13.96 -9.27 5.56
CA ILE A 785 14.95 -9.46 6.65
C ILE A 785 16.08 -8.40 6.68
N VAL A 786 16.54 -7.97 5.51
CA VAL A 786 17.53 -6.91 5.29
C VAL A 786 17.07 -6.08 4.12
N ASP A 787 17.53 -4.84 4.02
CA ASP A 787 17.45 -4.08 2.79
C ASP A 787 18.26 -4.86 1.77
N ASN A 788 17.73 -4.82 0.59
CA ASN A 788 18.34 -5.37 -0.58
C ASN A 788 18.09 -4.36 -1.69
N PHE A 789 18.16 -4.77 -2.94
CA PHE A 789 17.58 -3.95 -3.99
C PHE A 789 16.05 -3.96 -3.82
N GLU A 790 15.32 -3.38 -4.75
CA GLU A 790 13.86 -3.25 -4.74
C GLU A 790 13.40 -2.86 -6.19
N TRP A 791 14.05 -3.42 -7.25
CA TRP A 791 14.46 -2.80 -8.56
C TRP A 791 13.57 -1.85 -9.42
N VAL A 792 12.21 -1.82 -9.51
CA VAL A 792 11.50 -0.73 -10.28
C VAL A 792 11.84 0.56 -9.57
N TYR A 793 11.77 0.44 -8.25
CA TYR A 793 12.23 1.40 -7.30
C TYR A 793 13.66 1.05 -6.87
N GLY A 794 14.56 0.75 -7.82
CA GLY A 794 16.02 0.65 -7.63
C GLY A 794 16.48 0.02 -6.30
N TYR A 795 17.45 0.66 -5.66
CA TYR A 795 17.62 0.68 -4.21
C TYR A 795 16.73 1.76 -3.52
N THR A 796 15.77 2.31 -4.28
CA THR A 796 14.98 3.52 -4.00
C THR A 796 13.64 3.31 -3.29
N VAL A 797 13.18 2.07 -3.14
CA VAL A 797 12.31 1.62 -2.06
C VAL A 797 13.11 0.63 -1.19
N LYS A 798 12.66 0.40 0.05
CA LYS A 798 13.30 -0.47 1.05
C LYS A 798 12.26 -1.12 1.96
N PHE A 799 12.30 -2.44 2.15
CA PHE A 799 11.50 -3.19 3.15
C PHE A 799 12.29 -3.70 4.36
N GLY A 800 13.61 -3.60 4.32
CA GLY A 800 14.51 -4.30 5.22
C GLY A 800 14.34 -3.95 6.68
N LEU A 801 14.11 -4.95 7.53
CA LEU A 801 14.24 -4.81 8.99
C LEU A 801 15.65 -4.28 9.38
N TYR A 802 16.66 -4.49 8.54
CA TYR A 802 18.00 -3.92 8.64
C TYR A 802 18.31 -3.12 7.38
N GLN A 803 18.64 -1.83 7.49
CA GLN A 803 19.21 -1.04 6.40
C GLN A 803 20.51 -1.70 5.88
N VAL A 804 20.81 -1.52 4.61
CA VAL A 804 22.10 -1.89 4.01
C VAL A 804 22.73 -0.67 3.36
N ASP A 805 24.02 -0.51 3.62
CA ASP A 805 24.94 0.30 2.84
C ASP A 805 25.54 -0.62 1.78
N PHE A 806 25.29 -0.33 0.50
CA PHE A 806 25.71 -1.20 -0.61
C PHE A 806 27.17 -0.97 -1.03
N ASP A 807 27.75 0.20 -0.74
CA ASP A 807 29.17 0.49 -0.98
C ASP A 807 30.07 -0.26 0.02
N THR A 808 29.69 -0.29 1.31
CA THR A 808 30.47 -0.97 2.36
C THR A 808 29.98 -2.38 2.70
N GLN A 809 28.78 -2.74 2.23
CA GLN A 809 28.08 -3.99 2.56
C GLN A 809 27.74 -4.14 4.07
N GLU A 810 27.70 -3.03 4.83
CA GLU A 810 27.28 -3.03 6.23
C GLU A 810 25.75 -3.19 6.39
N ARG A 811 25.32 -3.99 7.37
CA ARG A 811 23.90 -4.32 7.67
C ARG A 811 23.49 -3.69 9.01
N ILE A 812 22.72 -2.61 8.99
CA ILE A 812 22.39 -1.76 10.15
C ILE A 812 20.94 -1.99 10.62
N PRO A 813 20.67 -2.48 11.86
CA PRO A 813 19.32 -2.80 12.31
C PRO A 813 18.42 -1.57 12.47
N ARG A 814 17.26 -1.57 11.80
CA ARG A 814 16.20 -0.56 11.98
C ARG A 814 15.37 -0.78 13.25
N MET A 815 14.41 0.10 13.53
CA MET A 815 13.46 -0.08 14.64
C MET A 815 12.65 -1.35 14.48
N SER A 816 12.17 -1.65 13.28
CA SER A 816 11.39 -2.88 13.03
C SER A 816 12.18 -4.15 13.32
N ALA A 817 13.49 -4.24 13.03
CA ALA A 817 14.31 -5.36 13.49
C ALA A 817 14.33 -5.48 15.01
N LYS A 818 14.54 -4.36 15.72
CA LYS A 818 14.59 -4.31 17.19
C LYS A 818 13.23 -4.71 17.77
N TRP A 819 12.15 -4.11 17.29
CA TRP A 819 10.77 -4.38 17.68
C TRP A 819 10.33 -5.81 17.36
N TYR A 820 10.58 -6.32 16.16
CA TYR A 820 10.16 -7.66 15.78
C TYR A 820 10.95 -8.73 16.55
N ARG A 821 12.27 -8.55 16.74
CA ARG A 821 13.06 -9.36 17.69
C ARG A 821 12.45 -9.36 19.09
N ASP A 822 12.06 -8.20 19.60
CA ASP A 822 11.55 -8.06 20.97
C ASP A 822 10.12 -8.60 21.13
N PHE A 823 9.27 -8.47 20.10
CA PHE A 823 7.97 -9.15 19.98
C PHE A 823 8.11 -10.67 19.94
N LEU A 824 9.14 -11.20 19.26
CA LEU A 824 9.38 -12.65 19.18
C LEU A 824 10.07 -13.24 20.41
N THR A 825 10.80 -12.44 21.19
CA THR A 825 11.55 -12.90 22.38
C THR A 825 10.89 -12.55 23.71
N SER A 826 9.93 -11.62 23.75
CA SER A 826 9.23 -11.20 24.96
C SER A 826 7.74 -11.53 24.96
N SER A 827 7.17 -11.72 26.15
CA SER A 827 5.73 -11.84 26.37
C SER A 827 5.07 -10.51 26.81
N SER A 828 5.83 -9.39 26.75
CA SER A 828 5.46 -7.99 26.98
C SER A 828 6.70 -7.09 26.76
N LEU A 829 6.66 -5.93 26.10
CA LEU A 829 6.22 -4.64 26.70
C LEU A 829 6.08 -3.48 25.69
N THR A 830 5.41 -2.43 26.19
CA THR A 830 4.99 -1.11 25.70
C THR A 830 6.03 -0.08 25.22
N ASP A 831 5.56 1.09 24.71
CA ASP A 831 5.67 2.39 25.42
C ASP A 831 4.98 3.60 24.71
N GLY A 832 4.82 4.74 25.42
CA GLY A 832 4.47 6.04 24.83
C GLY A 832 3.96 7.14 25.80
N LEU A 833 4.02 8.43 25.44
CA LEU A 833 3.19 9.54 26.01
C LEU A 833 3.38 10.87 25.24
N GLN A 834 2.52 11.23 24.27
CA GLN A 834 2.80 12.22 23.17
C GLN A 834 4.02 11.85 22.28
N ILE A 835 4.95 11.09 22.83
CA ILE A 835 5.81 10.08 22.21
C ILE A 835 5.00 8.80 21.85
N GLU A 836 3.66 8.88 21.73
CA GLU A 836 2.82 7.74 21.36
C GLU A 836 2.72 7.60 19.84
N GLY A 837 3.55 6.75 19.24
CA GLY A 837 3.29 6.24 17.88
C GLY A 837 2.13 5.22 17.83
N ALA A 838 1.70 4.74 19.00
CA ALA A 838 0.93 3.52 19.23
C ALA A 838 -0.61 3.74 19.20
N TYR A 839 -1.13 4.42 18.17
CA TYR A 839 -2.52 4.91 18.17
C TYR A 839 -3.62 3.81 18.12
N LEU A 840 -3.27 2.59 17.71
CA LEU A 840 -4.16 1.42 17.69
C LEU A 840 -3.78 0.34 18.73
N ASP A 841 -2.75 0.56 19.53
CA ASP A 841 -2.22 -0.42 20.47
C ASP A 841 -3.09 -0.60 21.70
N ASP A 842 -2.93 -1.77 22.35
CA ASP A 842 -3.48 -2.08 23.66
C ASP A 842 -5.00 -1.86 23.85
N ASN A 843 -5.77 -1.64 22.77
CA ASN A 843 -7.17 -1.20 22.76
C ASN A 843 -7.38 0.28 23.17
N LYS A 844 -6.42 1.17 22.83
CA LYS A 844 -6.69 2.60 22.67
C LYS A 844 -7.79 2.76 21.60
N GLY A 845 -8.77 3.61 21.87
CA GLY A 845 -9.85 3.91 20.93
C GLY A 845 -9.49 5.15 20.12
N LEU A 846 -9.72 5.11 18.81
CA LEU A 846 -9.48 6.23 17.89
C LEU A 846 -9.98 7.56 18.46
N ASN A 847 -9.10 8.55 18.49
CA ASN A 847 -9.41 9.93 18.84
C ASN A 847 -9.60 10.81 17.60
N ASN A 848 -10.01 12.07 17.83
CA ASN A 848 -10.25 13.04 16.77
C ASN A 848 -8.99 13.38 15.93
N TRP A 849 -7.77 13.21 16.46
CA TRP A 849 -6.51 13.41 15.75
C TRP A 849 -6.12 12.22 14.89
N ASP A 850 -6.22 11.00 15.44
CA ASP A 850 -6.04 9.74 14.68
C ASP A 850 -6.94 9.73 13.45
N VAL A 851 -8.16 10.29 13.59
CA VAL A 851 -9.18 10.36 12.53
C VAL A 851 -9.08 11.62 11.65
N PHE A 852 -8.18 12.55 12.00
CA PHE A 852 -7.77 13.67 11.15
C PHE A 852 -6.62 13.27 10.23
N THR A 853 -5.64 12.52 10.76
CA THR A 853 -4.49 12.02 10.00
C THR A 853 -4.84 10.76 9.19
N HIS A 854 -5.71 9.87 9.70
CA HIS A 854 -6.03 8.57 9.08
C HIS A 854 -7.54 8.28 9.08
N THR A 855 -8.12 8.00 7.91
CA THR A 855 -9.57 8.27 7.71
C THR A 855 -10.45 7.08 7.31
N GLN A 856 -10.61 6.01 8.12
CA GLN A 856 -11.92 5.27 8.14
C GLN A 856 -12.30 4.39 9.36
N GLY A 857 -12.71 5.04 10.46
CA GLY A 857 -13.91 4.71 11.27
C GLY A 857 -14.21 3.26 11.72
N GLY A 858 -13.97 2.98 13.01
CA GLY A 858 -14.48 1.82 13.76
C GLY A 858 -15.02 2.25 15.14
N ARG A 859 -15.82 1.39 15.83
CA ARG A 859 -16.65 1.80 16.97
C ARG A 859 -16.57 0.85 18.18
N PHE A 860 -15.91 1.27 19.27
CA PHE A 860 -15.83 0.52 20.54
C PHE A 860 -15.84 1.43 21.76
N GLY A 861 -16.14 0.86 22.94
CA GLY A 861 -16.12 1.56 24.22
C GLY A 861 -15.99 0.58 25.40
N GLY A 862 -15.36 1.06 26.48
CA GLY A 862 -14.99 0.28 27.66
C GLY A 862 -13.71 0.84 28.29
N VAL A 863 -13.41 0.46 29.54
CA VAL A 863 -12.17 0.89 30.19
C VAL A 863 -10.99 0.06 29.70
N ASN A 864 -10.06 0.67 28.97
CA ASN A 864 -8.83 0.01 28.55
C ASN A 864 -7.95 -0.31 29.76
N SER A 865 -7.92 -1.58 30.15
CA SER A 865 -7.13 -2.08 31.28
C SER A 865 -5.63 -2.15 30.98
N ALA A 866 -5.24 -2.24 29.70
CA ALA A 866 -3.84 -2.29 29.29
C ALA A 866 -3.25 -0.87 29.21
N GLY A 867 -4.02 0.11 28.73
CA GLY A 867 -3.73 1.53 28.91
C GLY A 867 -3.57 1.89 30.40
N ILE A 868 -4.46 1.42 31.28
CA ILE A 868 -4.28 1.55 32.74
C ILE A 868 -2.96 0.90 33.20
N ALA A 869 -2.61 -0.29 32.72
CA ALA A 869 -1.34 -0.93 33.06
C ALA A 869 -0.12 -0.12 32.56
N PHE A 870 -0.25 0.59 31.43
CA PHE A 870 0.81 1.46 30.90
C PHE A 870 1.04 2.69 31.77
N TYR A 871 0.03 3.53 32.01
CA TYR A 871 0.22 4.74 32.85
C TYR A 871 0.72 4.36 34.26
N ASN A 872 0.30 3.22 34.81
CA ASN A 872 0.85 2.68 36.05
C ASN A 872 2.38 2.46 35.98
N ARG A 873 2.89 1.77 34.94
CA ARG A 873 4.34 1.56 34.74
C ARG A 873 5.10 2.89 34.67
N LEU A 874 4.58 3.87 33.91
CA LEU A 874 5.22 5.19 33.79
C LEU A 874 5.24 5.94 35.13
N ILE A 875 4.13 5.97 35.84
CA ILE A 875 4.01 6.59 37.17
C ILE A 875 4.98 5.95 38.17
N ASP A 876 5.05 4.61 38.19
CA ASP A 876 5.94 3.87 39.08
C ASP A 876 7.42 4.11 38.71
N ALA A 877 7.76 4.17 37.42
CA ALA A 877 9.11 4.45 36.94
C ALA A 877 9.57 5.89 37.27
N LEU A 878 8.70 6.89 37.09
CA LEU A 878 8.97 8.27 37.47
C LEU A 878 9.20 8.39 38.98
N LEU A 879 8.33 7.79 39.81
CA LEU A 879 8.45 7.81 41.26
C LEU A 879 9.69 7.05 41.76
N GLN A 880 10.09 5.95 41.11
CA GLN A 880 11.36 5.26 41.38
C GLN A 880 12.60 6.13 41.09
N LYS A 881 12.48 7.15 40.25
CA LYS A 881 13.53 8.17 40.00
C LYS A 881 13.34 9.43 40.84
N GLY A 882 12.37 9.48 41.75
CA GLY A 882 12.03 10.66 42.55
C GLY A 882 11.32 11.77 41.77
N ILE A 883 10.87 11.49 40.54
CA ILE A 883 10.15 12.45 39.70
C ILE A 883 8.65 12.33 40.01
N GLN A 884 8.02 13.43 40.43
CA GLN A 884 6.59 13.47 40.70
C GLN A 884 5.80 13.62 39.38
N PRO A 885 4.97 12.63 38.96
CA PRO A 885 4.10 12.80 37.81
C PRO A 885 3.05 13.91 38.04
N PHE A 886 2.83 14.69 36.98
CA PHE A 886 1.84 15.76 36.86
C PHE A 886 1.01 15.42 35.62
N VAL A 887 -0.26 15.01 35.80
CA VAL A 887 -1.00 14.25 34.78
C VAL A 887 -2.15 15.07 34.20
N THR A 888 -2.15 15.23 32.87
CA THR A 888 -3.23 15.86 32.10
C THR A 888 -4.24 14.82 31.62
N LEU A 889 -5.53 15.05 31.89
CA LEU A 889 -6.64 14.16 31.53
C LEU A 889 -7.12 14.35 30.08
N ASN A 890 -7.07 15.55 29.51
CA ASN A 890 -7.37 15.77 28.09
C ASN A 890 -6.45 16.84 27.49
N HIS A 891 -5.90 16.52 26.32
CA HIS A 891 -4.98 17.38 25.58
C HIS A 891 -5.36 17.37 24.09
N PHE A 892 -6.55 17.92 23.75
CA PHE A 892 -7.21 17.79 22.45
C PHE A 892 -7.63 16.33 22.08
N ASP A 893 -7.12 15.32 22.78
CA ASP A 893 -7.38 13.87 22.64
C ASP A 893 -8.78 13.47 23.18
N ILE A 894 -9.82 13.74 22.39
CA ILE A 894 -11.19 13.24 22.61
C ILE A 894 -11.45 12.03 21.69
N PRO A 895 -12.02 10.90 22.18
CA PRO A 895 -12.37 9.75 21.35
C PRO A 895 -13.40 10.09 20.25
N GLN A 896 -13.12 9.66 19.01
CA GLN A 896 -13.96 9.90 17.83
C GLN A 896 -15.37 9.31 17.98
N GLU A 897 -15.56 8.27 18.79
CA GLU A 897 -16.90 7.75 19.09
C GLU A 897 -17.76 8.75 19.86
N LEU A 898 -17.18 9.64 20.67
CA LEU A 898 -17.92 10.70 21.35
C LEU A 898 -18.25 11.85 20.38
N GLU A 899 -17.37 12.11 19.42
CA GLU A 899 -17.64 12.99 18.27
C GLU A 899 -18.84 12.45 17.45
N ILE A 900 -18.84 11.16 17.10
CA ILE A 900 -19.92 10.51 16.33
C ILE A 900 -21.23 10.40 17.13
N ARG A 901 -21.17 10.07 18.43
CA ARG A 901 -22.35 9.77 19.26
C ARG A 901 -23.07 11.01 19.76
N TYR A 902 -22.32 12.06 20.12
CA TYR A 902 -22.89 13.26 20.75
C TYR A 902 -22.60 14.57 20.00
N GLY A 903 -21.76 14.57 18.97
CA GLY A 903 -21.20 15.81 18.39
C GLY A 903 -20.05 16.37 19.23
N GLY A 904 -19.31 15.48 19.92
CA GLY A 904 -18.09 15.82 20.64
C GLY A 904 -18.32 16.91 21.68
N TRP A 905 -17.48 17.94 21.67
CA TRP A 905 -17.61 19.08 22.57
C TRP A 905 -18.86 19.94 22.33
N LEU A 906 -19.55 19.83 21.19
CA LEU A 906 -20.80 20.56 20.94
C LEU A 906 -21.99 19.91 21.67
N GLY A 907 -21.93 18.61 21.95
CA GLY A 907 -22.98 17.85 22.64
C GLY A 907 -22.89 17.92 24.15
N ALA A 908 -24.03 18.14 24.83
CA ALA A 908 -24.09 18.12 26.29
C ALA A 908 -23.74 16.74 26.91
N GLY A 909 -23.90 15.64 26.16
CA GLY A 909 -23.59 14.28 26.63
C GLY A 909 -22.13 14.05 27.00
N ILE A 910 -21.19 14.84 26.44
CA ILE A 910 -19.76 14.75 26.74
C ILE A 910 -19.44 15.00 28.23
N ARG A 911 -20.31 15.76 28.92
CA ARG A 911 -20.16 16.12 30.34
C ARG A 911 -20.17 14.88 31.24
N GLU A 912 -21.02 13.91 30.94
CA GLU A 912 -21.14 12.67 31.72
C GLU A 912 -20.01 11.69 31.40
N GLU A 913 -19.67 11.54 30.11
CA GLU A 913 -18.59 10.66 29.65
C GLU A 913 -17.22 11.11 30.17
N PHE A 914 -16.93 12.42 30.19
CA PHE A 914 -15.70 12.95 30.79
C PHE A 914 -15.70 12.84 32.33
N GLY A 915 -16.87 12.97 32.97
CA GLY A 915 -17.04 12.70 34.39
C GLY A 915 -16.70 11.24 34.75
N TYR A 916 -17.14 10.28 33.92
CA TYR A 916 -16.81 8.87 34.06
C TYR A 916 -15.32 8.58 33.80
N TYR A 917 -14.75 9.12 32.72
CA TYR A 917 -13.34 8.95 32.38
C TYR A 917 -12.40 9.47 33.49
N SER A 918 -12.65 10.68 33.99
CA SER A 918 -11.85 11.26 35.09
C SER A 918 -11.96 10.43 36.38
N ASP A 919 -13.15 9.94 36.72
CA ASP A 919 -13.37 9.03 37.86
C ASP A 919 -12.57 7.72 37.75
N VAL A 920 -12.47 7.14 36.55
CA VAL A 920 -11.63 5.96 36.26
C VAL A 920 -10.15 6.28 36.49
N CYS A 921 -9.64 7.41 35.98
CA CYS A 921 -8.25 7.80 36.19
C CYS A 921 -7.92 8.09 37.67
N PHE A 922 -8.81 8.76 38.41
CA PHE A 922 -8.61 9.01 39.85
C PHE A 922 -8.58 7.69 40.65
N LYS A 923 -9.40 6.70 40.29
CA LYS A 923 -9.37 5.35 40.87
C LYS A 923 -8.10 4.58 40.53
N ALA A 924 -7.64 4.65 39.28
CA ALA A 924 -6.54 3.83 38.78
C ALA A 924 -5.14 4.30 39.21
N PHE A 925 -4.95 5.61 39.41
CA PHE A 925 -3.62 6.22 39.56
C PHE A 925 -3.48 7.17 40.74
N GLY A 926 -4.58 7.64 41.33
CA GLY A 926 -4.57 8.72 42.32
C GLY A 926 -3.99 8.34 43.69
N ASP A 927 -3.67 7.07 43.92
CA ASP A 927 -2.84 6.66 45.07
C ASP A 927 -1.39 7.19 44.95
N ARG A 928 -0.89 7.35 43.72
CA ARG A 928 0.48 7.80 43.38
C ARG A 928 0.53 9.18 42.72
N VAL A 929 -0.44 9.54 41.87
CA VAL A 929 -0.49 10.84 41.19
C VAL A 929 -0.97 11.94 42.14
N ARG A 930 -0.13 12.98 42.31
CA ARG A 930 -0.39 14.10 43.24
C ARG A 930 -0.81 15.40 42.57
N PHE A 931 -0.73 15.50 41.25
CA PHE A 931 -1.13 16.68 40.49
C PHE A 931 -1.92 16.28 39.24
N TRP A 932 -3.12 16.84 39.12
CA TRP A 932 -4.08 16.53 38.06
C TRP A 932 -4.48 17.79 37.29
N THR A 933 -4.19 17.81 35.99
CA THR A 933 -4.74 18.80 35.05
C THR A 933 -5.95 18.19 34.37
N THR A 934 -7.08 18.90 34.38
CA THR A 934 -8.31 18.45 33.70
C THR A 934 -8.24 18.62 32.18
N PHE A 935 -7.83 19.79 31.70
CA PHE A 935 -7.70 20.12 30.29
C PHE A 935 -6.41 20.91 30.03
N ASN A 936 -5.76 20.63 28.90
CA ASN A 936 -4.76 21.50 28.31
C ASN A 936 -5.40 22.47 27.31
N GLU A 937 -5.03 23.75 27.39
CA GLU A 937 -5.33 24.80 26.42
C GLU A 937 -6.76 24.81 25.82
N PRO A 938 -7.83 24.73 26.62
CA PRO A 938 -9.19 24.63 26.10
C PRO A 938 -9.64 25.88 25.31
N ASN A 939 -8.96 27.02 25.51
CA ASN A 939 -9.11 28.21 24.67
C ASN A 939 -8.50 28.06 23.26
N LEU A 940 -7.48 27.22 23.06
CA LEU A 940 -6.96 26.88 21.73
C LEU A 940 -7.69 25.69 21.11
N ILE A 941 -8.11 24.68 21.90
CA ILE A 941 -9.05 23.63 21.44
C ILE A 941 -10.23 24.28 20.72
N THR A 942 -10.92 25.20 21.40
CA THR A 942 -12.15 25.81 20.88
C THR A 942 -11.93 26.78 19.71
N LYS A 943 -10.77 27.45 19.65
CA LYS A 943 -10.39 28.30 18.50
C LYS A 943 -10.03 27.47 17.27
N PHE A 944 -9.11 26.51 17.39
CA PHE A 944 -8.61 25.79 16.22
C PHE A 944 -9.62 24.77 15.67
N GLN A 945 -10.39 24.10 16.53
CA GLN A 945 -11.33 23.05 16.10
C GLN A 945 -12.65 23.61 15.52
N PHE A 946 -13.17 24.71 16.10
CA PHE A 946 -14.54 25.20 15.83
C PHE A 946 -14.62 26.67 15.32
N MET A 947 -13.53 27.45 15.39
CA MET A 947 -13.51 28.85 14.92
C MET A 947 -12.79 28.97 13.58
N LEU A 948 -11.56 28.45 13.49
CA LEU A 948 -10.78 28.38 12.25
C LEU A 948 -11.05 27.10 11.46
N GLY A 949 -11.41 26.00 12.15
CA GLY A 949 -11.53 24.66 11.57
C GLY A 949 -10.21 24.06 11.09
N ALA A 950 -9.07 24.65 11.45
CA ALA A 950 -7.76 24.15 11.08
C ALA A 950 -7.43 22.79 11.73
N TYR A 951 -8.03 22.50 12.90
CA TYR A 951 -7.81 21.29 13.70
C TYR A 951 -9.11 20.44 13.71
N PRO A 952 -9.05 19.10 13.95
CA PRO A 952 -10.23 18.24 13.92
C PRO A 952 -11.26 18.60 15.02
N PRO A 953 -12.58 18.57 14.76
CA PRO A 953 -13.24 17.95 13.61
C PRO A 953 -13.39 18.84 12.34
N ASN A 954 -12.57 19.89 12.19
CA ASN A 954 -12.56 20.80 11.03
C ASN A 954 -13.95 21.44 10.78
N ARG A 955 -14.36 22.27 11.75
CA ARG A 955 -15.64 23.00 11.70
C ARG A 955 -15.41 24.50 11.74
N CYS A 956 -15.94 25.21 10.75
CA CYS A 956 -15.88 26.67 10.69
C CYS A 956 -16.84 27.25 9.65
N SER A 957 -16.86 28.57 9.56
CA SER A 957 -17.64 29.35 8.59
C SER A 957 -16.89 30.64 8.22
N PRO A 958 -17.02 31.16 6.98
CA PRO A 958 -16.46 32.46 6.60
C PRO A 958 -16.92 33.60 7.53
N PRO A 959 -16.06 34.59 7.83
CA PRO A 959 -14.74 34.85 7.23
C PRO A 959 -13.56 34.18 7.96
N PHE A 960 -13.80 33.36 8.99
CA PHE A 960 -12.73 32.81 9.85
C PHE A 960 -12.05 31.56 9.28
N GLY A 961 -12.69 30.88 8.34
CA GLY A 961 -12.14 29.75 7.59
C GLY A 961 -13.10 29.30 6.48
N CYS A 962 -12.65 28.37 5.64
CA CYS A 962 -13.35 27.96 4.41
C CYS A 962 -13.98 26.55 4.50
N CYS A 963 -14.38 26.12 5.69
CA CYS A 963 -14.90 24.78 5.95
C CYS A 963 -16.29 24.57 5.33
N ASN A 964 -16.57 23.34 4.90
CA ASN A 964 -17.87 22.96 4.33
C ASN A 964 -18.98 22.77 5.38
N SER A 965 -18.70 22.88 6.68
CA SER A 965 -19.71 22.94 7.75
C SER A 965 -19.19 23.58 9.04
N GLY A 966 -20.07 24.25 9.79
CA GLY A 966 -19.77 24.87 11.09
C GLY A 966 -20.49 26.21 11.29
N ASP A 967 -20.40 26.77 12.50
CA ASP A 967 -20.73 28.17 12.81
C ASP A 967 -19.64 28.73 13.74
N SER A 968 -18.63 29.39 13.17
CA SER A 968 -17.50 29.98 13.91
C SER A 968 -17.92 31.06 14.92
N ARG A 969 -19.18 31.53 14.88
CA ARG A 969 -19.74 32.51 15.82
C ARG A 969 -20.54 31.88 16.95
N ARG A 970 -20.73 30.55 16.98
CA ARG A 970 -21.42 29.82 18.05
C ARG A 970 -20.70 28.57 18.55
N GLU A 971 -20.22 27.72 17.64
CA GLU A 971 -19.66 26.42 17.98
C GLU A 971 -18.47 26.50 18.97
N PRO A 972 -17.53 27.46 18.87
CA PRO A 972 -16.47 27.66 19.87
C PRO A 972 -17.01 27.92 21.29
N TYR A 973 -18.08 28.72 21.41
CA TYR A 973 -18.66 29.12 22.69
C TYR A 973 -19.51 28.01 23.30
N THR A 974 -20.19 27.21 22.47
CA THR A 974 -20.88 25.98 22.87
C THR A 974 -19.89 24.93 23.37
N ALA A 975 -18.80 24.69 22.63
CA ALA A 975 -17.74 23.77 23.04
C ALA A 975 -17.08 24.20 24.36
N ALA A 976 -16.70 25.47 24.49
CA ALA A 976 -16.13 26.01 25.73
C ALA A 976 -17.05 25.82 26.95
N HIS A 977 -18.36 26.00 26.76
CA HIS A 977 -19.36 25.82 27.81
C HIS A 977 -19.46 24.36 28.29
N ASN A 978 -19.44 23.39 27.37
CA ASN A 978 -19.43 21.97 27.74
C ASN A 978 -18.10 21.54 28.38
N ILE A 979 -16.96 22.05 27.89
CA ILE A 979 -15.63 21.79 28.49
C ILE A 979 -15.57 22.32 29.94
N LEU A 980 -16.00 23.56 30.18
CA LEU A 980 -16.01 24.18 31.51
C LEU A 980 -16.84 23.40 32.54
N LEU A 981 -17.96 22.82 32.12
CA LEU A 981 -18.84 22.05 33.00
C LEU A 981 -18.35 20.61 33.19
N SER A 982 -17.67 20.04 32.18
CA SER A 982 -16.93 18.78 32.30
C SER A 982 -15.76 18.91 33.29
N HIS A 983 -15.01 20.02 33.21
CA HIS A 983 -13.99 20.41 34.19
C HIS A 983 -14.57 20.51 35.60
N ALA A 984 -15.64 21.28 35.78
CA ALA A 984 -16.24 21.51 37.09
C ALA A 984 -16.77 20.21 37.73
N ALA A 985 -17.34 19.30 36.94
CA ALA A 985 -17.76 17.97 37.38
C ALA A 985 -16.57 17.11 37.83
N ALA A 986 -15.48 17.06 37.06
CA ALA A 986 -14.27 16.32 37.40
C ALA A 986 -13.59 16.85 38.68
N VAL A 987 -13.48 18.19 38.83
CA VAL A 987 -12.96 18.83 40.04
C VAL A 987 -13.86 18.51 41.25
N HIS A 988 -15.19 18.66 41.12
CA HIS A 988 -16.11 18.35 42.21
C HIS A 988 -16.03 16.88 42.64
N ASN A 989 -15.91 15.94 41.69
CA ASN A 989 -15.71 14.52 41.99
C ASN A 989 -14.39 14.28 42.74
N TYR A 990 -13.27 14.81 42.21
CA TYR A 990 -11.96 14.64 42.84
C TYR A 990 -11.94 15.15 44.28
N LYS A 991 -12.36 16.40 44.50
CA LYS A 991 -12.31 17.06 45.81
C LYS A 991 -13.26 16.42 46.83
N THR A 992 -14.40 15.89 46.39
CA THR A 992 -15.38 15.21 47.26
C THR A 992 -14.98 13.78 47.62
N ASN A 993 -14.59 12.97 46.63
CA ASN A 993 -14.49 11.51 46.80
C ASN A 993 -13.05 11.01 46.99
N TYR A 994 -12.04 11.75 46.51
CA TYR A 994 -10.68 11.26 46.34
C TYR A 994 -9.63 12.08 47.10
N GLN A 995 -9.65 13.41 47.01
CA GLN A 995 -8.61 14.31 47.52
C GLN A 995 -8.25 14.06 49.00
N ALA A 996 -9.24 13.85 49.88
CA ALA A 996 -8.99 13.59 51.30
C ALA A 996 -8.30 12.24 51.60
N LYS A 997 -8.33 11.28 50.66
CA LYS A 997 -7.67 9.97 50.76
C LYS A 997 -6.33 9.94 50.01
N GLN A 998 -6.28 10.68 48.90
CA GLN A 998 -5.19 10.65 47.92
C GLN A 998 -4.16 11.75 48.14
N GLY A 999 -4.52 12.87 48.79
CA GLY A 999 -3.59 13.94 49.13
C GLY A 999 -2.89 14.55 47.92
N GLY A 1000 -3.63 14.81 46.85
CA GLY A 1000 -3.18 15.50 45.65
C GLY A 1000 -4.03 16.74 45.31
N SER A 1001 -3.60 17.47 44.29
CA SER A 1001 -4.18 18.75 43.84
C SER A 1001 -4.76 18.63 42.43
N ILE A 1002 -5.85 19.35 42.14
CA ILE A 1002 -6.47 19.38 40.81
C ILE A 1002 -6.64 20.81 40.25
N GLY A 1003 -6.43 20.96 38.94
CA GLY A 1003 -6.45 22.25 38.26
C GLY A 1003 -6.77 22.16 36.76
N ILE A 1004 -6.46 23.24 36.05
CA ILE A 1004 -6.65 23.41 34.60
C ILE A 1004 -5.45 24.18 34.03
N VAL A 1005 -5.08 23.89 32.79
CA VAL A 1005 -4.04 24.62 32.05
C VAL A 1005 -4.70 25.45 30.95
N VAL A 1006 -4.25 26.70 30.79
CA VAL A 1006 -4.75 27.62 29.76
C VAL A 1006 -3.60 28.24 28.97
N ALA A 1007 -3.78 28.37 27.66
CA ALA A 1007 -2.80 29.04 26.81
C ALA A 1007 -2.90 30.55 26.99
N MET A 1008 -1.78 31.23 27.15
CA MET A 1008 -1.74 32.67 27.42
C MET A 1008 -0.70 33.37 26.55
N LYS A 1009 -1.15 33.83 25.37
CA LYS A 1009 -0.44 34.88 24.63
C LYS A 1009 -0.52 36.17 25.43
N TRP A 1010 0.60 36.87 25.61
CA TRP A 1010 0.56 38.21 26.21
C TRP A 1010 0.20 39.27 25.15
N TYR A 1011 -0.62 40.25 25.53
CA TYR A 1011 -1.08 41.31 24.63
C TYR A 1011 -0.60 42.68 25.13
N GLU A 1012 0.34 43.26 24.39
CA GLU A 1012 0.75 44.66 24.56
C GLU A 1012 -0.15 45.58 23.72
N PRO A 1013 -0.45 46.82 24.12
CA PRO A 1013 -1.19 47.75 23.29
C PRO A 1013 -0.33 48.25 22.12
N LEU A 1014 -0.89 48.30 20.91
CA LEU A 1014 -0.17 48.75 19.72
C LEU A 1014 0.24 50.24 19.85
N THR A 1015 -0.64 51.07 20.39
CA THR A 1015 -0.37 52.47 20.73
C THR A 1015 -0.73 52.76 22.19
N ASN A 1016 -0.23 53.87 22.74
CA ASN A 1016 -0.62 54.34 24.08
C ASN A 1016 -2.03 54.97 24.12
N SER A 1017 -2.91 54.67 23.14
CA SER A 1017 -4.31 55.10 23.15
C SER A 1017 -5.10 54.35 24.23
N THR A 1018 -6.20 54.94 24.70
CA THR A 1018 -7.07 54.26 25.68
C THR A 1018 -7.77 53.06 25.03
N GLU A 1019 -7.93 53.13 23.71
CA GLU A 1019 -8.60 52.19 22.83
C GLU A 1019 -7.75 50.93 22.68
N ASP A 1020 -6.47 51.03 22.34
CA ASP A 1020 -5.56 49.88 22.24
C ASP A 1020 -5.26 49.26 23.62
N VAL A 1021 -5.17 50.07 24.68
CA VAL A 1021 -5.07 49.57 26.07
C VAL A 1021 -6.31 48.77 26.47
N ARG A 1022 -7.51 49.18 26.03
CA ARG A 1022 -8.73 48.37 26.17
C ARG A 1022 -8.72 47.15 25.25
N ALA A 1023 -8.20 47.25 24.03
CA ALA A 1023 -8.09 46.13 23.10
C ALA A 1023 -7.20 45.00 23.65
N ALA A 1024 -6.05 45.33 24.24
CA ALA A 1024 -5.19 44.36 24.93
C ALA A 1024 -5.92 43.65 26.09
N ARG A 1025 -6.79 44.36 26.84
CA ARG A 1025 -7.65 43.75 27.87
C ARG A 1025 -8.78 42.89 27.30
N ARG A 1026 -9.43 43.30 26.21
CA ARG A 1026 -10.41 42.44 25.50
C ARG A 1026 -9.77 41.18 24.92
N ALA A 1027 -8.54 41.28 24.42
CA ALA A 1027 -7.80 40.13 23.91
C ALA A 1027 -7.59 39.09 25.01
N LEU A 1028 -7.12 39.50 26.21
CA LEU A 1028 -7.02 38.64 27.39
C LEU A 1028 -8.39 38.04 27.80
N ALA A 1029 -9.47 38.82 27.72
CA ALA A 1029 -10.82 38.36 28.02
C ALA A 1029 -11.31 37.24 27.07
N PHE A 1030 -10.85 37.24 25.81
CA PHE A 1030 -11.11 36.20 24.80
C PHE A 1030 -9.96 35.18 24.71
N GLU A 1031 -9.04 35.16 25.67
CA GLU A 1031 -7.88 34.25 25.73
C GLU A 1031 -7.90 33.44 27.03
N VAL A 1032 -7.51 34.06 28.14
CA VAL A 1032 -7.27 33.39 29.42
C VAL A 1032 -8.45 33.54 30.38
N ASP A 1033 -9.06 34.73 30.44
CA ASP A 1033 -10.17 34.98 31.37
C ASP A 1033 -11.45 34.26 30.89
N TRP A 1034 -11.57 33.91 29.59
CA TRP A 1034 -12.69 33.15 29.01
C TRP A 1034 -12.97 31.84 29.78
N PHE A 1035 -11.90 31.14 30.20
CA PHE A 1035 -12.01 29.90 30.97
C PHE A 1035 -11.82 30.11 32.48
N LEU A 1036 -10.99 31.06 32.91
CA LEU A 1036 -10.75 31.27 34.34
C LEU A 1036 -11.87 32.07 35.04
N ASP A 1037 -12.48 33.09 34.42
CA ASP A 1037 -13.58 33.83 35.07
C ASP A 1037 -14.80 32.95 35.41
N PRO A 1038 -15.24 32.01 34.55
CA PRO A 1038 -16.28 31.05 34.91
C PRO A 1038 -15.94 30.21 36.14
N ILE A 1039 -14.70 29.76 36.30
CA ILE A 1039 -14.25 28.93 37.42
C ILE A 1039 -14.18 29.74 38.72
N PHE A 1040 -13.60 30.95 38.67
CA PHE A 1040 -13.36 31.76 39.88
C PHE A 1040 -14.53 32.67 40.28
N PHE A 1041 -15.38 33.08 39.32
CA PHE A 1041 -16.46 34.05 39.54
C PHE A 1041 -17.84 33.53 39.13
N GLY A 1042 -17.95 32.38 38.44
CA GLY A 1042 -19.22 31.78 38.03
C GLY A 1042 -19.90 32.46 36.83
N GLU A 1043 -19.22 33.37 36.13
CA GLU A 1043 -19.70 34.01 34.90
C GLU A 1043 -18.58 34.18 33.88
N TYR A 1044 -18.93 34.22 32.60
CA TYR A 1044 -17.99 34.64 31.55
C TYR A 1044 -17.54 36.10 31.73
N PRO A 1045 -16.35 36.49 31.20
CA PRO A 1045 -15.87 37.86 31.20
C PRO A 1045 -16.92 38.84 30.69
N ARG A 1046 -16.91 40.06 31.25
CA ARG A 1046 -17.90 41.09 30.93
C ARG A 1046 -17.86 41.44 29.44
N GLU A 1047 -16.65 41.61 28.91
CA GLU A 1047 -16.31 41.92 27.54
C GLU A 1047 -16.92 40.89 26.57
N MET A 1048 -16.82 39.60 26.90
CA MET A 1048 -17.42 38.53 26.09
C MET A 1048 -18.95 38.59 26.11
N ARG A 1049 -19.56 38.84 27.28
CA ARG A 1049 -21.02 38.94 27.41
C ARG A 1049 -21.61 40.13 26.67
N GLU A 1050 -20.91 41.27 26.67
CA GLU A 1050 -21.32 42.48 25.97
C GLU A 1050 -21.16 42.33 24.44
N ILE A 1051 -20.08 41.70 23.95
CA ILE A 1051 -19.81 41.53 22.52
C ILE A 1051 -20.62 40.38 21.89
N LEU A 1052 -20.64 39.20 22.52
CA LEU A 1052 -21.24 38.00 21.94
C LEU A 1052 -22.75 37.87 22.21
N SER A 1053 -23.25 38.48 23.28
CA SER A 1053 -24.67 38.55 23.63
C SER A 1053 -25.39 37.19 23.53
N SER A 1054 -26.26 36.99 22.53
CA SER A 1054 -27.03 35.75 22.33
C SER A 1054 -26.25 34.55 21.76
N ASN A 1055 -24.99 34.74 21.37
CA ASN A 1055 -24.12 33.67 20.89
C ASN A 1055 -23.30 33.01 22.01
N LEU A 1056 -23.27 33.60 23.21
CA LEU A 1056 -22.58 33.07 24.38
C LEU A 1056 -23.59 32.37 25.31
N PRO A 1057 -23.38 31.08 25.65
CA PRO A 1057 -24.24 30.36 26.60
C PRO A 1057 -24.31 31.03 27.99
N LYS A 1058 -25.34 30.67 28.77
CA LYS A 1058 -25.56 31.19 30.13
C LYS A 1058 -25.61 30.03 31.12
N PHE A 1059 -24.78 30.10 32.16
CA PHE A 1059 -24.81 29.12 33.26
C PHE A 1059 -26.09 29.27 34.09
N THR A 1060 -26.76 28.15 34.32
CA THR A 1060 -27.82 27.99 35.33
C THR A 1060 -27.28 28.21 36.76
N PRO A 1061 -28.13 28.52 37.76
CA PRO A 1061 -27.70 28.62 39.16
C PRO A 1061 -26.93 27.38 39.66
N GLU A 1062 -27.33 26.20 39.21
CA GLU A 1062 -26.75 24.91 39.53
C GLU A 1062 -25.35 24.74 38.89
N GLU A 1063 -25.21 25.08 37.61
CA GLU A 1063 -23.92 25.09 36.90
C GLU A 1063 -22.94 26.12 37.50
N LYS A 1064 -23.42 27.31 37.89
CA LYS A 1064 -22.61 28.31 38.61
C LYS A 1064 -22.09 27.77 39.93
N LYS A 1065 -22.93 27.08 40.70
CA LYS A 1065 -22.55 26.44 41.96
C LYS A 1065 -21.54 25.30 41.75
N LEU A 1066 -21.64 24.57 40.63
CA LEU A 1066 -20.67 23.53 40.27
C LEU A 1066 -19.30 24.13 39.89
N LEU A 1067 -19.27 25.20 39.11
CA LEU A 1067 -18.05 25.91 38.72
C LEU A 1067 -17.27 26.48 39.92
N GLN A 1068 -17.98 26.94 40.96
CA GLN A 1068 -17.39 27.51 42.17
C GLN A 1068 -16.64 26.51 43.09
N ASN A 1069 -16.46 25.24 42.67
CA ASN A 1069 -15.51 24.31 43.30
C ASN A 1069 -14.06 24.74 42.97
N LYS A 1070 -13.53 25.75 43.69
CA LYS A 1070 -12.21 26.34 43.44
C LYS A 1070 -11.11 25.28 43.22
N VAL A 1071 -10.41 25.40 42.09
CA VAL A 1071 -9.21 24.63 41.74
C VAL A 1071 -8.04 24.90 42.69
N ASP A 1072 -7.14 23.93 42.82
CA ASP A 1072 -5.98 24.02 43.71
C ASP A 1072 -4.80 24.76 43.05
N PHE A 1073 -4.72 24.74 41.72
CA PHE A 1073 -3.71 25.46 40.93
C PHE A 1073 -4.24 25.90 39.55
N ILE A 1074 -3.53 26.85 38.93
CA ILE A 1074 -3.69 27.28 37.54
C ILE A 1074 -2.39 26.95 36.79
N GLY A 1075 -2.48 26.24 35.67
CA GLY A 1075 -1.39 26.11 34.71
C GLY A 1075 -1.46 27.19 33.64
N ILE A 1076 -0.31 27.75 33.27
CA ILE A 1076 -0.17 28.72 32.18
C ILE A 1076 0.81 28.17 31.16
N ASN A 1077 0.36 28.06 29.91
CA ASN A 1077 1.24 27.83 28.77
C ASN A 1077 1.56 29.17 28.13
N GLN A 1078 2.84 29.55 28.10
CA GLN A 1078 3.27 30.90 27.73
C GLN A 1078 4.47 30.82 26.79
N TYR A 1079 4.31 31.33 25.57
CA TYR A 1079 5.36 31.28 24.53
C TYR A 1079 5.80 32.67 24.04
N THR A 1080 4.90 33.65 23.95
CA THR A 1080 5.12 34.91 23.21
C THR A 1080 4.23 36.07 23.68
N ALA A 1081 4.61 37.29 23.27
CA ALA A 1081 3.73 38.46 23.25
C ALA A 1081 3.41 38.91 21.81
N ILE A 1082 2.35 39.69 21.64
CA ILE A 1082 1.98 40.36 20.39
C ILE A 1082 1.34 41.73 20.69
N TYR A 1083 1.35 42.66 19.74
CA TYR A 1083 0.59 43.91 19.88
C TYR A 1083 -0.89 43.70 19.53
N ALA A 1084 -1.78 44.36 20.28
CA ALA A 1084 -3.22 44.40 20.08
C ALA A 1084 -3.69 45.83 19.74
N LYS A 1085 -4.55 45.95 18.71
CA LYS A 1085 -5.17 47.19 18.25
C LYS A 1085 -6.70 47.10 18.35
N ASP A 1086 -7.35 48.20 18.70
CA ASP A 1086 -8.82 48.30 18.69
C ASP A 1086 -9.42 48.20 17.28
N CYS A 1087 -10.56 47.51 17.15
CA CYS A 1087 -11.41 47.48 15.96
C CYS A 1087 -12.86 47.93 16.20
N ILE A 1088 -13.18 48.49 17.37
CA ILE A 1088 -14.52 49.04 17.67
C ILE A 1088 -14.64 50.47 17.13
N TYR A 1089 -13.57 51.26 17.29
CA TYR A 1089 -13.49 52.67 16.88
C TYR A 1089 -12.46 52.90 15.77
N SER A 1090 -11.95 51.83 15.16
CA SER A 1090 -10.91 51.86 14.12
C SER A 1090 -11.14 50.76 13.07
N PRO A 1091 -10.88 51.03 11.78
CA PRO A 1091 -10.94 49.99 10.75
C PRO A 1091 -9.80 48.97 10.93
N CYS A 1092 -10.13 47.69 10.71
CA CYS A 1092 -9.20 46.56 10.71
C CYS A 1092 -9.79 45.37 9.93
N ALA A 1093 -8.98 44.36 9.63
CA ALA A 1093 -9.45 43.06 9.14
C ALA A 1093 -9.82 42.15 10.32
N LEU A 1094 -11.01 41.56 10.29
CA LEU A 1094 -11.59 40.75 11.38
C LEU A 1094 -11.58 39.24 11.07
N ASN A 1095 -10.64 38.77 10.24
CA ASN A 1095 -10.56 37.37 9.79
C ASN A 1095 -9.64 36.48 10.65
N THR A 1096 -8.96 37.02 11.68
CA THR A 1096 -8.27 36.20 12.69
C THR A 1096 -9.21 35.84 13.84
N TYR A 1097 -8.83 34.90 14.71
CA TYR A 1097 -9.64 34.56 15.89
C TYR A 1097 -9.76 35.71 16.90
N GLU A 1098 -8.74 36.58 17.02
CA GLU A 1098 -8.82 37.80 17.83
C GLU A 1098 -9.83 38.82 17.27
N GLY A 1099 -10.19 38.70 15.99
CA GLY A 1099 -11.28 39.46 15.36
C GLY A 1099 -12.62 39.30 16.09
N ASN A 1100 -12.89 38.16 16.75
CA ASN A 1100 -14.10 37.99 17.57
C ASN A 1100 -14.08 38.78 18.89
N ALA A 1101 -12.90 39.22 19.37
CA ALA A 1101 -12.77 40.20 20.45
C ALA A 1101 -12.89 41.66 19.95
N LEU A 1102 -13.12 41.85 18.64
CA LEU A 1102 -12.96 43.10 17.91
C LEU A 1102 -11.55 43.69 18.11
N VAL A 1103 -10.52 42.84 17.99
CA VAL A 1103 -9.11 43.19 18.13
C VAL A 1103 -8.35 42.74 16.87
N TYR A 1104 -7.45 43.58 16.39
CA TYR A 1104 -6.46 43.21 15.38
C TYR A 1104 -5.10 43.02 16.05
N THR A 1105 -4.37 41.96 15.69
CA THR A 1105 -3.07 41.63 16.30
C THR A 1105 -1.93 41.74 15.31
N THR A 1106 -0.75 42.16 15.78
CA THR A 1106 0.44 42.32 14.94
C THR A 1106 1.73 42.12 15.72
N GLY A 1107 2.68 41.37 15.16
CA GLY A 1107 4.04 41.27 15.68
C GLY A 1107 4.90 42.51 15.40
N VAL A 1108 4.38 43.49 14.66
CA VAL A 1108 5.11 44.68 14.17
C VAL A 1108 4.44 45.98 14.62
N ARG A 1109 5.24 46.91 15.13
CA ARG A 1109 4.88 48.29 15.48
C ARG A 1109 5.89 49.24 14.86
N ASN A 1110 5.43 50.22 14.06
CA ASN A 1110 6.27 51.21 13.36
C ASN A 1110 7.44 50.58 12.57
N GLY A 1111 7.20 49.43 11.91
CA GLY A 1111 8.23 48.67 11.17
C GLY A 1111 9.12 47.75 12.02
N ALA A 1112 9.22 47.98 13.34
CA ALA A 1112 9.97 47.11 14.25
C ALA A 1112 9.13 45.90 14.71
N LYS A 1113 9.74 44.70 14.73
CA LYS A 1113 9.14 43.51 15.34
C LYS A 1113 9.19 43.61 16.86
N ILE A 1114 8.21 43.03 17.56
CA ILE A 1114 8.15 42.97 19.04
C ILE A 1114 9.29 42.13 19.64
N GLY A 1115 9.79 41.14 18.89
CA GLY A 1115 10.94 40.32 19.23
C GLY A 1115 11.48 39.60 17.99
N LYS A 1116 12.49 38.75 18.15
CA LYS A 1116 12.94 37.83 17.09
C LYS A 1116 11.87 36.74 16.91
N PRO A 1117 11.38 36.44 15.69
CA PRO A 1117 10.49 35.30 15.47
C PRO A 1117 11.24 33.99 15.66
N THR A 1118 10.55 32.98 16.18
CA THR A 1118 10.99 31.57 16.18
C THR A 1118 10.59 30.88 14.88
N ALA A 1119 10.86 29.58 14.73
CA ALA A 1119 10.42 28.81 13.57
C ALA A 1119 8.88 28.84 13.37
N PHE A 1120 8.13 28.84 14.48
CA PHE A 1120 6.74 29.23 14.48
C PHE A 1120 6.63 30.75 14.26
N SER A 1121 6.30 31.18 13.04
CA SER A 1121 6.48 32.57 12.57
C SER A 1121 5.67 33.63 13.33
N THR A 1122 4.60 33.25 14.02
CA THR A 1122 3.80 34.13 14.89
C THR A 1122 4.28 34.18 16.35
N TYR A 1123 5.26 33.37 16.74
CA TYR A 1123 5.86 33.38 18.08
C TYR A 1123 7.15 34.21 18.04
N PHE A 1124 7.18 35.26 18.87
CA PHE A 1124 8.30 36.17 19.03
C PHE A 1124 8.94 35.96 20.41
N VAL A 1125 10.26 35.93 20.46
CA VAL A 1125 11.03 35.90 21.70
C VAL A 1125 10.87 37.24 22.42
N VAL A 1126 10.05 37.28 23.47
CA VAL A 1126 9.76 38.46 24.29
C VAL A 1126 9.78 38.05 25.78
N PRO A 1127 10.97 37.85 26.38
CA PRO A 1127 11.11 37.20 27.68
C PRO A 1127 10.44 37.92 28.86
N GLU A 1128 10.31 39.25 28.80
CA GLU A 1128 9.61 40.05 29.79
C GLU A 1128 8.10 39.72 29.89
N SER A 1129 7.51 39.16 28.83
CA SER A 1129 6.08 38.88 28.76
C SER A 1129 5.60 37.84 29.76
N ILE A 1130 6.47 36.91 30.20
CA ILE A 1130 6.11 35.92 31.21
C ILE A 1130 5.95 36.55 32.60
N GLU A 1131 6.69 37.62 32.92
CA GLU A 1131 6.46 38.38 34.16
C GLU A 1131 5.07 39.04 34.12
N SER A 1132 4.76 39.74 33.02
CA SER A 1132 3.47 40.41 32.85
C SER A 1132 2.29 39.44 32.91
N ALA A 1133 2.42 38.28 32.26
CA ALA A 1133 1.41 37.21 32.28
C ALA A 1133 1.20 36.64 33.69
N VAL A 1134 2.27 36.24 34.37
CA VAL A 1134 2.21 35.67 35.73
C VAL A 1134 1.67 36.68 36.73
N MET A 1135 2.15 37.92 36.70
CA MET A 1135 1.67 38.97 37.61
C MET A 1135 0.20 39.33 37.37
N TYR A 1136 -0.30 39.24 36.13
CA TYR A 1136 -1.73 39.40 35.83
C TYR A 1136 -2.58 38.29 36.45
N VAL A 1137 -2.23 37.01 36.19
CA VAL A 1137 -2.97 35.85 36.74
C VAL A 1137 -2.92 35.84 38.26
N ASN A 1138 -1.75 36.08 38.86
CA ASN A 1138 -1.57 36.15 40.32
C ASN A 1138 -2.37 37.30 40.97
N GLY A 1139 -2.47 38.45 40.28
CA GLY A 1139 -3.24 39.60 40.75
C GLY A 1139 -4.76 39.39 40.69
N ARG A 1140 -5.24 38.66 39.67
CA ARG A 1140 -6.66 38.40 39.42
C ARG A 1140 -7.19 37.20 40.20
N TYR A 1141 -6.49 36.06 40.18
CA TYR A 1141 -6.96 34.76 40.68
C TYR A 1141 -6.26 34.37 42.00
N LYS A 1142 -6.42 35.23 43.00
CA LYS A 1142 -5.67 35.20 44.27
C LYS A 1142 -5.75 33.87 45.03
N ASP A 1143 -4.73 33.68 45.87
CA ASP A 1143 -4.60 32.55 46.80
C ASP A 1143 -4.66 31.20 46.08
N THR A 1144 -4.09 31.15 44.87
CA THR A 1144 -4.02 29.96 43.99
C THR A 1144 -2.59 29.84 43.48
N THR A 1145 -2.07 28.63 43.34
CA THR A 1145 -0.69 28.41 42.85
C THR A 1145 -0.65 28.40 41.34
N ILE A 1146 0.33 29.09 40.76
CA ILE A 1146 0.59 29.13 39.33
C ILE A 1146 1.69 28.12 38.99
N TYR A 1147 1.50 27.34 37.94
CA TYR A 1147 2.57 26.58 37.30
C TYR A 1147 2.74 27.10 35.87
N ILE A 1148 3.98 27.36 35.45
CA ILE A 1148 4.25 27.50 34.01
C ILE A 1148 4.34 26.09 33.46
N THR A 1149 3.27 25.62 32.83
CA THR A 1149 3.13 24.22 32.38
C THR A 1149 3.74 23.96 31.02
N GLU A 1150 3.87 25.00 30.19
CA GLU A 1150 4.66 24.97 28.96
C GLU A 1150 5.29 26.34 28.68
N ASN A 1151 6.54 26.32 28.23
CA ASN A 1151 7.29 27.46 27.73
C ASN A 1151 8.47 26.93 26.88
N GLY A 1152 8.64 27.40 25.65
CA GLY A 1152 9.52 26.74 24.68
C GLY A 1152 9.97 27.57 23.49
N TYR A 1153 11.08 27.16 22.86
CA TYR A 1153 11.63 27.77 21.65
C TYR A 1153 11.60 26.77 20.48
N SER A 1154 11.11 27.20 19.32
CA SER A 1154 10.99 26.37 18.12
C SER A 1154 12.11 26.63 17.10
N GLN A 1155 12.69 25.55 16.59
CA GLN A 1155 13.58 25.52 15.41
C GLN A 1155 12.87 24.81 14.25
N HIS A 1156 13.31 25.04 13.02
CA HIS A 1156 12.88 24.28 11.84
C HIS A 1156 13.69 22.98 11.74
N SER A 1157 13.13 21.94 11.13
CA SER A 1157 13.83 20.66 10.88
C SER A 1157 14.88 20.71 9.78
N ASP A 1158 14.85 21.72 8.91
CA ASP A 1158 15.84 21.96 7.85
C ASP A 1158 17.15 22.60 8.37
N THR A 1159 17.18 22.95 9.66
CA THR A 1159 18.39 23.42 10.34
C THR A 1159 19.37 22.27 10.45
N ASN A 1160 20.60 22.46 9.94
CA ASN A 1160 21.64 21.43 9.96
C ASN A 1160 21.87 20.88 11.39
N MET A 1161 22.28 19.60 11.48
CA MET A 1161 22.39 18.89 12.75
C MET A 1161 23.36 19.58 13.75
N GLU A 1162 24.41 20.28 13.28
CA GLU A 1162 25.31 20.99 14.17
C GLU A 1162 24.63 22.20 14.83
N ASP A 1163 23.89 23.03 14.10
CA ASP A 1163 23.09 24.15 14.63
C ASP A 1163 21.83 23.68 15.40
N LEU A 1164 21.28 22.51 15.05
CA LEU A 1164 20.15 21.90 15.74
C LEU A 1164 20.54 21.33 17.12
N ILE A 1165 21.73 20.73 17.24
CA ILE A 1165 22.31 20.28 18.51
C ILE A 1165 22.91 21.46 19.29
N ASN A 1166 23.56 22.42 18.63
CA ASN A 1166 24.10 23.63 19.26
C ASN A 1166 23.05 24.75 19.33
N ASP A 1167 21.91 24.45 19.94
CA ASP A 1167 20.72 25.30 20.03
C ASP A 1167 20.86 26.50 21.00
N VAL A 1168 21.89 27.32 20.78
CA VAL A 1168 22.22 28.56 21.52
C VAL A 1168 21.01 29.47 21.67
N GLU A 1169 20.14 29.55 20.66
CA GLU A 1169 18.92 30.38 20.73
C GLU A 1169 17.85 29.82 21.68
N ARG A 1170 17.74 28.49 21.84
CA ARG A 1170 16.90 27.88 22.88
C ARG A 1170 17.50 28.13 24.26
N VAL A 1171 18.84 28.06 24.40
CA VAL A 1171 19.53 28.44 25.65
C VAL A 1171 19.27 29.91 26.01
N ASN A 1172 19.41 30.83 25.04
CA ASN A 1172 19.14 32.27 25.21
C ASN A 1172 17.68 32.53 25.60
N TYR A 1173 16.72 31.85 24.96
CA TYR A 1173 15.30 31.90 25.29
C TYR A 1173 15.05 31.48 26.74
N LEU A 1174 15.49 30.26 27.13
CA LEU A 1174 15.27 29.73 28.47
C LEU A 1174 15.88 30.63 29.56
N GLN A 1175 17.12 31.11 29.35
CA GLN A 1175 17.76 32.09 30.24
C GLN A 1175 16.93 33.37 30.41
N GLY A 1176 16.39 33.91 29.31
CA GLY A 1176 15.54 35.08 29.32
C GLY A 1176 14.25 34.85 30.12
N TYR A 1177 13.48 33.83 29.76
CA TYR A 1177 12.16 33.60 30.37
C TYR A 1177 12.28 33.19 31.85
N LEU A 1178 13.26 32.36 32.22
CA LEU A 1178 13.53 32.02 33.63
C LEU A 1178 13.98 33.22 34.46
N LYS A 1179 14.74 34.17 33.89
CA LYS A 1179 15.11 35.44 34.55
C LYS A 1179 13.87 36.28 34.89
N TYR A 1180 12.94 36.45 33.96
CA TYR A 1180 11.72 37.24 34.18
C TYR A 1180 10.69 36.50 35.05
N LEU A 1181 10.59 35.18 34.96
CA LEU A 1181 9.82 34.37 35.89
C LEU A 1181 10.36 34.47 37.34
N SER A 1182 11.68 34.41 37.52
CA SER A 1182 12.32 34.64 38.83
C SER A 1182 12.06 36.06 39.35
N SER A 1183 11.96 37.05 38.46
CA SER A 1183 11.56 38.43 38.81
C SER A 1183 10.10 38.51 39.26
N ALA A 1184 9.16 37.81 38.59
CA ALA A 1184 7.76 37.69 39.03
C ALA A 1184 7.64 37.08 40.44
N VAL A 1185 8.37 35.99 40.71
CA VAL A 1185 8.41 35.34 42.04
C VAL A 1185 8.95 36.30 43.10
N ARG A 1186 10.03 37.04 42.81
CA ARG A 1186 10.57 38.08 43.72
C ARG A 1186 9.60 39.24 43.94
N LYS A 1187 8.69 39.50 43.00
CA LYS A 1187 7.59 40.48 43.11
C LYS A 1187 6.34 39.92 43.82
N GLY A 1188 6.41 38.69 44.35
CA GLY A 1188 5.33 38.08 45.14
C GLY A 1188 4.34 37.23 44.34
N ALA A 1189 4.71 36.75 43.14
CA ALA A 1189 3.91 35.76 42.44
C ALA A 1189 4.04 34.37 43.06
N ASN A 1190 2.91 33.72 43.32
CA ASN A 1190 2.83 32.36 43.86
C ASN A 1190 3.05 31.29 42.77
N VAL A 1191 4.28 31.20 42.26
CA VAL A 1191 4.66 30.20 41.24
C VAL A 1191 5.21 28.94 41.93
N GLY A 1192 4.53 27.81 41.74
CA GLY A 1192 4.90 26.51 42.30
C GLY A 1192 5.82 25.66 41.43
N GLY A 1193 6.03 26.01 40.16
CA GLY A 1193 6.92 25.28 39.27
C GLY A 1193 6.97 25.82 37.83
N TYR A 1194 7.94 25.32 37.07
CA TYR A 1194 8.16 25.61 35.67
C TYR A 1194 8.47 24.30 34.92
N PHE A 1195 7.77 24.09 33.82
CA PHE A 1195 7.88 22.96 32.92
C PHE A 1195 8.20 23.52 31.53
N MET A 1196 9.20 22.94 30.88
CA MET A 1196 9.71 23.41 29.58
C MET A 1196 9.07 22.59 28.46
N TRP A 1197 8.58 23.27 27.41
CA TRP A 1197 8.10 22.61 26.18
C TRP A 1197 9.22 22.57 25.14
N SER A 1198 9.75 21.41 24.75
CA SER A 1198 9.42 20.05 25.19
C SER A 1198 10.65 19.32 25.76
N LEU A 1199 10.43 18.24 26.52
CA LEU A 1199 11.55 17.39 26.96
C LEU A 1199 12.32 16.85 25.75
N ILE A 1200 11.58 16.39 24.74
CA ILE A 1200 12.10 15.83 23.49
C ILE A 1200 11.29 16.38 22.30
N ASP A 1201 11.86 16.39 21.09
CA ASP A 1201 11.11 16.72 19.87
C ASP A 1201 9.93 15.75 19.66
N ASN A 1202 8.81 16.26 19.14
CA ASN A 1202 7.54 15.52 19.05
C ASN A 1202 6.71 16.01 17.84
N PHE A 1203 5.48 15.49 17.69
CA PHE A 1203 4.58 15.80 16.59
C PHE A 1203 3.82 17.12 16.85
N GLU A 1204 4.27 18.21 16.23
CA GLU A 1204 3.72 19.57 16.39
C GLU A 1204 2.45 19.77 15.53
N TRP A 1205 1.44 18.93 15.78
CA TRP A 1205 0.09 19.01 15.19
C TRP A 1205 0.10 19.10 13.65
N VAL A 1206 -0.44 20.17 13.08
CA VAL A 1206 -0.53 20.40 11.63
C VAL A 1206 0.83 20.69 10.96
N PHE A 1207 1.90 20.86 11.74
CA PHE A 1207 3.27 21.03 11.24
C PHE A 1207 4.06 19.70 11.26
N GLY A 1208 3.49 18.62 11.80
CA GLY A 1208 4.16 17.32 11.93
C GLY A 1208 5.50 17.46 12.66
N TYR A 1209 6.56 16.87 12.11
CA TYR A 1209 7.91 16.92 12.69
C TYR A 1209 8.78 18.07 12.15
N THR A 1210 8.21 19.01 11.37
CA THR A 1210 8.97 20.12 10.75
C THR A 1210 9.37 21.23 11.72
N ILE A 1211 8.76 21.24 12.92
CA ILE A 1211 9.02 22.20 13.99
C ILE A 1211 9.56 21.43 15.21
N LYS A 1212 10.77 21.78 15.65
CA LYS A 1212 11.50 21.11 16.73
C LYS A 1212 11.50 21.99 18.00
N PHE A 1213 10.92 21.51 19.10
CA PHE A 1213 10.83 22.21 20.40
C PHE A 1213 11.73 21.63 21.51
N GLY A 1214 12.22 20.40 21.35
CA GLY A 1214 12.81 19.58 22.40
C GLY A 1214 14.16 20.03 22.92
N LEU A 1215 14.42 19.83 24.22
CA LEU A 1215 15.78 19.86 24.81
C LEU A 1215 16.67 18.75 24.25
N TYR A 1216 16.09 17.57 24.04
CA TYR A 1216 16.72 16.48 23.32
C TYR A 1216 16.22 16.51 21.88
N HIS A 1217 17.15 16.39 20.94
CA HIS A 1217 16.81 15.97 19.58
C HIS A 1217 16.24 14.56 19.70
N VAL A 1218 15.03 14.38 19.20
CA VAL A 1218 14.61 13.04 18.82
C VAL A 1218 15.11 12.89 17.41
N ASP A 1219 16.13 12.08 17.30
CA ASP A 1219 16.32 11.31 16.10
C ASP A 1219 15.06 10.42 16.04
N PHE A 1220 14.14 10.73 15.11
CA PHE A 1220 12.84 10.05 15.01
C PHE A 1220 13.01 8.60 14.56
N ASP A 1221 14.26 8.24 14.29
CA ASP A 1221 14.67 7.31 13.26
C ASP A 1221 15.86 6.44 13.74
N THR A 1222 16.33 6.65 14.96
CA THR A 1222 16.94 5.63 15.83
C THR A 1222 16.19 5.54 17.16
N GLN A 1223 15.26 6.49 17.42
CA GLN A 1223 14.64 6.78 18.70
C GLN A 1223 15.70 7.20 19.75
N GLU A 1224 16.93 7.54 19.33
CA GLU A 1224 17.94 8.10 20.20
C GLU A 1224 17.55 9.51 20.62
N ARG A 1225 17.75 9.80 21.90
CA ARG A 1225 17.48 11.12 22.48
C ARG A 1225 18.83 11.81 22.63
N ILE A 1226 19.24 12.53 21.60
CA ILE A 1226 20.54 13.21 21.53
C ILE A 1226 20.43 14.54 22.31
N PRO A 1227 21.20 14.74 23.39
CA PRO A 1227 21.08 15.96 24.21
C PRO A 1227 21.65 17.18 23.48
N LYS A 1228 20.78 18.13 23.14
CA LYS A 1228 21.19 19.45 22.60
C LYS A 1228 21.93 20.27 23.67
N MET A 1229 22.49 21.41 23.28
CA MET A 1229 23.16 22.33 24.20
C MET A 1229 22.21 22.79 25.32
N SER A 1230 20.93 22.99 25.02
CA SER A 1230 19.89 23.31 25.99
C SER A 1230 19.62 22.20 27.01
N ALA A 1231 19.61 20.92 26.64
CA ALA A 1231 19.52 19.82 27.62
C ALA A 1231 20.69 19.85 28.62
N LYS A 1232 21.91 20.03 28.12
CA LYS A 1232 23.14 20.12 28.93
C LYS A 1232 23.09 21.35 29.85
N TRP A 1233 22.76 22.51 29.29
CA TRP A 1233 22.62 23.77 30.05
C TRP A 1233 21.52 23.71 31.11
N TYR A 1234 20.35 23.14 30.79
CA TYR A 1234 19.21 23.06 31.70
C TYR A 1234 19.47 22.08 32.85
N ARG A 1235 20.14 20.95 32.58
CA ARG A 1235 20.69 20.06 33.62
C ARG A 1235 21.62 20.83 34.56
N ASP A 1236 22.59 21.56 34.02
CA ASP A 1236 23.61 22.24 34.83
C ASP A 1236 23.06 23.45 35.61
N PHE A 1237 22.01 24.08 35.11
CA PHE A 1237 21.17 25.05 35.82
C PHE A 1237 20.42 24.39 37.00
N LEU A 1238 19.73 23.27 36.76
CA LEU A 1238 18.96 22.55 37.78
C LEU A 1238 19.84 21.94 38.89
N THR A 1239 21.03 21.44 38.56
CA THR A 1239 21.96 20.87 39.55
C THR A 1239 22.83 21.91 40.26
N GLY A 1240 22.77 23.18 39.86
CA GLY A 1240 23.64 24.24 40.37
C GLY A 1240 25.12 24.06 40.04
N SER A 1241 25.47 23.14 39.11
CA SER A 1241 26.84 22.81 38.73
C SER A 1241 27.49 23.84 37.79
N ASN A 1242 26.76 24.90 37.45
CA ASN A 1242 27.08 25.80 36.36
C ASN A 1242 28.21 26.78 36.71
N THR A 1243 29.45 26.43 36.34
CA THR A 1243 30.65 27.23 36.56
C THR A 1243 30.88 28.34 35.53
N TYR A 1244 29.92 28.60 34.62
CA TYR A 1244 29.98 29.70 33.65
C TYR A 1244 29.81 31.07 34.32
N THR A 1245 30.88 31.50 35.01
CA THR A 1245 31.12 32.91 35.30
C THR A 1245 31.25 33.67 33.97
N GLY A 1246 30.33 34.60 33.72
CA GLY A 1246 29.95 34.97 32.36
C GLY A 1246 31.02 35.65 31.50
N LYS A 1247 31.18 35.15 30.27
CA LYS A 1247 31.81 35.87 29.14
C LYS A 1247 31.45 35.20 27.81
N TYR A 1248 31.20 36.02 26.79
CA TYR A 1248 31.07 35.68 25.36
C TYR A 1248 29.80 34.86 24.95
N ILE A 1249 29.15 35.10 23.79
CA ILE A 1249 29.29 36.18 22.77
C ILE A 1249 27.90 36.82 22.53
N ILE A 1250 27.83 38.16 22.50
CA ILE A 1250 26.71 38.86 21.84
C ILE A 1250 27.16 39.18 20.42
N TYR A 1251 26.57 38.55 19.39
CA TYR A 1251 26.84 38.89 18.00
C TYR A 1251 26.10 40.17 17.59
N VAL A 1252 26.54 41.32 18.14
CA VAL A 1252 26.21 42.62 17.54
C VAL A 1252 27.01 42.73 16.25
N LYS A 1253 26.37 42.48 15.12
CA LYS A 1253 26.99 42.63 13.80
C LYS A 1253 26.99 44.11 13.39
N GLU A 1254 27.83 44.90 14.06
CA GLU A 1254 28.07 46.29 13.66
C GLU A 1254 28.56 46.33 12.22
N ARG A 1255 27.75 46.92 11.34
CA ARG A 1255 28.24 47.58 10.13
C ARG A 1255 27.94 49.06 10.27
N VAL A 1256 29.00 49.83 10.49
CA VAL A 1256 28.95 51.29 10.45
C VAL A 1256 28.53 51.72 9.04
N TYR A 1257 27.47 52.52 8.98
CA TYR A 1257 27.38 53.65 8.06
C TYR A 1257 27.00 54.86 8.91
N ASP A 1258 27.96 55.79 9.03
CA ASP A 1258 27.72 57.14 9.55
C ASP A 1258 27.41 58.07 8.35
N GLU A 1259 27.12 59.35 8.62
CA GLU A 1259 26.78 60.41 7.67
C GLU A 1259 25.42 60.18 6.94
N THR A 1260 24.31 60.81 7.36
CA THR A 1260 24.19 62.28 7.41
C THR A 1260 22.93 62.82 8.12
N VAL A 1261 23.13 63.92 8.86
CA VAL A 1261 22.22 65.08 9.07
C VAL A 1261 20.98 64.96 9.99
N ASN A 1262 21.08 65.72 11.11
CA ASN A 1262 20.05 66.31 11.98
C ASN A 1262 19.04 65.41 12.71
#